data_AF-A0A9E3QD69-F1
#
_entry.id   AF-A0A9E3QD69-F1
#
_cell.length_a   1.000
_cell.length_b   1.000
_cell.length_c   1.000
_cell.angle_alpha   90.00
_cell.angle_beta   90.00
_cell.angle_gamma   90.00
#
_symmetry.space_group_name_H-M   'P 1'
#
loop_
_entity.id
_entity.type
_entity.pdbx_description
1 polymer ?
#
loop_
_entity_poly.entity_id
_entity_poly.type
_entity_poly.pdbx_seq_one_letter_code
_entity_poly.pdbx_strand_id
1 'polypeptide(L)'
;FSKGTYYLEVNANHPDYILRTRKLPVPPYEDPQAAVEAGMHYIMNVGDAWFAQVPREGNIYVRAANIHDTGTRCTACHPSVFSTEANLVAHRNGYPIRSKSNFQYVVDRLYNSITPLYGDDGLYWQRFIAIPLQAQGKQGGIIADVEREVTGRASPTFERFGPFLQAAWAERSDLPPDEQNGVVPLDSKFGFAWRDWRVLTEMARRTGREDYARAAANIAQILNDPAADRRVETLQDRIHRLYAWWLTDPQKNADRIAAEAKALLDLQNEDGGWHELDTKRGPSAVYTTGQLTWTLLQIGFARDDPRIARALKYLLAQQQAFGGWFQTTTHENFRTPMRETRYAVEALAEAFPKPGAPLSSWGNRDGGPARRPRRDTLVHTLDDLENLWDVPEADRPRYAREIATLLDHPEPLVRALAASCLGRLGREEAVGPLVRRLSDPSKIVWRAAAWALRRLGNQGIGVEAIRAALDSPDPLVRRGATRIFAYQFYGMDQRLDIAHRLLTLTADPDLWTRLQALKTLRQWFYRTADAAFQRRIVYTYLSRMAVPEVPVVRRNLGEGMYIMLDENLGGGVSLHKNIASLPERMRPGILQARREVERGVLLTPLLSALASANDLQREAILRSFDGSFFKGRFYARRPTGMLDVGNDREFGFLYEPPTDLLDRAFAAVFAAETRPEVRRQALLLASFFNVPGRTGRPAIQAALLKSLADPDPGVREAARKAVGDDLSLQGVENDPERLAAVLAALRGPIEDQAVLIRALSRNPRLLEHPELVGILRSLLSRDDAALLLRPVLGSPVFSDGEAIEALHRGWDRAPDPKERLALLEVLFARRGALDVEEPAEPVQDLLKAAVNDPSAVVRERALSVVSGLGRLWRGGVSTRLLLSALSDDTPSLRQLGLKLAASKEGFWARPDAREHLLRLLVDPDAKVRAEALKRIEEHRLLVSEPKLARRVKALASDPALKGRATAALVAQGFDPEAVEADIELLRPRLLNLASFRQQVNPIFYRVGEDGYACVHCHANHTILRIAEADPARGISGEALMTNYNSVLKVINLGDPESSLVLRKPRSPQGQGGADPSSPTGLTHVGGPRWESTDHPAYKALLTWIRAASASSATGAAPSAARFSADSYSPGYEPAQAGDGDLGTLWRTEFVGASPGYPHELVVDLGAMRKVEGLLYVPRQDGPDGRVKDYEVRLSDDGQTWTEPVARGRWANDPTFKFVALPGRPARYVQLRGLSEVDGRPSMSAAELVIDSSPIPTTSGEGEEANQR
;
A
#
# COMPACT_ATOMS: atom_id res chain seq x y z
N PHE A 1 28.84 -17.08 -34.48
CA PHE A 1 27.69 -17.31 -35.36
C PHE A 1 28.08 -18.41 -36.32
N SER A 2 27.21 -19.40 -36.52
CA SER A 2 27.32 -20.30 -37.66
C SER A 2 27.16 -19.46 -38.95
N LYS A 3 27.69 -19.94 -40.07
CA LYS A 3 27.36 -19.34 -41.36
C LYS A 3 25.86 -19.52 -41.59
N GLY A 4 25.15 -18.41 -41.83
CA GLY A 4 23.72 -18.40 -42.06
C GLY A 4 23.22 -17.00 -42.37
N THR A 5 22.04 -16.92 -42.98
CA THR A 5 21.35 -15.65 -43.21
C THR A 5 20.46 -15.37 -42.00
N TYR A 6 20.69 -14.26 -41.33
CA TYR A 6 19.93 -13.84 -40.17
C TYR A 6 19.03 -12.68 -40.57
N TYR A 7 17.72 -12.82 -40.35
CA TYR A 7 16.75 -11.76 -40.57
C TYR A 7 16.51 -11.05 -39.24
N LEU A 8 16.82 -9.77 -39.19
CA LEU A 8 16.60 -8.91 -38.03
C LEU A 8 15.43 -7.98 -38.37
N GLU A 9 14.28 -8.17 -37.71
CA GLU A 9 13.17 -7.24 -37.76
C GLU A 9 13.36 -6.19 -36.66
N VAL A 10 13.49 -4.92 -37.05
CA VAL A 10 13.57 -3.79 -36.12
C VAL A 10 12.30 -2.97 -36.27
N ASN A 11 11.33 -3.24 -35.39
CA ASN A 11 10.11 -2.44 -35.31
C ASN A 11 10.38 -1.11 -34.60
N ALA A 12 10.52 -0.05 -35.41
CA ALA A 12 10.99 1.26 -34.99
C ALA A 12 9.82 2.24 -34.72
N ASN A 13 9.46 2.40 -33.44
CA ASN A 13 8.52 3.41 -32.93
C ASN A 13 9.25 4.55 -32.16
N HIS A 14 10.56 4.74 -32.37
CA HIS A 14 11.42 5.64 -31.60
C HIS A 14 12.47 6.37 -32.48
N PRO A 15 12.87 7.62 -32.17
CA PRO A 15 13.84 8.38 -32.98
C PRO A 15 15.32 7.95 -32.87
N ASP A 16 15.68 7.00 -32.00
CA ASP A 16 17.05 6.46 -31.89
C ASP A 16 17.03 4.99 -31.43
N TYR A 17 17.82 4.14 -32.09
CA TYR A 17 18.06 2.76 -31.67
C TYR A 17 19.55 2.46 -31.75
N ILE A 18 20.13 1.90 -30.67
CA ILE A 18 21.50 1.40 -30.68
C ILE A 18 21.43 -0.10 -30.46
N LEU A 19 21.61 -0.87 -31.54
CA LEU A 19 21.75 -2.31 -31.47
C LEU A 19 23.17 -2.66 -31.03
N ARG A 20 23.32 -3.28 -29.86
CA ARG A 20 24.61 -3.80 -29.39
C ARG A 20 24.58 -5.32 -29.41
N THR A 21 25.32 -5.93 -30.31
CA THR A 21 25.46 -7.39 -30.37
C THR A 21 26.63 -7.82 -29.51
N ARG A 22 26.40 -8.76 -28.59
CA ARG A 22 27.46 -9.44 -27.84
C ARG A 22 27.32 -10.95 -28.06
N LYS A 23 28.46 -11.65 -28.08
CA LYS A 23 28.50 -13.10 -28.11
C LYS A 23 29.05 -13.58 -26.77
N LEU A 24 28.19 -14.19 -25.98
CA LEU A 24 28.55 -14.87 -24.74
C LEU A 24 28.13 -16.35 -24.88
N PRO A 25 28.84 -17.30 -24.26
CA PRO A 25 28.31 -18.65 -24.07
C PRO A 25 26.99 -18.62 -23.28
N VAL A 26 26.23 -19.71 -23.30
CA VAL A 26 24.95 -19.78 -22.58
C VAL A 26 25.23 -20.07 -21.10
N PRO A 27 24.78 -19.22 -20.15
CA PRO A 27 24.88 -19.50 -18.71
C PRO A 27 23.98 -20.68 -18.29
N PRO A 28 24.19 -21.31 -17.11
CA PRO A 28 25.19 -20.97 -16.09
C PRO A 28 26.62 -21.37 -16.48
N TYR A 29 27.62 -20.71 -15.89
CA TYR A 29 29.03 -20.99 -16.17
C TYR A 29 29.70 -21.78 -15.03
N GLU A 30 30.49 -22.78 -15.40
CA GLU A 30 31.43 -23.43 -14.46
C GLU A 30 32.67 -22.57 -14.21
N ASP A 31 33.10 -21.79 -15.21
CA ASP A 31 34.19 -20.82 -15.07
C ASP A 31 33.70 -19.57 -14.30
N PRO A 32 34.25 -19.29 -13.11
CA PRO A 32 33.84 -18.14 -12.31
C PRO A 32 34.09 -16.80 -13.00
N GLN A 33 35.14 -16.69 -13.83
CA GLN A 33 35.44 -15.43 -14.51
C GLN A 33 34.39 -15.12 -15.57
N ALA A 34 33.94 -16.14 -16.33
CA ALA A 34 32.83 -16.01 -17.26
C ALA A 34 31.50 -15.70 -16.54
N ALA A 35 31.27 -16.32 -15.38
CA ALA A 35 30.09 -16.04 -14.56
C ALA A 35 30.04 -14.55 -14.12
N VAL A 36 31.17 -14.00 -13.64
CA VAL A 36 31.30 -12.59 -13.26
C VAL A 36 31.04 -11.67 -14.44
N GLU A 37 31.66 -11.91 -15.61
CA GLU A 37 31.44 -11.07 -16.80
C GLU A 37 29.98 -11.06 -17.25
N ALA A 38 29.30 -12.22 -17.23
CA ALA A 38 27.90 -12.31 -17.57
C ALA A 38 27.01 -11.57 -16.56
N GLY A 39 27.30 -11.68 -15.27
CA GLY A 39 26.61 -10.95 -14.20
C GLY A 39 26.75 -9.43 -14.31
N MET A 40 27.98 -8.94 -14.55
CA MET A 40 28.26 -7.52 -14.80
C MET A 40 27.45 -6.99 -15.99
N HIS A 41 27.36 -7.77 -17.07
CA HIS A 41 26.59 -7.43 -18.25
C HIS A 41 25.10 -7.36 -17.97
N TYR A 42 24.57 -8.38 -17.32
CA TYR A 42 23.16 -8.46 -16.98
C TYR A 42 22.75 -7.25 -16.12
N ILE A 43 23.40 -7.05 -14.97
CA ILE A 43 22.99 -6.00 -14.03
C ILE A 43 23.07 -4.61 -14.64
N MET A 44 24.10 -4.34 -15.45
CA MET A 44 24.24 -3.05 -16.15
C MET A 44 23.13 -2.81 -17.17
N ASN A 45 22.71 -3.85 -17.90
CA ASN A 45 21.62 -3.74 -18.87
C ASN A 45 20.27 -3.54 -18.18
N VAL A 46 20.03 -4.21 -17.04
CA VAL A 46 18.81 -3.99 -16.25
C VAL A 46 18.79 -2.56 -15.70
N GLY A 47 19.90 -2.07 -15.17
CA GLY A 47 20.03 -0.68 -14.70
C GLY A 47 19.74 0.35 -15.80
N ASP A 48 20.31 0.15 -17.00
CA ASP A 48 20.05 1.03 -18.16
C ASP A 48 18.59 0.96 -18.64
N ALA A 49 18.05 -0.25 -18.80
CA ALA A 49 16.67 -0.48 -19.22
C ALA A 49 15.66 0.17 -18.27
N TRP A 50 15.91 0.09 -16.96
CA TRP A 50 15.09 0.77 -15.96
C TRP A 50 15.00 2.27 -16.23
N PHE A 51 16.13 2.94 -16.50
CA PHE A 51 16.13 4.36 -16.79
C PHE A 51 15.59 4.72 -18.18
N ALA A 52 15.58 3.78 -19.13
CA ALA A 52 15.00 3.96 -20.45
C ALA A 52 13.46 3.83 -20.45
N GLN A 53 12.89 3.07 -19.51
CA GLN A 53 11.46 2.71 -19.50
C GLN A 53 10.63 3.40 -18.41
N VAL A 54 11.23 4.24 -17.57
CA VAL A 54 10.54 4.87 -16.42
C VAL A 54 10.22 6.35 -16.69
N PRO A 55 8.99 6.70 -17.09
CA PRO A 55 8.54 8.08 -17.16
C PRO A 55 8.18 8.62 -15.76
N ARG A 56 8.94 9.57 -15.23
CA ARG A 56 8.65 10.22 -13.92
C ARG A 56 8.61 11.76 -14.01
N GLU A 57 7.76 12.27 -14.88
CA GLU A 57 7.20 13.61 -14.68
C GLU A 57 5.80 13.42 -14.11
N GLY A 58 5.50 14.09 -12.98
CA GLY A 58 4.26 14.00 -12.19
C GLY A 58 2.95 14.23 -12.97
N ASN A 59 2.99 14.56 -14.25
CA ASN A 59 1.80 14.74 -15.07
C ASN A 59 1.41 13.44 -15.82
N ILE A 60 0.13 13.10 -15.88
CA ILE A 60 -0.42 11.98 -16.66
C ILE A 60 -0.10 12.11 -18.17
N TYR A 61 0.00 13.34 -18.69
CA TYR A 61 0.19 13.58 -20.12
C TYR A 61 1.64 13.33 -20.60
N VAL A 62 2.61 13.41 -19.70
CA VAL A 62 4.03 13.17 -20.04
C VAL A 62 4.35 11.67 -20.04
N ARG A 63 3.67 10.88 -19.19
CA ARG A 63 3.88 9.42 -19.08
C ARG A 63 3.73 8.69 -20.42
N ALA A 64 2.84 9.16 -21.28
CA ALA A 64 2.56 8.54 -22.59
C ALA A 64 3.30 9.19 -23.78
N ALA A 65 3.88 10.38 -23.62
CA ALA A 65 4.29 11.22 -24.76
C ALA A 65 5.78 11.61 -24.78
N ASN A 66 6.54 11.47 -23.70
CA ASN A 66 7.93 11.94 -23.63
C ASN A 66 8.84 10.90 -22.95
N ILE A 67 9.41 10.01 -23.75
CA ILE A 67 10.01 8.75 -23.27
C ILE A 67 11.47 8.93 -22.80
N HIS A 68 12.12 10.09 -22.97
CA HIS A 68 13.57 10.22 -22.68
C HIS A 68 14.06 11.46 -21.93
N ASP A 69 13.17 12.33 -21.44
CA ASP A 69 13.63 13.52 -20.68
C ASP A 69 13.62 13.30 -19.15
N THR A 70 12.84 12.34 -18.64
CA THR A 70 12.55 12.23 -17.20
C THR A 70 13.59 11.45 -16.39
N GLY A 71 14.58 10.86 -17.04
CA GLY A 71 15.78 10.32 -16.37
C GLY A 71 16.74 11.40 -15.82
N THR A 72 16.42 12.69 -15.98
CA THR A 72 17.26 13.80 -15.48
C THR A 72 17.07 14.08 -13.98
N ARG A 73 16.00 13.57 -13.36
CA ARG A 73 15.72 13.74 -11.92
C ARG A 73 15.35 12.47 -11.16
N CYS A 74 14.97 11.39 -11.85
CA CYS A 74 14.92 10.09 -11.19
C CYS A 74 16.37 9.65 -10.96
N THR A 75 16.92 10.06 -9.85
CA THR A 75 18.34 9.91 -9.57
C THR A 75 18.51 9.10 -8.31
N ALA A 76 19.03 7.89 -8.54
CA ALA A 76 19.77 7.12 -7.56
C ALA A 76 19.01 6.24 -6.56
N CYS A 77 18.12 5.43 -7.13
CA CYS A 77 17.59 4.23 -6.48
C CYS A 77 18.50 3.00 -6.72
N HIS A 78 18.08 1.85 -6.20
CA HIS A 78 18.71 0.54 -6.36
C HIS A 78 19.32 0.22 -7.75
N PRO A 79 18.68 0.52 -8.90
CA PRO A 79 19.22 0.22 -10.23
C PRO A 79 20.54 0.91 -10.57
N SER A 80 20.77 2.14 -10.09
CA SER A 80 22.07 2.79 -10.32
C SER A 80 23.12 2.25 -9.36
N VAL A 81 22.77 2.16 -8.07
CA VAL A 81 23.69 1.76 -7.00
C VAL A 81 24.20 0.34 -7.21
N PHE A 82 23.30 -0.63 -7.38
CA PHE A 82 23.65 -2.03 -7.54
C PHE A 82 24.45 -2.29 -8.82
N SER A 83 24.05 -1.68 -9.94
CA SER A 83 24.74 -1.83 -11.21
C SER A 83 26.16 -1.25 -11.16
N THR A 84 26.35 -0.09 -10.52
CA THR A 84 27.67 0.55 -10.44
C THR A 84 28.60 -0.13 -9.46
N GLU A 85 28.14 -0.49 -8.24
CA GLU A 85 29.00 -1.09 -7.23
C GLU A 85 29.53 -2.46 -7.68
N ALA A 86 28.68 -3.32 -8.23
CA ALA A 86 29.09 -4.62 -8.77
C ALA A 86 30.17 -4.48 -9.85
N ASN A 87 29.99 -3.51 -10.75
CA ASN A 87 30.97 -3.25 -11.82
C ASN A 87 32.27 -2.65 -11.28
N LEU A 88 32.23 -1.79 -10.26
CA LEU A 88 33.43 -1.20 -9.64
C LEU A 88 34.25 -2.23 -8.86
N VAL A 89 33.59 -3.09 -8.08
CA VAL A 89 34.27 -4.19 -7.36
C VAL A 89 34.94 -5.15 -8.35
N ALA A 90 34.24 -5.52 -9.43
CA ALA A 90 34.84 -6.36 -10.46
C ALA A 90 35.99 -5.65 -11.21
N HIS A 91 35.85 -4.36 -11.50
CA HIS A 91 36.89 -3.54 -12.13
C HIS A 91 38.19 -3.51 -11.32
N ARG A 92 38.08 -3.33 -9.99
CA ARG A 92 39.23 -3.44 -9.06
C ARG A 92 39.92 -4.80 -9.11
N ASN A 93 39.17 -5.87 -9.38
CA ASN A 93 39.65 -7.23 -9.49
C ASN A 93 40.06 -7.64 -10.93
N GLY A 94 40.29 -6.66 -11.82
CA GLY A 94 40.83 -6.90 -13.16
C GLY A 94 39.78 -7.17 -14.25
N TYR A 95 38.49 -7.08 -13.94
CA TYR A 95 37.42 -7.26 -14.91
C TYR A 95 37.09 -5.95 -15.63
N PRO A 96 37.33 -5.84 -16.95
CA PRO A 96 37.11 -4.58 -17.64
C PRO A 96 35.62 -4.22 -17.72
N ILE A 97 35.28 -2.95 -17.47
CA ILE A 97 33.94 -2.43 -17.76
C ILE A 97 33.71 -2.48 -19.27
N ARG A 98 32.94 -3.48 -19.73
CA ARG A 98 32.62 -3.72 -21.14
C ARG A 98 31.41 -2.92 -21.64
N SER A 99 30.50 -2.53 -20.76
CA SER A 99 29.32 -1.70 -21.07
C SER A 99 29.58 -0.22 -20.78
N LYS A 100 30.68 0.33 -21.30
CA LYS A 100 31.20 1.66 -20.91
C LYS A 100 30.19 2.80 -21.08
N SER A 101 29.45 2.84 -22.19
CA SER A 101 28.41 3.85 -22.42
C SER A 101 27.26 3.74 -21.43
N ASN A 102 26.81 2.53 -21.10
CA ASN A 102 25.75 2.32 -20.11
C ASN A 102 26.24 2.70 -18.71
N PHE A 103 27.45 2.28 -18.35
CA PHE A 103 28.09 2.63 -17.09
C PHE A 103 28.21 4.15 -16.92
N GLN A 104 28.72 4.84 -17.94
CA GLN A 104 28.77 6.31 -17.96
C GLN A 104 27.39 6.94 -17.81
N TYR A 105 26.38 6.43 -18.52
CA TYR A 105 25.01 6.93 -18.47
C TYR A 105 24.38 6.78 -17.07
N VAL A 106 24.67 5.69 -16.36
CA VAL A 106 24.23 5.47 -14.99
C VAL A 106 25.00 6.38 -14.02
N VAL A 107 26.31 6.52 -14.18
CA VAL A 107 27.16 7.41 -13.37
C VAL A 107 26.75 8.88 -13.52
N ASP A 108 26.44 9.34 -14.73
CA ASP A 108 25.99 10.73 -14.96
C ASP A 108 24.72 11.06 -14.16
N ARG A 109 23.85 10.08 -13.85
CA ARG A 109 22.69 10.29 -12.98
C ARG A 109 23.06 10.51 -11.53
N LEU A 110 24.06 9.78 -11.04
CA LEU A 110 24.57 9.94 -9.68
C LEU A 110 25.15 11.34 -9.50
N TYR A 111 25.92 11.84 -10.48
CA TYR A 111 26.42 13.22 -10.47
C TYR A 111 25.31 14.29 -10.49
N ASN A 112 24.13 13.94 -11.02
CA ASN A 112 23.03 14.88 -11.14
C ASN A 112 22.01 14.81 -10.00
N SER A 113 22.19 13.90 -9.04
CA SER A 113 21.19 13.58 -7.99
C SER A 113 21.09 14.60 -6.86
N ILE A 114 22.23 15.24 -6.54
CA ILE A 114 22.38 16.08 -5.36
C ILE A 114 22.03 17.54 -5.68
N THR A 115 21.08 18.10 -4.92
CA THR A 115 20.55 19.47 -5.11
C THR A 115 20.64 20.26 -3.82
N PRO A 116 20.69 21.61 -3.85
CA PRO A 116 20.64 22.42 -2.64
C PRO A 116 19.41 22.11 -1.78
N LEU A 117 19.62 22.02 -0.46
CA LEU A 117 18.55 22.02 0.54
C LEU A 117 18.12 23.48 0.83
N TYR A 118 16.94 23.68 1.39
CA TYR A 118 16.42 25.02 1.69
C TYR A 118 17.21 25.69 2.82
N GLY A 119 17.54 26.97 2.63
CA GLY A 119 18.30 27.80 3.58
C GLY A 119 19.71 28.14 3.08
N ASP A 120 20.43 28.98 3.83
CA ASP A 120 21.78 29.46 3.47
C ASP A 120 22.90 28.62 4.13
N ASP A 121 22.58 27.44 4.64
CA ASP A 121 23.50 26.58 5.40
C ASP A 121 24.48 25.78 4.51
N GLY A 122 24.40 25.93 3.19
CA GLY A 122 25.24 25.18 2.23
C GLY A 122 24.96 23.67 2.20
N LEU A 123 23.81 23.24 2.73
CA LEU A 123 23.40 21.85 2.75
C LEU A 123 22.86 21.41 1.39
N TYR A 124 23.08 20.13 1.07
CA TYR A 124 22.53 19.50 -0.11
C TYR A 124 21.83 18.19 0.24
N TRP A 125 20.90 17.79 -0.61
CA TRP A 125 20.09 16.59 -0.42
C TRP A 125 19.64 16.01 -1.76
N GLN A 126 19.17 14.77 -1.71
CA GLN A 126 18.59 14.10 -2.85
C GLN A 126 17.07 14.18 -2.75
N ARG A 127 16.50 15.01 -3.62
CA ARG A 127 15.05 15.14 -3.73
C ARG A 127 14.45 13.78 -4.11
N PHE A 128 13.26 13.46 -3.60
CA PHE A 128 12.52 12.22 -3.86
C PHE A 128 13.03 10.96 -3.14
N ILE A 129 14.02 11.07 -2.25
CA ILE A 129 14.53 9.94 -1.47
C ILE A 129 14.32 10.24 0.02
N ALA A 130 13.66 9.34 0.73
CA ALA A 130 13.26 9.50 2.13
C ALA A 130 14.24 8.84 3.14
N ILE A 131 15.43 8.48 2.67
CA ILE A 131 16.48 7.71 3.37
C ILE A 131 17.85 8.41 3.20
N PRO A 132 17.99 9.61 3.79
CA PRO A 132 19.10 10.53 3.47
C PRO A 132 20.48 9.94 3.74
N LEU A 133 20.67 9.29 4.88
CA LEU A 133 21.98 8.78 5.30
C LEU A 133 22.38 7.63 4.38
N GLN A 134 21.49 6.67 4.20
CA GLN A 134 21.72 5.54 3.30
C GLN A 134 22.06 5.99 1.87
N ALA A 135 21.33 6.95 1.32
CA ALA A 135 21.48 7.34 -0.08
C ALA A 135 22.68 8.24 -0.33
N GLN A 136 23.05 9.11 0.62
CA GLN A 136 24.24 9.95 0.52
C GLN A 136 25.52 9.13 0.68
N GLY A 137 25.60 8.24 1.67
CA GLY A 137 26.76 7.36 1.86
C GLY A 137 27.03 6.46 0.64
N LYS A 138 25.99 5.79 0.12
CA LYS A 138 26.12 4.92 -1.06
C LYS A 138 26.59 5.68 -2.30
N GLN A 139 25.91 6.77 -2.65
CA GLN A 139 26.22 7.49 -3.89
C GLN A 139 27.51 8.28 -3.80
N GLY A 140 27.77 8.93 -2.66
CA GLY A 140 29.03 9.61 -2.41
C GLY A 140 30.20 8.63 -2.54
N GLY A 141 30.09 7.44 -1.94
CA GLY A 141 31.08 6.38 -2.07
C GLY A 141 31.29 5.92 -3.52
N ILE A 142 30.21 5.67 -4.27
CA ILE A 142 30.31 5.30 -5.70
C ILE A 142 30.99 6.40 -6.50
N ILE A 143 30.64 7.67 -6.31
CA ILE A 143 31.26 8.78 -7.02
C ILE A 143 32.75 8.87 -6.67
N ALA A 144 33.13 8.74 -5.39
CA ALA A 144 34.53 8.70 -4.99
C ALA A 144 35.29 7.57 -5.68
N ASP A 145 34.70 6.37 -5.75
CA ASP A 145 35.29 5.19 -6.37
C ASP A 145 35.41 5.37 -7.90
N VAL A 146 34.40 5.90 -8.59
CA VAL A 146 34.48 6.22 -10.03
C VAL A 146 35.55 7.27 -10.34
N GLU A 147 35.64 8.32 -9.51
CA GLU A 147 36.64 9.37 -9.66
C GLU A 147 38.05 8.84 -9.49
N ARG A 148 38.25 7.94 -8.53
CA ARG A 148 39.56 7.35 -8.21
C ARG A 148 39.97 6.24 -9.16
N GLU A 149 39.05 5.33 -9.51
CA GLU A 149 39.36 4.03 -10.15
C GLU A 149 39.08 4.00 -11.66
N VAL A 150 38.29 4.96 -12.17
CA VAL A 150 37.83 4.93 -13.57
C VAL A 150 38.22 6.20 -14.32
N THR A 151 37.90 7.38 -13.76
CA THR A 151 38.12 8.66 -14.47
C THR A 151 39.45 9.32 -14.12
N GLY A 152 40.03 9.01 -12.95
CA GLY A 152 41.23 9.65 -12.43
C GLY A 152 41.06 11.15 -12.16
N ARG A 153 39.83 11.63 -11.98
CA ARG A 153 39.53 13.07 -11.91
C ARG A 153 38.50 13.38 -10.85
N ALA A 154 38.87 14.24 -9.90
CA ALA A 154 37.95 14.78 -8.90
C ALA A 154 36.93 15.74 -9.53
N SER A 155 35.69 15.74 -9.02
CA SER A 155 34.65 16.71 -9.38
C SER A 155 34.20 17.52 -8.16
N PRO A 156 33.72 18.76 -8.36
CA PRO A 156 33.12 19.56 -7.29
C PRO A 156 31.78 18.99 -6.80
N THR A 157 31.20 18.02 -7.51
CA THR A 157 29.93 17.40 -7.12
C THR A 157 30.09 16.51 -5.89
N PHE A 158 31.22 15.82 -5.74
CA PHE A 158 31.49 14.97 -4.58
C PHE A 158 31.38 15.76 -3.26
N GLU A 159 31.87 17.00 -3.24
CA GLU A 159 31.85 17.84 -2.04
C GLU A 159 30.44 18.17 -1.53
N ARG A 160 29.42 18.06 -2.39
CA ARG A 160 28.02 18.31 -2.02
C ARG A 160 27.45 17.24 -1.07
N PHE A 161 28.05 16.07 -0.99
CA PHE A 161 27.62 15.00 -0.06
C PHE A 161 28.10 15.23 1.38
N GLY A 162 29.13 16.06 1.59
CA GLY A 162 29.75 16.24 2.90
C GLY A 162 28.92 17.01 3.93
N PRO A 163 28.41 18.23 3.63
CA PRO A 163 27.79 19.10 4.63
C PRO A 163 26.61 18.47 5.39
N PHE A 164 25.73 17.74 4.69
CA PHE A 164 24.59 17.08 5.32
C PHE A 164 25.05 15.93 6.24
N LEU A 165 25.94 15.06 5.75
CA LEU A 165 26.47 13.94 6.54
C LEU A 165 27.23 14.44 7.77
N GLN A 166 28.01 15.51 7.62
CA GLN A 166 28.73 16.15 8.72
C GLN A 166 27.76 16.64 9.80
N ALA A 167 26.72 17.39 9.41
CA ALA A 167 25.71 17.88 10.35
C ALA A 167 24.94 16.74 11.04
N ALA A 168 24.63 15.66 10.32
CA ALA A 168 23.86 14.53 10.84
C ALA A 168 24.64 13.64 11.81
N TRP A 169 25.97 13.62 11.70
CA TRP A 169 26.85 12.74 12.48
C TRP A 169 27.72 13.46 13.52
N ALA A 170 27.95 14.77 13.43
CA ALA A 170 28.88 15.48 14.31
C ALA A 170 28.52 15.43 15.81
N GLU A 171 27.23 15.49 16.15
CA GLU A 171 26.73 15.55 17.54
C GLU A 171 25.92 14.30 17.94
N ARG A 172 25.93 13.27 17.09
CA ARG A 172 25.16 12.05 17.28
C ARG A 172 25.88 11.12 18.27
N SER A 173 25.16 10.45 19.15
CA SER A 173 25.74 9.52 20.14
C SER A 173 25.38 8.05 19.93
N ASP A 174 24.43 7.74 19.05
CA ASP A 174 23.94 6.39 18.78
C ASP A 174 23.59 6.22 17.30
N LEU A 175 23.51 4.97 16.83
CA LEU A 175 23.07 4.64 15.48
C LEU A 175 21.64 5.16 15.23
N PRO A 176 21.33 5.65 14.02
CA PRO A 176 19.96 6.02 13.67
C PRO A 176 19.03 4.79 13.77
N PRO A 177 17.71 5.02 13.91
CA PRO A 177 16.73 3.96 13.68
C PRO A 177 16.85 3.44 12.23
N ASP A 178 16.38 2.22 11.98
CA ASP A 178 16.37 1.66 10.63
C ASP A 178 15.55 2.54 9.68
N GLU A 179 16.14 2.88 8.54
CA GLU A 179 15.51 3.70 7.51
C GLU A 179 14.64 2.80 6.61
N GLN A 180 13.31 2.85 6.75
CA GLN A 180 12.39 2.09 5.90
C GLN A 180 12.14 2.83 4.58
N ASN A 181 12.57 2.24 3.47
CA ASN A 181 12.28 2.70 2.10
C ASN A 181 11.20 1.82 1.41
N GLY A 182 10.47 1.02 2.19
CA GLY A 182 9.50 0.05 1.69
C GLY A 182 10.10 -1.22 1.08
N VAL A 183 11.43 -1.36 1.08
CA VAL A 183 12.15 -2.58 0.64
C VAL A 183 12.52 -3.42 1.85
N VAL A 184 12.25 -4.72 1.74
CA VAL A 184 12.59 -5.74 2.75
C VAL A 184 13.56 -6.73 2.09
N PRO A 185 14.48 -7.35 2.86
CA PRO A 185 14.95 -6.94 4.19
C PRO A 185 15.44 -5.49 4.19
N LEU A 186 15.26 -4.84 5.35
CA LEU A 186 15.74 -3.50 5.61
C LEU A 186 17.26 -3.47 5.44
N ASP A 187 17.79 -2.38 4.88
CA ASP A 187 19.24 -2.18 4.87
C ASP A 187 19.71 -1.86 6.29
N SER A 188 20.86 -2.41 6.67
CA SER A 188 21.35 -2.32 8.04
C SER A 188 21.74 -0.88 8.40
N LYS A 189 21.44 -0.49 9.64
CA LYS A 189 21.95 0.73 10.29
C LYS A 189 23.46 0.81 10.41
N PHE A 190 24.12 -0.32 10.62
CA PHE A 190 25.58 -0.40 10.52
C PHE A 190 26.03 -0.17 9.08
N GLY A 191 25.24 -0.70 8.14
CA GLY A 191 25.42 -0.61 6.70
C GLY A 191 25.53 0.81 6.17
N PHE A 192 24.63 1.72 6.53
CA PHE A 192 24.75 3.10 6.07
C PHE A 192 25.79 3.88 6.89
N ALA A 193 25.99 3.57 8.19
CA ALA A 193 26.97 4.27 9.01
C ALA A 193 28.41 4.13 8.48
N TRP A 194 28.87 2.92 8.12
CA TRP A 194 30.22 2.77 7.56
C TRP A 194 30.35 3.38 6.16
N ARG A 195 29.25 3.47 5.39
CA ARG A 195 29.25 4.15 4.08
C ARG A 195 29.38 5.66 4.23
N ASP A 196 28.68 6.25 5.20
CA ASP A 196 28.80 7.66 5.55
C ASP A 196 30.20 7.97 6.08
N TRP A 197 30.76 7.08 6.90
CA TRP A 197 32.16 7.16 7.35
C TRP A 197 33.12 7.22 6.16
N ARG A 198 32.97 6.36 5.13
CA ARG A 198 33.82 6.41 3.93
C ARG A 198 33.75 7.76 3.22
N VAL A 199 32.55 8.33 3.08
CA VAL A 199 32.37 9.63 2.44
C VAL A 199 33.02 10.74 3.26
N LEU A 200 32.80 10.78 4.58
CA LEU A 200 33.38 11.80 5.45
C LEU A 200 34.90 11.71 5.57
N THR A 201 35.45 10.50 5.59
CA THR A 201 36.90 10.26 5.55
C THR A 201 37.51 10.78 4.25
N GLU A 202 36.88 10.51 3.11
CA GLU A 202 37.33 11.03 1.82
C GLU A 202 37.16 12.55 1.73
N MET A 203 36.11 13.13 2.32
CA MET A 203 35.92 14.58 2.43
C MET A 203 37.02 15.24 3.26
N ALA A 204 37.35 14.67 4.42
CA ALA A 204 38.46 15.14 5.26
C ALA A 204 39.79 15.09 4.49
N ARG A 205 40.05 14.01 3.75
CA ARG A 205 41.25 13.85 2.92
C ARG A 205 41.33 14.88 1.79
N ARG A 206 40.22 15.15 1.09
CA ARG A 206 40.19 16.09 -0.05
C ARG A 206 40.25 17.55 0.37
N THR A 207 39.56 17.90 1.45
CA THR A 207 39.37 19.31 1.86
C THR A 207 40.31 19.76 2.96
N GLY A 208 40.94 18.83 3.70
CA GLY A 208 41.75 19.13 4.87
C GLY A 208 40.97 19.67 6.08
N ARG A 209 39.63 19.68 6.01
CA ARG A 209 38.77 20.22 7.06
C ARG A 209 38.63 19.25 8.25
N GLU A 210 38.93 19.75 9.45
CA GLU A 210 38.89 18.96 10.68
C GLU A 210 37.48 18.53 11.10
N ASP A 211 36.45 19.30 10.78
CA ASP A 211 35.08 18.96 11.19
C ASP A 211 34.53 17.72 10.48
N TYR A 212 34.96 17.45 9.24
CA TYR A 212 34.69 16.18 8.58
C TYR A 212 35.44 15.02 9.23
N ALA A 213 36.72 15.24 9.60
CA ALA A 213 37.50 14.23 10.32
C ALA A 213 36.89 13.89 11.69
N ARG A 214 36.39 14.90 12.43
CA ARG A 214 35.68 14.70 13.69
C ARG A 214 34.36 13.94 13.51
N ALA A 215 33.57 14.26 12.49
CA ALA A 215 32.33 13.53 12.21
C ALA A 215 32.60 12.06 11.83
N ALA A 216 33.62 11.79 11.02
CA ALA A 216 34.06 10.42 10.71
C ALA A 216 34.56 9.69 11.97
N ALA A 217 35.37 10.34 12.81
CA ALA A 217 35.83 9.77 14.07
C ALA A 217 34.67 9.44 15.01
N ASN A 218 33.63 10.28 15.06
CA ASN A 218 32.44 10.04 15.86
C ASN A 218 31.66 8.80 15.36
N ILE A 219 31.49 8.63 14.05
CA ILE A 219 30.90 7.39 13.49
C ILE A 219 31.71 6.17 13.90
N ALA A 220 33.04 6.23 13.77
CA ALA A 220 33.91 5.14 14.17
C ALA A 220 33.78 4.84 15.67
N GLN A 221 33.67 5.87 16.52
CA GLN A 221 33.43 5.69 17.96
C GLN A 221 32.11 4.94 18.21
N ILE A 222 31.00 5.38 17.59
CA ILE A 222 29.67 4.75 17.74
C ILE A 222 29.72 3.28 17.28
N LEU A 223 30.30 3.00 16.12
CA LEU A 223 30.40 1.64 15.55
C LEU A 223 31.23 0.69 16.44
N ASN A 224 32.18 1.23 17.20
CA ASN A 224 33.07 0.47 18.07
C ASN A 224 32.58 0.38 19.52
N ASP A 225 31.58 1.18 19.92
CA ASP A 225 31.01 1.17 21.26
C ASP A 225 30.23 -0.14 21.53
N PRO A 226 30.47 -0.83 22.66
CA PRO A 226 29.70 -2.01 23.04
C PRO A 226 28.18 -1.76 23.14
N ALA A 227 27.73 -0.52 23.37
CA ALA A 227 26.32 -0.17 23.37
C ALA A 227 25.67 -0.40 21.99
N ALA A 228 26.41 -0.21 20.90
CA ALA A 228 25.92 -0.47 19.55
C ALA A 228 25.59 -1.96 19.33
N ASP A 229 26.22 -2.88 20.07
CA ASP A 229 25.94 -4.32 19.96
C ASP A 229 24.50 -4.66 20.38
N ARG A 230 23.87 -3.83 21.23
CA ARG A 230 22.46 -3.99 21.64
C ARG A 230 21.48 -3.66 20.51
N ARG A 231 21.96 -3.03 19.44
CA ARG A 231 21.17 -2.64 18.26
C ARG A 231 21.18 -3.73 17.18
N VAL A 232 21.88 -4.84 17.37
CA VAL A 232 21.91 -5.91 16.37
C VAL A 232 20.62 -6.72 16.44
N GLU A 233 19.82 -6.63 15.38
CA GLU A 233 18.51 -7.29 15.31
C GLU A 233 18.47 -8.39 14.25
N THR A 234 19.31 -8.28 13.21
CA THR A 234 19.30 -9.16 12.04
C THR A 234 20.68 -9.72 11.73
N LEU A 235 20.71 -10.81 10.94
CA LEU A 235 21.96 -11.32 10.36
C LEU A 235 22.66 -10.25 9.48
N GLN A 236 21.89 -9.41 8.79
CA GLN A 236 22.41 -8.30 8.00
C GLN A 236 23.14 -7.25 8.86
N ASP A 237 22.62 -6.95 10.06
CA ASP A 237 23.33 -6.10 11.02
C ASP A 237 24.67 -6.71 11.44
N ARG A 238 24.72 -8.02 11.67
CA ARG A 238 25.97 -8.72 12.02
C ARG A 238 27.01 -8.64 10.90
N ILE A 239 26.59 -8.87 9.66
CA ILE A 239 27.48 -8.80 8.47
C ILE A 239 28.04 -7.38 8.30
N HIS A 240 27.17 -6.36 8.37
CA HIS A 240 27.60 -4.98 8.20
C HIS A 240 28.44 -4.46 9.38
N ARG A 241 28.15 -4.88 10.61
CA ARG A 241 28.95 -4.58 11.79
C ARG A 241 30.34 -5.18 11.69
N LEU A 242 30.45 -6.45 11.28
CA LEU A 242 31.74 -7.12 11.05
C LEU A 242 32.59 -6.34 10.02
N TYR A 243 31.98 -5.96 8.90
CA TYR A 243 32.66 -5.14 7.89
C TYR A 243 33.07 -3.76 8.44
N ALA A 244 32.21 -3.12 9.24
CA ALA A 244 32.49 -1.82 9.85
C ALA A 244 33.68 -1.86 10.81
N TRP A 245 33.80 -2.89 11.66
CA TRP A 245 34.95 -3.07 12.55
C TRP A 245 36.26 -3.23 11.78
N TRP A 246 36.25 -4.04 10.72
CA TRP A 246 37.41 -4.21 9.85
C TRP A 246 37.79 -2.91 9.13
N LEU A 247 36.80 -2.18 8.62
CA LEU A 247 37.02 -0.97 7.84
C LEU A 247 37.54 0.20 8.68
N THR A 248 37.03 0.35 9.91
CA THR A 248 37.29 1.54 10.74
C THR A 248 38.52 1.39 11.63
N ASP A 249 38.70 0.23 12.28
CA ASP A 249 39.84 -0.04 13.16
C ASP A 249 40.05 -1.56 13.35
N PRO A 250 40.71 -2.23 12.37
CA PRO A 250 40.84 -3.68 12.39
C PRO A 250 41.76 -4.17 13.53
N GLN A 251 42.74 -3.37 13.95
CA GLN A 251 43.66 -3.74 15.02
C GLN A 251 42.95 -3.76 16.38
N LYS A 252 42.19 -2.70 16.69
CA LYS A 252 41.42 -2.62 17.94
C LYS A 252 40.34 -3.69 18.05
N ASN A 253 39.76 -4.11 16.93
CA ASN A 253 38.67 -5.07 16.90
C ASN A 253 39.10 -6.50 16.52
N ALA A 254 40.39 -6.81 16.47
CA ALA A 254 40.90 -8.10 15.98
C ALA A 254 40.19 -9.30 16.63
N ASP A 255 40.07 -9.32 17.97
CA ASP A 255 39.40 -10.39 18.70
C ASP A 255 37.89 -10.48 18.41
N ARG A 256 37.22 -9.32 18.29
CA ARG A 256 35.78 -9.25 17.96
C ARG A 256 35.52 -9.72 16.54
N ILE A 257 36.36 -9.31 15.58
CA ILE A 257 36.30 -9.73 14.18
C ILE A 257 36.47 -11.24 14.08
N ALA A 258 37.49 -11.81 14.74
CA ALA A 258 37.75 -13.24 14.73
C ALA A 258 36.58 -14.04 15.35
N ALA A 259 36.05 -13.61 16.50
CA ALA A 259 34.94 -14.26 17.17
C ALA A 259 33.65 -14.21 16.34
N GLU A 260 33.31 -13.05 15.78
CA GLU A 260 32.10 -12.87 14.97
C GLU A 260 32.19 -13.63 13.64
N ALA A 261 33.34 -13.58 12.96
CA ALA A 261 33.57 -14.33 11.73
C ALA A 261 33.42 -15.84 11.97
N LYS A 262 33.99 -16.36 13.08
CA LYS A 262 33.78 -17.76 13.47
C LYS A 262 32.30 -18.06 13.70
N ALA A 263 31.59 -17.22 14.47
CA ALA A 263 30.18 -17.43 14.76
C ALA A 263 29.32 -17.43 13.50
N LEU A 264 29.60 -16.57 12.52
CA LEU A 264 28.89 -16.54 11.24
C LEU A 264 29.22 -17.76 10.38
N LEU A 265 30.47 -18.22 10.37
CA LEU A 265 30.89 -19.44 9.66
C LEU A 265 30.24 -20.70 10.23
N ASP A 266 30.01 -20.78 11.55
CA ASP A 266 29.36 -21.92 12.20
C ASP A 266 27.87 -22.07 11.79
N LEU A 267 27.25 -20.96 11.35
CA LEU A 267 25.88 -20.91 10.82
C LEU A 267 25.76 -21.36 9.37
N GLN A 268 26.87 -21.62 8.67
CA GLN A 268 26.83 -22.04 7.28
C GLN A 268 26.10 -23.39 7.13
N ASN A 269 25.23 -23.47 6.13
CA ASN A 269 24.51 -24.69 5.77
C ASN A 269 25.43 -25.67 5.03
N GLU A 270 24.97 -26.92 4.89
CA GLU A 270 25.72 -27.97 4.19
C GLU A 270 25.90 -27.68 2.69
N ASP A 271 24.95 -26.97 2.07
CA ASP A 271 25.01 -26.53 0.68
C ASP A 271 26.02 -25.39 0.45
N GLY A 272 26.58 -24.82 1.51
CA GLY A 272 27.55 -23.72 1.49
C GLY A 272 26.96 -22.32 1.65
N GLY A 273 25.63 -22.17 1.65
CA GLY A 273 24.97 -20.87 1.82
C GLY A 273 24.60 -20.54 3.26
N TRP A 274 23.96 -19.38 3.42
CA TRP A 274 23.42 -18.87 4.68
C TRP A 274 21.98 -18.44 4.54
N HIS A 275 21.20 -18.58 5.61
CA HIS A 275 19.83 -18.09 5.68
C HIS A 275 19.73 -16.56 5.61
N GLU A 276 18.57 -16.02 5.23
CA GLU A 276 18.30 -14.59 5.06
C GLU A 276 18.15 -13.83 6.39
N LEU A 277 17.41 -14.37 7.36
CA LEU A 277 17.00 -13.65 8.59
C LEU A 277 17.48 -14.26 9.92
N ASP A 278 18.10 -15.44 9.94
CA ASP A 278 18.13 -16.26 11.17
C ASP A 278 19.52 -16.36 11.82
N THR A 279 19.52 -16.58 13.14
CA THR A 279 20.69 -16.94 13.97
C THR A 279 20.96 -18.44 13.97
N LYS A 280 20.27 -19.19 13.12
CA LYS A 280 20.31 -20.65 12.98
C LYS A 280 20.38 -21.02 11.50
N ARG A 281 20.70 -22.28 11.24
CA ARG A 281 20.70 -22.87 9.90
C ARG A 281 19.27 -22.91 9.34
N GLY A 282 19.11 -22.64 8.04
CA GLY A 282 17.83 -22.54 7.33
C GLY A 282 18.06 -22.40 5.82
N PRO A 283 17.04 -22.32 4.94
CA PRO A 283 17.24 -22.23 3.50
C PRO A 283 18.22 -21.13 3.06
N SER A 284 19.22 -21.49 2.25
CA SER A 284 20.25 -20.56 1.81
C SER A 284 19.69 -19.45 0.91
N ALA A 285 20.12 -18.21 1.16
CA ALA A 285 19.76 -17.03 0.39
C ALA A 285 20.96 -16.51 -0.41
N VAL A 286 20.78 -16.26 -1.71
CA VAL A 286 21.88 -15.84 -2.60
C VAL A 286 22.47 -14.49 -2.19
N TYR A 287 21.64 -13.49 -1.87
CA TYR A 287 22.15 -12.17 -1.50
C TYR A 287 22.96 -12.21 -0.19
N THR A 288 22.47 -12.88 0.87
CA THR A 288 23.20 -13.02 2.14
C THR A 288 24.48 -13.80 1.94
N THR A 289 24.42 -14.89 1.18
CA THR A 289 25.60 -15.73 0.89
C THR A 289 26.65 -14.93 0.13
N GLY A 290 26.26 -14.20 -0.92
CA GLY A 290 27.17 -13.34 -1.66
C GLY A 290 27.81 -12.26 -0.78
N GLN A 291 26.99 -11.54 -0.02
CA GLN A 291 27.46 -10.44 0.83
C GLN A 291 28.39 -10.91 1.94
N LEU A 292 28.02 -11.97 2.67
CA LEU A 292 28.86 -12.51 3.75
C LEU A 292 30.15 -13.11 3.18
N THR A 293 30.09 -13.82 2.06
CA THR A 293 31.29 -14.34 1.39
C THR A 293 32.23 -13.21 1.00
N TRP A 294 31.70 -12.14 0.38
CA TRP A 294 32.49 -10.96 0.05
C TRP A 294 33.11 -10.32 1.29
N THR A 295 32.33 -10.10 2.36
CA THR A 295 32.84 -9.56 3.64
C THR A 295 33.95 -10.43 4.23
N LEU A 296 33.80 -11.76 4.24
CA LEU A 296 34.81 -12.69 4.76
C LEU A 296 36.12 -12.61 3.96
N LEU A 297 36.03 -12.51 2.62
CA LEU A 297 37.19 -12.30 1.76
C LEU A 297 37.88 -10.95 2.07
N GLN A 298 37.12 -9.87 2.26
CA GLN A 298 37.68 -8.55 2.61
C GLN A 298 38.45 -8.57 3.93
N ILE A 299 37.96 -9.29 4.94
CA ILE A 299 38.62 -9.38 6.26
C ILE A 299 39.77 -10.40 6.31
N GLY A 300 40.12 -11.02 5.16
CA GLY A 300 41.33 -11.83 5.01
C GLY A 300 41.13 -13.34 4.96
N PHE A 301 39.91 -13.86 4.87
CA PHE A 301 39.70 -15.29 4.62
C PHE A 301 40.15 -15.66 3.20
N ALA A 302 40.86 -16.78 3.07
CA ALA A 302 41.31 -17.26 1.78
C ALA A 302 40.21 -18.02 1.04
N ARG A 303 40.20 -17.93 -0.29
CA ARG A 303 39.19 -18.58 -1.14
C ARG A 303 39.18 -20.11 -1.03
N ASP A 304 40.30 -20.69 -0.63
CA ASP A 304 40.53 -22.13 -0.45
C ASP A 304 40.17 -22.62 0.96
N ASP A 305 39.77 -21.72 1.89
CA ASP A 305 39.09 -22.13 3.12
C ASP A 305 37.88 -22.99 2.72
N PRO A 306 37.74 -24.23 3.23
CA PRO A 306 36.69 -25.15 2.80
C PRO A 306 35.27 -24.58 2.91
N ARG A 307 35.03 -23.66 3.85
CA ARG A 307 33.73 -22.99 4.04
C ARG A 307 33.51 -21.94 2.96
N ILE A 308 34.53 -21.13 2.65
CA ILE A 308 34.47 -20.13 1.57
C ILE A 308 34.33 -20.82 0.21
N ALA A 309 35.09 -21.88 -0.04
CA ALA A 309 35.01 -22.66 -1.27
C ALA A 309 33.60 -23.24 -1.50
N ARG A 310 32.92 -23.73 -0.45
CA ARG A 310 31.52 -24.18 -0.55
C ARG A 310 30.57 -23.04 -0.88
N ALA A 311 30.74 -21.86 -0.26
CA ALA A 311 29.91 -20.70 -0.56
C ALA A 311 30.07 -20.22 -2.00
N LEU A 312 31.30 -20.18 -2.52
CA LEU A 312 31.58 -19.83 -3.91
C LEU A 312 30.96 -20.85 -4.89
N LYS A 313 31.04 -22.14 -4.56
CA LYS A 313 30.39 -23.20 -5.33
C LYS A 313 28.86 -23.05 -5.34
N TYR A 314 28.27 -22.72 -4.18
CA TYR A 314 26.84 -22.41 -4.07
C TYR A 314 26.47 -21.26 -5.00
N LEU A 315 27.19 -20.13 -4.93
CA LEU A 315 26.90 -18.97 -5.78
C LEU A 315 26.96 -19.33 -7.27
N LEU A 316 27.99 -20.04 -7.73
CA LEU A 316 28.08 -20.47 -9.13
C LEU A 316 26.89 -21.34 -9.56
N ALA A 317 26.45 -22.25 -8.70
CA ALA A 317 25.29 -23.12 -8.98
C ALA A 317 23.95 -22.38 -9.05
N GLN A 318 23.84 -21.19 -8.44
CA GLN A 318 22.61 -20.38 -8.41
C GLN A 318 22.48 -19.40 -9.58
N GLN A 319 23.46 -19.34 -10.48
CA GLN A 319 23.39 -18.45 -11.65
C GLN A 319 22.27 -18.89 -12.60
N GLN A 320 21.46 -17.93 -13.04
CA GLN A 320 20.33 -18.17 -13.92
C GLN A 320 20.73 -18.14 -15.40
N ALA A 321 19.89 -18.69 -16.27
CA ALA A 321 20.12 -18.74 -17.73
C ALA A 321 20.30 -17.36 -18.39
N PHE A 322 19.79 -16.28 -17.78
CA PHE A 322 19.99 -14.91 -18.25
C PHE A 322 21.32 -14.28 -17.81
N GLY A 323 22.15 -15.00 -17.04
CA GLY A 323 23.50 -14.61 -16.64
C GLY A 323 23.61 -13.86 -15.31
N GLY A 324 22.48 -13.51 -14.69
CA GLY A 324 22.45 -12.95 -13.33
C GLY A 324 22.02 -13.97 -12.28
N TRP A 325 21.82 -13.50 -11.06
CA TRP A 325 21.33 -14.27 -9.92
C TRP A 325 19.97 -13.75 -9.51
N PHE A 326 19.07 -14.67 -9.16
CA PHE A 326 17.74 -14.33 -8.70
C PHE A 326 17.18 -15.46 -7.86
N GLN A 327 16.57 -15.11 -6.73
CA GLN A 327 15.92 -16.09 -5.89
C GLN A 327 14.54 -15.55 -5.49
N THR A 328 13.48 -16.14 -6.03
CA THR A 328 12.10 -15.68 -5.77
C THR A 328 11.56 -16.01 -4.38
N THR A 329 12.29 -16.83 -3.63
CA THR A 329 11.94 -17.30 -2.29
C THR A 329 12.52 -16.41 -1.18
N THR A 330 13.26 -15.34 -1.52
CA THR A 330 13.76 -14.39 -0.53
C THR A 330 12.64 -13.48 -0.02
N HIS A 331 12.82 -12.93 1.18
CA HIS A 331 11.89 -12.05 1.88
C HIS A 331 11.93 -10.62 1.29
N GLU A 332 11.75 -10.51 -0.03
CA GLU A 332 11.81 -9.25 -0.78
C GLU A 332 10.43 -8.74 -1.20
N ASN A 333 10.11 -7.50 -0.82
CA ASN A 333 8.92 -6.80 -1.35
C ASN A 333 9.06 -6.43 -2.83
N PHE A 334 10.29 -6.34 -3.36
CA PHE A 334 10.61 -6.05 -4.76
C PHE A 334 11.41 -7.20 -5.35
N ARG A 335 10.72 -8.17 -5.98
CA ARG A 335 11.34 -9.35 -6.63
C ARG A 335 12.13 -8.95 -7.89
N THR A 336 13.30 -8.34 -7.69
CA THR A 336 14.19 -7.93 -8.79
C THR A 336 15.58 -8.52 -8.58
N PRO A 337 16.22 -9.09 -9.62
CA PRO A 337 17.48 -9.82 -9.51
C PRO A 337 18.72 -8.95 -9.23
N MET A 338 18.55 -7.65 -9.02
CA MET A 338 19.67 -6.72 -8.95
C MET A 338 20.52 -6.94 -7.68
N ARG A 339 19.88 -7.28 -6.56
CA ARG A 339 20.56 -7.36 -5.26
C ARG A 339 21.40 -8.64 -5.15
N GLU A 340 20.82 -9.78 -5.49
CA GLU A 340 21.50 -11.06 -5.56
C GLU A 340 22.62 -11.01 -6.61
N THR A 341 22.34 -10.48 -7.80
CA THR A 341 23.35 -10.35 -8.85
C THR A 341 24.51 -9.48 -8.39
N ARG A 342 24.26 -8.35 -7.72
CA ARG A 342 25.32 -7.48 -7.20
C ARG A 342 26.24 -8.25 -6.27
N TYR A 343 25.71 -8.83 -5.20
CA TYR A 343 26.55 -9.46 -4.18
C TYR A 343 27.24 -10.75 -4.68
N ALA A 344 26.61 -11.51 -5.58
CA ALA A 344 27.26 -12.65 -6.23
C ALA A 344 28.45 -12.19 -7.10
N VAL A 345 28.29 -11.12 -7.89
CA VAL A 345 29.37 -10.54 -8.69
C VAL A 345 30.50 -10.02 -7.79
N GLU A 346 30.17 -9.30 -6.71
CA GLU A 346 31.19 -8.79 -5.77
C GLU A 346 32.01 -9.93 -5.14
N ALA A 347 31.35 -10.98 -4.64
CA ALA A 347 32.03 -12.13 -4.02
C ALA A 347 32.89 -12.92 -5.01
N LEU A 348 32.34 -13.25 -6.18
CA LEU A 348 33.05 -14.06 -7.18
C LEU A 348 34.21 -13.28 -7.81
N ALA A 349 34.07 -11.98 -8.05
CA ALA A 349 35.15 -11.17 -8.58
C ALA A 349 36.33 -11.07 -7.60
N GLU A 350 36.04 -10.93 -6.30
CA GLU A 350 37.05 -10.90 -5.24
C GLU A 350 37.78 -12.24 -5.09
N ALA A 351 37.06 -13.37 -5.15
CA ALA A 351 37.65 -14.70 -5.04
C ALA A 351 38.44 -15.14 -6.28
N PHE A 352 38.06 -14.63 -7.46
CA PHE A 352 38.61 -15.03 -8.75
C PHE A 352 39.05 -13.80 -9.56
N PRO A 353 40.04 -13.02 -9.10
CA PRO A 353 40.54 -11.87 -9.87
C PRO A 353 41.14 -12.31 -11.21
N LYS A 354 41.11 -11.42 -12.21
CA LYS A 354 41.82 -11.65 -13.48
C LYS A 354 43.32 -11.42 -13.30
N PRO A 355 44.19 -12.16 -14.01
CA PRO A 355 45.64 -11.96 -13.96
C PRO A 355 46.01 -10.53 -14.39
N GLY A 356 46.82 -9.84 -13.58
CA GLY A 356 47.29 -8.48 -13.85
C GLY A 356 47.14 -7.55 -12.64
N ALA A 357 47.49 -6.28 -12.81
CA ALA A 357 47.23 -5.25 -11.80
C ALA A 357 45.75 -4.82 -11.84
N PRO A 358 45.20 -4.30 -10.72
CA PRO A 358 43.89 -3.64 -10.71
C PRO A 358 43.77 -2.61 -11.82
N LEU A 359 42.61 -2.59 -12.48
CA LEU A 359 42.36 -1.58 -13.50
C LEU A 359 42.10 -0.23 -12.82
N SER A 360 42.75 0.82 -13.31
CA SER A 360 42.69 2.18 -12.73
C SER A 360 42.20 3.25 -13.70
N SER A 361 41.66 2.84 -14.84
CA SER A 361 41.15 3.73 -15.88
C SER A 361 39.95 3.10 -16.59
N TRP A 362 39.35 3.83 -17.52
CA TRP A 362 38.33 3.26 -18.40
C TRP A 362 38.83 2.02 -19.15
N GLY A 363 40.07 2.01 -19.65
CA GLY A 363 40.55 1.11 -20.69
C GLY A 363 39.78 1.23 -22.02
N ASN A 364 40.36 0.79 -23.13
CA ASN A 364 39.64 0.76 -24.42
C ASN A 364 38.66 -0.42 -24.49
N ARG A 365 37.70 -0.39 -25.42
CA ARG A 365 36.62 -1.40 -25.51
C ARG A 365 37.16 -2.80 -25.81
N ASP A 366 38.14 -2.89 -26.70
CA ASP A 366 38.84 -4.13 -27.07
C ASP A 366 39.90 -4.56 -26.04
N GLY A 367 40.22 -3.72 -25.06
CA GLY A 367 41.27 -3.95 -24.08
C GLY A 367 42.69 -3.67 -24.60
N GLY A 368 42.84 -3.22 -25.85
CA GLY A 368 44.11 -2.84 -26.44
C GLY A 368 44.55 -1.41 -26.10
N PRO A 369 45.79 -1.03 -26.51
CA PRO A 369 46.26 0.34 -26.38
C PRO A 369 45.44 1.30 -27.25
N ALA A 370 45.51 2.59 -26.91
CA ALA A 370 44.91 3.64 -27.73
C ALA A 370 45.48 3.58 -29.15
N ARG A 371 44.60 3.56 -30.15
CA ARG A 371 45.00 3.59 -31.57
C ARG A 371 44.29 4.72 -32.30
N ARG A 372 44.99 5.30 -33.29
CA ARG A 372 44.42 6.32 -34.17
C ARG A 372 43.26 5.72 -34.98
N PRO A 373 42.15 6.46 -35.17
CA PRO A 373 41.09 5.99 -36.03
C PRO A 373 41.58 5.79 -37.47
N ARG A 374 41.47 4.55 -37.95
CA ARG A 374 41.72 4.20 -39.34
C ARG A 374 40.69 4.88 -40.25
N ARG A 375 41.10 5.17 -41.49
CA ARG A 375 40.30 5.89 -42.49
C ARG A 375 40.15 5.14 -43.80
N ASP A 376 40.58 3.88 -43.82
CA ASP A 376 40.53 3.00 -44.98
C ASP A 376 39.10 2.53 -45.29
N THR A 377 38.27 2.31 -44.25
CA THR A 377 36.85 1.99 -44.41
C THR A 377 36.00 2.71 -43.37
N LEU A 378 34.73 2.95 -43.70
CA LEU A 378 33.74 3.51 -42.76
C LEU A 378 33.64 2.67 -41.47
N VAL A 379 33.61 1.34 -41.60
CA VAL A 379 33.49 0.41 -40.47
C VAL A 379 34.69 0.54 -39.53
N HIS A 380 35.91 0.60 -40.08
CA HIS A 380 37.10 0.78 -39.25
C HIS A 380 37.12 2.13 -38.53
N THR A 381 36.73 3.22 -39.19
CA THR A 381 36.64 4.53 -38.55
C THR A 381 35.65 4.53 -37.39
N LEU A 382 34.45 3.98 -37.59
CA LEU A 382 33.42 3.90 -36.55
C LEU A 382 33.87 3.01 -35.39
N ASP A 383 34.44 1.83 -35.68
CA ASP A 383 34.93 0.87 -34.69
C ASP A 383 36.03 1.48 -33.80
N ASP A 384 36.98 2.20 -34.40
CA ASP A 384 38.07 2.84 -33.66
C ASP A 384 37.60 4.02 -32.80
N LEU A 385 36.66 4.84 -33.30
CA LEU A 385 36.04 5.92 -32.52
C LEU A 385 35.23 5.39 -31.34
N GLU A 386 34.51 4.28 -31.50
CA GLU A 386 33.79 3.62 -30.41
C GLU A 386 34.77 2.97 -29.42
N ASN A 387 35.88 2.41 -29.90
CA ASN A 387 36.89 1.75 -29.08
C ASN A 387 37.63 2.69 -28.13
N LEU A 388 37.87 3.93 -28.56
CA LEU A 388 38.75 4.87 -27.85
C LEU A 388 38.06 5.49 -26.63
N TRP A 389 38.43 5.01 -25.44
CA TRP A 389 37.94 5.48 -24.14
C TRP A 389 39.07 5.91 -23.21
N ASP A 390 40.25 5.34 -23.39
CA ASP A 390 41.42 5.67 -22.59
C ASP A 390 42.62 5.92 -23.47
N VAL A 391 43.26 7.06 -23.23
CA VAL A 391 44.42 7.57 -23.97
C VAL A 391 45.42 8.08 -22.94
N PRO A 392 46.70 7.69 -23.05
CA PRO A 392 47.76 8.22 -22.19
C PRO A 392 47.72 9.74 -22.13
N GLU A 393 47.86 10.32 -20.94
CA GLU A 393 47.61 11.75 -20.71
C GLU A 393 48.42 12.65 -21.64
N ALA A 394 49.70 12.32 -21.87
CA ALA A 394 50.60 13.03 -22.78
C ALA A 394 50.11 13.06 -24.24
N ASP A 395 49.38 12.02 -24.66
CA ASP A 395 48.90 11.86 -26.04
C ASP A 395 47.52 12.47 -26.27
N ARG A 396 46.74 12.72 -25.21
CA ARG A 396 45.35 13.23 -25.32
C ARG A 396 45.22 14.49 -26.19
N PRO A 397 46.10 15.52 -26.09
CA PRO A 397 46.08 16.68 -26.99
C PRO A 397 46.19 16.31 -28.47
N ARG A 398 47.08 15.36 -28.79
CA ARG A 398 47.33 14.91 -30.16
C ARG A 398 46.12 14.17 -30.71
N TYR A 399 45.61 13.21 -29.95
CA TYR A 399 44.40 12.46 -30.33
C TYR A 399 43.19 13.38 -30.49
N ALA A 400 43.01 14.37 -29.61
CA ALA A 400 41.92 15.33 -29.73
C ALA A 400 42.00 16.14 -31.03
N ARG A 401 43.18 16.65 -31.40
CA ARG A 401 43.37 17.36 -32.68
C ARG A 401 43.10 16.47 -33.89
N GLU A 402 43.60 15.24 -33.87
CA GLU A 402 43.41 14.30 -34.97
C GLU A 402 41.95 13.89 -35.15
N ILE A 403 41.24 13.59 -34.07
CA ILE A 403 39.82 13.22 -34.11
C ILE A 403 38.95 14.42 -34.48
N ALA A 404 39.33 15.64 -34.10
CA ALA A 404 38.61 16.85 -34.50
C ALA A 404 38.52 17.00 -36.03
N THR A 405 39.51 16.51 -36.79
CA THR A 405 39.43 16.50 -38.26
C THR A 405 38.33 15.59 -38.82
N LEU A 406 37.88 14.58 -38.06
CA LEU A 406 36.78 13.70 -38.45
C LEU A 406 35.41 14.36 -38.26
N LEU A 407 35.34 15.54 -37.63
CA LEU A 407 34.11 16.35 -37.56
C LEU A 407 33.73 16.96 -38.92
N ASP A 408 34.58 16.87 -39.94
CA ASP A 408 34.29 17.31 -41.31
C ASP A 408 34.10 16.12 -42.27
N HIS A 409 33.99 14.88 -41.75
CA HIS A 409 33.77 13.69 -42.55
C HIS A 409 32.40 13.73 -43.27
N PRO A 410 32.27 13.26 -44.53
CA PRO A 410 31.01 13.30 -45.27
C PRO A 410 29.88 12.51 -44.58
N GLU A 411 30.21 11.34 -44.02
CA GLU A 411 29.26 10.48 -43.28
C GLU A 411 28.89 11.07 -41.91
N PRO A 412 27.61 11.42 -41.65
CA PRO A 412 27.16 11.96 -40.37
C PRO A 412 27.43 11.07 -39.15
N LEU A 413 27.41 9.74 -39.30
CA LEU A 413 27.71 8.83 -38.18
C LEU A 413 29.14 8.98 -37.69
N VAL A 414 30.10 9.19 -38.60
CA VAL A 414 31.51 9.44 -38.24
C VAL A 414 31.63 10.76 -37.49
N ARG A 415 30.98 11.83 -37.97
CA ARG A 415 31.00 13.13 -37.28
C ARG A 415 30.41 13.04 -35.88
N ALA A 416 29.29 12.32 -35.71
CA ALA A 416 28.65 12.14 -34.41
C ALA A 416 29.54 11.35 -33.44
N LEU A 417 30.13 10.22 -33.86
CA LEU A 417 31.04 9.45 -33.01
C LEU A 417 32.34 10.19 -32.70
N ALA A 418 32.86 10.97 -33.66
CA ALA A 418 34.01 11.84 -33.43
C ALA A 418 33.71 12.87 -32.34
N ALA A 419 32.53 13.52 -32.40
CA ALA A 419 32.11 14.45 -31.36
C ALA A 419 32.00 13.77 -29.99
N SER A 420 31.36 12.60 -29.91
CA SER A 420 31.28 11.82 -28.67
C SER A 420 32.64 11.34 -28.15
N CYS A 421 33.59 11.03 -29.03
CA CYS A 421 34.96 10.68 -28.64
C CYS A 421 35.69 11.89 -28.05
N LEU A 422 35.61 13.05 -28.68
CA LEU A 422 36.21 14.28 -28.17
C LEU A 422 35.66 14.70 -26.80
N GLY A 423 34.35 14.56 -26.60
CA GLY A 423 33.74 14.79 -25.29
C GLY A 423 34.28 13.84 -24.20
N ARG A 424 34.57 12.58 -24.54
CA ARG A 424 35.17 11.60 -23.61
C ARG A 424 36.62 11.93 -23.28
N LEU A 425 37.41 12.34 -24.28
CA LEU A 425 38.82 12.70 -24.10
C LEU A 425 39.04 13.92 -23.20
N GLY A 426 38.06 14.82 -23.10
CA GLY A 426 38.11 15.87 -22.09
C GLY A 426 39.14 16.98 -22.37
N ARG A 427 39.31 17.39 -23.63
CA ARG A 427 40.39 18.30 -24.06
C ARG A 427 39.87 19.61 -24.65
N GLU A 428 40.55 20.72 -24.33
CA GLU A 428 40.17 22.08 -24.73
C GLU A 428 40.26 22.29 -26.25
N GLU A 429 41.20 21.61 -26.91
CA GLU A 429 41.40 21.67 -28.36
C GLU A 429 40.14 21.25 -29.15
N ALA A 430 39.25 20.46 -28.52
CA ALA A 430 38.00 20.03 -29.13
C ALA A 430 36.90 21.10 -29.10
N VAL A 431 36.98 22.10 -28.21
CA VAL A 431 35.86 23.02 -27.92
C VAL A 431 35.44 23.80 -29.16
N GLY A 432 36.37 24.50 -29.81
CA GLY A 432 36.08 25.27 -31.03
C GLY A 432 35.49 24.43 -32.16
N PRO A 433 36.11 23.30 -32.55
CA PRO A 433 35.55 22.36 -33.52
C PRO A 433 34.14 21.85 -33.17
N LEU A 434 33.89 21.51 -31.89
CA LEU A 434 32.59 21.05 -31.44
C LEU A 434 31.52 22.15 -31.50
N VAL A 435 31.85 23.39 -31.15
CA VAL A 435 30.92 24.53 -31.26
C VAL A 435 30.46 24.72 -32.70
N ARG A 436 31.36 24.59 -33.69
CA ARG A 436 31.01 24.63 -35.12
C ARG A 436 30.11 23.49 -35.59
N ARG A 437 29.93 22.43 -34.79
CA ARG A 437 29.03 21.31 -35.09
C ARG A 437 27.66 21.44 -34.41
N LEU A 438 27.42 22.49 -33.63
CA LEU A 438 26.08 22.79 -33.10
C LEU A 438 25.06 23.14 -34.18
N SER A 439 25.52 23.61 -35.35
CA SER A 439 24.70 23.88 -36.53
C SER A 439 24.85 22.84 -37.66
N ASP A 440 25.36 21.64 -37.36
CA ASP A 440 25.45 20.57 -38.36
C ASP A 440 24.06 20.22 -38.94
N PRO A 441 23.94 20.01 -40.27
CA PRO A 441 22.66 19.68 -40.88
C PRO A 441 22.07 18.35 -40.36
N SER A 442 22.90 17.43 -39.86
CA SER A 442 22.46 16.15 -39.34
C SER A 442 22.12 16.22 -37.84
N LYS A 443 20.90 15.77 -37.51
CA LYS A 443 20.39 15.81 -36.13
C LYS A 443 21.23 15.05 -35.11
N ILE A 444 21.82 13.93 -35.52
CA ILE A 444 22.66 13.12 -34.64
C ILE A 444 23.98 13.82 -34.30
N VAL A 445 24.52 14.66 -35.20
CA VAL A 445 25.82 15.30 -35.03
C VAL A 445 25.72 16.47 -34.05
N TRP A 446 24.78 17.39 -34.24
CA TRP A 446 24.67 18.51 -33.28
C TRP A 446 24.21 18.05 -31.89
N ARG A 447 23.45 16.95 -31.78
CA ARG A 447 23.16 16.30 -30.49
C ARG A 447 24.42 15.75 -29.83
N ALA A 448 25.30 15.07 -30.58
CA ALA A 448 26.57 14.56 -30.07
C ALA A 448 27.53 15.71 -29.69
N ALA A 449 27.57 16.79 -30.47
CA ALA A 449 28.35 17.99 -30.19
C ALA A 449 27.90 18.67 -28.89
N ALA A 450 26.58 18.87 -28.71
CA ALA A 450 26.04 19.41 -27.46
C ALA A 450 26.32 18.49 -26.26
N TRP A 451 26.21 17.17 -26.42
CA TRP A 451 26.59 16.20 -25.38
C TRP A 451 28.08 16.31 -25.01
N ALA A 452 28.95 16.43 -26.01
CA ALA A 452 30.39 16.53 -25.81
C ALA A 452 30.76 17.84 -25.11
N LEU A 453 30.23 18.97 -25.56
CA LEU A 453 30.45 20.27 -24.93
C LEU A 453 29.90 20.30 -23.50
N ARG A 454 28.76 19.67 -23.22
CA ARG A 454 28.25 19.51 -21.84
C ARG A 454 29.23 18.76 -20.96
N ARG A 455 29.82 17.68 -21.46
CA ARG A 455 30.81 16.87 -20.72
C ARG A 455 32.09 17.66 -20.46
N LEU A 456 32.57 18.42 -21.44
CA LEU A 456 33.70 19.35 -21.27
C LEU A 456 33.36 20.45 -20.26
N GLY A 457 32.18 21.05 -20.37
CA GLY A 457 31.71 22.10 -19.47
C GLY A 457 31.54 21.62 -18.03
N ASN A 458 31.05 20.39 -17.81
CA ASN A 458 30.96 19.79 -16.47
C ASN A 458 32.35 19.62 -15.81
N GLN A 459 33.39 19.62 -16.63
CA GLN A 459 34.79 19.57 -16.24
C GLN A 459 35.44 20.95 -16.18
N GLY A 460 34.68 22.04 -16.35
CA GLY A 460 35.20 23.40 -16.40
C GLY A 460 35.92 23.77 -17.71
N ILE A 461 35.87 22.93 -18.74
CA ILE A 461 36.58 23.13 -20.01
C ILE A 461 35.67 23.81 -21.03
N GLY A 462 36.13 24.91 -21.62
CA GLY A 462 35.44 25.59 -22.73
C GLY A 462 34.14 26.31 -22.35
N VAL A 463 33.92 26.58 -21.06
CA VAL A 463 32.67 27.18 -20.56
C VAL A 463 32.38 28.54 -21.19
N GLU A 464 33.39 29.38 -21.42
CA GLU A 464 33.19 30.68 -22.07
C GLU A 464 32.79 30.56 -23.54
N ALA A 465 33.30 29.56 -24.26
CA ALA A 465 32.88 29.28 -25.63
C ALA A 465 31.43 28.77 -25.68
N ILE A 466 31.04 27.93 -24.72
CA ILE A 466 29.66 27.47 -24.56
C ILE A 466 28.72 28.66 -24.28
N ARG A 467 29.12 29.57 -23.39
CA ARG A 467 28.38 30.80 -23.09
C ARG A 467 28.23 31.66 -24.34
N ALA A 468 29.32 31.92 -25.06
CA ALA A 468 29.30 32.71 -26.28
C ALA A 468 28.41 32.09 -27.37
N ALA A 469 28.32 30.75 -27.45
CA ALA A 469 27.46 30.07 -28.41
C ALA A 469 25.96 30.34 -28.18
N LEU A 470 25.54 30.71 -26.96
CA LEU A 470 24.16 31.16 -26.67
C LEU A 470 23.83 32.52 -27.31
N ASP A 471 24.86 33.31 -27.65
CA ASP A 471 24.75 34.62 -28.29
C ASP A 471 25.02 34.60 -29.78
N SER A 472 25.24 33.41 -30.36
CA SER A 472 25.50 33.27 -31.80
C SER A 472 24.36 33.91 -32.62
N PRO A 473 24.66 34.64 -33.71
CA PRO A 473 23.62 35.11 -34.62
C PRO A 473 22.93 33.94 -35.35
N ASP A 474 23.63 32.81 -35.52
CA ASP A 474 23.08 31.59 -36.12
C ASP A 474 22.10 30.90 -35.14
N PRO A 475 20.80 30.82 -35.48
CA PRO A 475 19.79 30.18 -34.63
C PRO A 475 20.06 28.69 -34.38
N LEU A 476 20.72 27.98 -35.31
CA LEU A 476 21.06 26.57 -35.14
C LEU A 476 22.15 26.39 -34.07
N VAL A 477 23.15 27.28 -34.04
CA VAL A 477 24.16 27.28 -32.97
C VAL A 477 23.52 27.60 -31.62
N ARG A 478 22.66 28.64 -31.53
CA ARG A 478 21.96 28.96 -30.27
C ARG A 478 21.09 27.80 -29.77
N ARG A 479 20.37 27.12 -30.68
CA ARG A 479 19.58 25.93 -30.37
C ARG A 479 20.44 24.79 -29.83
N GLY A 480 21.59 24.53 -30.46
CA GLY A 480 22.53 23.52 -29.98
C GLY A 480 23.12 23.88 -28.62
N ALA A 481 23.45 25.16 -28.41
CA ALA A 481 24.03 25.65 -27.17
C ALA A 481 23.03 25.59 -25.99
N THR A 482 21.77 25.96 -26.20
CA THR A 482 20.72 25.83 -25.16
C THR A 482 20.51 24.37 -24.75
N ARG A 483 20.58 23.44 -25.71
CA ARG A 483 20.43 21.99 -25.46
C ARG A 483 21.49 21.42 -24.50
N ILE A 484 22.69 22.02 -24.42
CA ILE A 484 23.76 21.59 -23.50
C ILE A 484 23.24 21.51 -22.06
N PHE A 485 22.36 22.42 -21.67
CA PHE A 485 21.84 22.51 -20.30
C PHE A 485 20.44 21.93 -20.15
N ALA A 486 19.85 21.44 -21.25
CA ALA A 486 18.54 20.79 -21.22
C ALA A 486 18.61 19.31 -20.81
N TYR A 487 19.81 18.78 -20.54
CA TYR A 487 20.04 17.43 -20.02
C TYR A 487 21.06 17.47 -18.87
N GLN A 488 21.17 16.39 -18.09
CA GLN A 488 22.15 16.16 -17.01
C GLN A 488 23.46 16.97 -17.11
N PHE A 489 23.60 18.05 -16.33
CA PHE A 489 24.78 18.88 -16.26
C PHE A 489 25.11 19.15 -14.79
N TYR A 490 26.39 19.10 -14.47
CA TYR A 490 26.92 19.29 -13.12
C TYR A 490 28.22 20.09 -13.22
N GLY A 491 28.48 21.03 -12.32
CA GLY A 491 29.70 21.86 -12.36
C GLY A 491 29.58 23.16 -13.16
N MET A 492 28.51 23.33 -13.96
CA MET A 492 28.13 24.63 -14.55
C MET A 492 26.91 25.27 -13.89
N ASP A 493 26.29 24.60 -12.92
CA ASP A 493 25.01 24.98 -12.33
C ASP A 493 25.06 26.19 -11.38
N GLN A 494 26.27 26.65 -11.05
CA GLN A 494 26.50 27.91 -10.33
C GLN A 494 26.74 29.12 -11.27
N ARG A 495 26.82 28.91 -12.59
CA ARG A 495 27.06 29.99 -13.58
C ARG A 495 25.78 30.75 -13.91
N LEU A 496 25.37 31.64 -13.01
CA LEU A 496 24.15 32.45 -13.19
C LEU A 496 24.20 33.37 -14.42
N ASP A 497 25.39 33.74 -14.89
CA ASP A 497 25.58 34.48 -16.13
C ASP A 497 25.08 33.71 -17.36
N ILE A 498 25.33 32.39 -17.41
CA ILE A 498 24.75 31.48 -18.42
C ILE A 498 23.23 31.39 -18.22
N ALA A 499 22.80 31.17 -16.97
CA ALA A 499 21.40 30.99 -16.61
C ALA A 499 20.53 32.22 -16.94
N HIS A 500 21.05 33.44 -16.76
CA HIS A 500 20.36 34.68 -17.09
C HIS A 500 20.10 34.81 -18.59
N ARG A 501 21.06 34.41 -19.44
CA ARG A 501 20.84 34.46 -20.89
C ARG A 501 19.70 33.55 -21.30
N LEU A 502 19.58 32.38 -20.70
CA LEU A 502 18.50 31.42 -20.98
C LEU A 502 17.09 31.99 -20.69
N LEU A 503 16.93 32.92 -19.73
CA LEU A 503 15.66 33.62 -19.50
C LEU A 503 15.19 34.34 -20.77
N THR A 504 16.09 35.08 -21.40
CA THR A 504 15.77 35.88 -22.60
C THR A 504 15.54 34.99 -23.84
N LEU A 505 16.24 33.85 -23.93
CA LEU A 505 16.08 32.90 -25.03
C LEU A 505 14.74 32.16 -25.01
N THR A 506 13.94 32.27 -23.94
CA THR A 506 12.55 31.79 -23.93
C THR A 506 11.62 32.55 -24.89
N ALA A 507 12.07 33.68 -25.42
CA ALA A 507 11.38 34.47 -26.45
C ALA A 507 12.15 34.51 -27.79
N ASP A 508 13.15 33.64 -27.99
CA ASP A 508 13.92 33.58 -29.23
C ASP A 508 13.00 33.29 -30.45
N PRO A 509 13.24 33.89 -31.62
CA PRO A 509 12.46 33.59 -32.82
C PRO A 509 12.54 32.10 -33.21
N ASP A 510 13.65 31.40 -32.93
CA ASP A 510 13.78 29.95 -33.15
C ASP A 510 12.97 29.14 -32.12
N LEU A 511 12.01 28.37 -32.63
CA LEU A 511 11.12 27.52 -31.83
C LEU A 511 11.89 26.59 -30.87
N TRP A 512 12.93 25.93 -31.37
CA TRP A 512 13.63 24.92 -30.59
C TRP A 512 14.55 25.55 -29.56
N THR A 513 15.15 26.71 -29.85
CA THR A 513 15.85 27.52 -28.83
C THR A 513 14.91 27.87 -27.68
N ARG A 514 13.68 28.33 -27.93
CA ARG A 514 12.69 28.59 -26.87
C ARG A 514 12.40 27.35 -26.03
N LEU A 515 12.12 26.23 -26.68
CA LEU A 515 11.82 24.96 -26.01
C LEU A 515 12.99 24.47 -25.13
N GLN A 516 14.22 24.50 -25.66
CA GLN A 516 15.40 24.11 -24.89
C GLN A 516 15.66 25.06 -23.73
N ALA A 517 15.54 26.38 -23.94
CA ALA A 517 15.69 27.37 -22.88
C ALA A 517 14.69 27.14 -21.73
N LEU A 518 13.42 26.87 -22.03
CA LEU A 518 12.41 26.52 -21.01
C LEU A 518 12.82 25.27 -20.22
N LYS A 519 13.20 24.19 -20.91
CA LYS A 519 13.65 22.93 -20.28
C LYS A 519 14.88 23.11 -19.42
N THR A 520 15.82 23.95 -19.84
CA THR A 520 17.02 24.30 -19.09
C THR A 520 16.69 25.07 -17.83
N LEU A 521 15.91 26.15 -17.92
CA LEU A 521 15.55 26.97 -16.75
C LEU A 521 14.81 26.13 -15.70
N ARG A 522 13.93 25.24 -16.16
CA ARG A 522 13.26 24.26 -15.30
C ARG A 522 14.25 23.35 -14.55
N GLN A 523 15.40 22.99 -15.13
CA GLN A 523 16.45 22.25 -14.40
C GLN A 523 17.21 23.15 -13.44
N TRP A 524 17.56 24.36 -13.88
CA TRP A 524 18.31 25.32 -13.07
C TRP A 524 17.58 25.70 -11.79
N PHE A 525 16.24 25.81 -11.84
CA PHE A 525 15.38 26.10 -10.70
C PHE A 525 15.74 25.25 -9.46
N TYR A 526 16.10 23.98 -9.63
CA TYR A 526 16.42 23.07 -8.52
C TYR A 526 17.90 22.91 -8.23
N ARG A 527 18.76 23.45 -9.09
CA ARG A 527 20.21 23.36 -8.92
C ARG A 527 20.78 24.60 -8.25
N THR A 528 20.04 25.71 -8.30
CA THR A 528 20.41 26.95 -7.63
C THR A 528 19.76 27.06 -6.26
N ALA A 529 20.50 27.62 -5.30
CA ALA A 529 19.97 28.06 -4.02
C ALA A 529 19.45 29.52 -4.07
N ASP A 530 19.65 30.23 -5.19
CA ASP A 530 19.26 31.63 -5.35
C ASP A 530 17.74 31.75 -5.58
N ALA A 531 17.01 32.04 -4.50
CA ALA A 531 15.57 32.25 -4.53
C ALA A 531 15.13 33.42 -5.43
N ALA A 532 15.96 34.47 -5.58
CA ALA A 532 15.66 35.58 -6.46
C ALA A 532 15.73 35.14 -7.93
N PHE A 533 16.72 34.33 -8.30
CA PHE A 533 16.80 33.75 -9.62
C PHE A 533 15.71 32.71 -9.89
N GLN A 534 15.38 31.85 -8.92
CA GLN A 534 14.23 30.94 -9.02
C GLN A 534 12.94 31.72 -9.30
N ARG A 535 12.71 32.83 -8.60
CA ARG A 535 11.55 33.71 -8.83
C ARG A 535 11.54 34.30 -10.24
N ARG A 536 12.71 34.71 -10.77
CA ARG A 536 12.84 35.19 -12.16
C ARG A 536 12.47 34.11 -13.18
N ILE A 537 12.81 32.84 -12.91
CA ILE A 537 12.38 31.72 -13.76
C ILE A 537 10.85 31.62 -13.77
N VAL A 538 10.21 31.64 -12.59
CA VAL A 538 8.74 31.57 -12.47
C VAL A 538 8.07 32.72 -13.20
N TYR A 539 8.53 33.97 -13.00
CA TYR A 539 7.99 35.12 -13.73
C TYR A 539 8.20 35.04 -15.25
N THR A 540 9.32 34.47 -15.70
CA THR A 540 9.56 34.26 -17.12
C THR A 540 8.55 33.28 -17.71
N TYR A 541 8.30 32.15 -17.04
CA TYR A 541 7.25 31.21 -17.43
C TYR A 541 5.87 31.89 -17.47
N LEU A 542 5.50 32.62 -16.42
CA LEU A 542 4.21 33.33 -16.35
C LEU A 542 4.08 34.36 -17.48
N SER A 543 5.13 35.11 -17.77
CA SER A 543 5.13 36.11 -18.85
C SER A 543 4.98 35.45 -20.23
N ARG A 544 5.65 34.31 -20.46
CA ARG A 544 5.51 33.55 -21.72
C ARG A 544 4.12 32.91 -21.86
N MET A 545 3.48 32.50 -20.76
CA MET A 545 2.11 31.99 -20.77
C MET A 545 1.07 33.06 -21.17
N ALA A 546 1.38 34.34 -20.99
CA ALA A 546 0.49 35.44 -21.30
C ALA A 546 0.48 35.88 -22.77
N VAL A 547 1.33 35.31 -23.62
CA VAL A 547 1.40 35.69 -25.04
C VAL A 547 1.11 34.51 -25.97
N PRO A 548 0.66 34.76 -27.21
CA PRO A 548 0.47 33.70 -28.18
C PRO A 548 1.75 32.89 -28.44
N GLU A 549 1.62 31.57 -28.43
CA GLU A 549 2.71 30.62 -28.66
C GLU A 549 2.21 29.37 -29.39
N VAL A 550 3.12 28.64 -30.02
CA VAL A 550 2.78 27.38 -30.70
C VAL A 550 2.42 26.27 -29.69
N PRO A 551 1.59 25.28 -30.06
CA PRO A 551 1.05 24.29 -29.13
C PRO A 551 2.11 23.55 -28.28
N VAL A 552 3.24 23.18 -28.88
CA VAL A 552 4.34 22.50 -28.18
C VAL A 552 4.99 23.37 -27.10
N VAL A 553 5.11 24.69 -27.32
CA VAL A 553 5.65 25.64 -26.33
C VAL A 553 4.64 25.87 -25.21
N ARG A 554 3.35 26.09 -25.54
CA ARG A 554 2.29 26.24 -24.53
C ARG A 554 2.24 25.03 -23.59
N ARG A 555 2.36 23.83 -24.16
CA ARG A 555 2.42 22.59 -23.40
C ARG A 555 3.63 22.56 -22.45
N ASN A 556 4.83 22.87 -22.94
CA ASN A 556 6.05 22.90 -22.12
C ASN A 556 6.00 23.98 -21.02
N LEU A 557 5.33 25.11 -21.25
CA LEU A 557 5.12 26.13 -20.23
C LEU A 557 4.27 25.60 -19.07
N GLY A 558 3.11 25.02 -19.37
CA GLY A 558 2.22 24.44 -18.36
C GLY A 558 2.84 23.26 -17.63
N GLU A 559 3.42 22.31 -18.36
CA GLU A 559 4.07 21.13 -17.77
C GLU A 559 5.37 21.50 -17.02
N GLY A 560 6.14 22.47 -17.51
CA GLY A 560 7.32 22.96 -16.83
C GLY A 560 6.98 23.68 -15.51
N MET A 561 5.90 24.46 -15.49
CA MET A 561 5.37 25.06 -14.27
C MET A 561 4.85 23.98 -13.30
N TYR A 562 4.08 23.01 -13.78
CA TYR A 562 3.65 21.85 -12.98
C TYR A 562 4.85 21.21 -12.27
N ILE A 563 5.94 21.01 -12.99
CA ILE A 563 7.14 20.40 -12.45
C ILE A 563 7.74 21.30 -11.36
N MET A 564 7.91 22.60 -11.61
CA MET A 564 8.39 23.56 -10.60
C MET A 564 7.52 23.58 -9.35
N LEU A 565 6.19 23.48 -9.50
CA LEU A 565 5.23 23.34 -8.40
C LEU A 565 5.30 21.98 -7.71
N ASP A 566 5.76 20.94 -8.42
CA ASP A 566 6.20 19.64 -7.88
C ASP A 566 7.55 19.78 -7.16
N GLU A 567 7.59 20.76 -6.25
CA GLU A 567 8.64 20.98 -5.29
C GLU A 567 8.70 19.80 -4.29
N ASN A 568 7.68 18.92 -4.25
CA ASN A 568 7.61 17.73 -3.39
C ASN A 568 6.50 16.73 -3.80
N LEU A 569 6.86 15.56 -4.32
CA LEU A 569 5.96 14.41 -4.24
C LEU A 569 5.90 13.97 -2.76
N GLY A 570 4.78 14.22 -2.09
CA GLY A 570 4.49 13.79 -0.71
C GLY A 570 4.28 14.91 0.32
N GLY A 571 3.88 16.12 -0.08
CA GLY A 571 3.38 17.17 0.84
C GLY A 571 4.29 17.56 2.03
N GLY A 572 5.58 17.28 1.96
CA GLY A 572 6.52 17.50 3.05
C GLY A 572 7.20 16.24 3.57
N VAL A 573 6.66 15.03 3.35
CA VAL A 573 7.12 13.78 4.00
C VAL A 573 8.59 13.50 3.73
N SER A 574 9.02 13.54 2.47
CA SER A 574 10.44 13.32 2.13
C SER A 574 11.33 14.37 2.81
N LEU A 575 10.95 15.65 2.81
CA LEU A 575 11.69 16.71 3.50
C LEU A 575 11.76 16.46 5.02
N HIS A 576 10.64 16.15 5.67
CA HIS A 576 10.59 15.88 7.11
C HIS A 576 11.44 14.67 7.49
N LYS A 577 11.39 13.58 6.71
CA LYS A 577 12.24 12.40 6.90
C LYS A 577 13.72 12.74 6.70
N ASN A 578 14.06 13.58 5.71
CA ASN A 578 15.44 14.03 5.51
C ASN A 578 15.95 14.86 6.69
N ILE A 579 15.22 15.89 7.11
CA ILE A 579 15.66 16.77 8.20
C ILE A 579 15.56 16.13 9.58
N ALA A 580 14.84 15.01 9.74
CA ALA A 580 14.83 14.23 10.97
C ALA A 580 16.23 13.65 11.31
N SER A 581 17.08 13.43 10.30
CA SER A 581 18.48 13.01 10.51
C SER A 581 19.41 14.15 10.93
N LEU A 582 18.97 15.41 10.82
CA LEU A 582 19.71 16.60 11.22
C LEU A 582 19.42 16.99 12.69
N PRO A 583 20.33 17.74 13.35
CA PRO A 583 20.11 18.30 14.68
C PRO A 583 18.82 19.13 14.76
N GLU A 584 18.08 18.98 15.87
CA GLU A 584 16.76 19.60 16.04
C GLU A 584 16.80 21.13 15.85
N ARG A 585 17.88 21.78 16.30
CA ARG A 585 18.12 23.22 16.15
C ARG A 585 18.11 23.73 14.70
N MET A 586 18.37 22.88 13.69
CA MET A 586 18.41 23.29 12.27
C MET A 586 17.05 23.19 11.58
N ARG A 587 16.17 22.30 12.05
CA ARG A 587 14.93 21.93 11.35
C ARG A 587 13.97 23.12 11.16
N PRO A 588 13.75 24.01 12.15
CA PRO A 588 12.86 25.15 11.97
C PRO A 588 13.33 26.11 10.88
N GLY A 589 14.64 26.36 10.78
CA GLY A 589 15.22 27.24 9.76
C GLY A 589 15.01 26.69 8.34
N ILE A 590 15.22 25.39 8.14
CA ILE A 590 15.00 24.72 6.85
C ILE A 590 13.51 24.77 6.45
N LEU A 591 12.60 24.49 7.39
CA LEU A 591 11.16 24.56 7.14
C LEU A 591 10.69 25.98 6.85
N GLN A 592 11.26 26.98 7.53
CA GLN A 592 10.98 28.39 7.27
C GLN A 592 11.47 28.81 5.88
N ALA A 593 12.71 28.48 5.52
CA ALA A 593 13.26 28.74 4.19
C ALA A 593 12.43 28.07 3.08
N ARG A 594 11.95 26.84 3.32
CA ARG A 594 11.01 26.16 2.43
C ARG A 594 9.71 26.94 2.26
N ARG A 595 9.07 27.38 3.35
CA ARG A 595 7.85 28.22 3.28
C ARG A 595 8.11 29.52 2.53
N GLU A 596 9.29 30.10 2.66
CA GLU A 596 9.67 31.34 1.97
C GLU A 596 9.82 31.15 0.46
N VAL A 597 10.39 30.04 0.01
CA VAL A 597 10.40 29.65 -1.41
C VAL A 597 8.98 29.45 -1.90
N GLU A 598 8.17 28.63 -1.22
CA GLU A 598 6.77 28.40 -1.61
C GLU A 598 5.96 29.69 -1.67
N ARG A 599 6.13 30.60 -0.71
CA ARG A 599 5.49 31.92 -0.67
C ARG A 599 6.00 32.82 -1.78
N GLY A 600 7.28 33.15 -1.76
CA GLY A 600 7.87 34.23 -2.53
C GLY A 600 8.26 33.85 -3.96
N VAL A 601 8.49 32.58 -4.24
CA VAL A 601 8.92 32.08 -5.55
C VAL A 601 7.76 31.45 -6.32
N LEU A 602 6.92 30.67 -5.65
CA LEU A 602 5.87 29.88 -6.32
C LEU A 602 4.47 30.49 -6.20
N LEU A 603 3.85 30.43 -5.02
CA LEU A 603 2.41 30.64 -4.85
C LEU A 603 2.00 32.10 -5.00
N THR A 604 2.72 33.05 -4.38
CA THR A 604 2.36 34.47 -4.51
C THR A 604 2.47 34.96 -5.96
N PRO A 605 3.57 34.71 -6.70
CA PRO A 605 3.65 35.07 -8.11
C PRO A 605 2.54 34.45 -8.96
N LEU A 606 2.24 33.17 -8.77
CA LEU A 606 1.27 32.44 -9.57
C LEU A 606 -0.17 32.89 -9.32
N LEU A 607 -0.57 33.05 -8.06
CA LEU A 607 -1.92 33.52 -7.69
C LEU A 607 -2.11 35.00 -8.06
N SER A 608 -1.07 35.82 -7.94
CA SER A 608 -1.13 37.22 -8.37
C SER A 608 -1.26 37.35 -9.89
N ALA A 609 -0.55 36.52 -10.65
CA ALA A 609 -0.71 36.43 -12.10
C ALA A 609 -2.13 35.97 -12.45
N LEU A 610 -2.68 34.97 -11.74
CA LEU A 610 -4.03 34.47 -11.97
C LEU A 610 -5.11 35.56 -11.76
N ALA A 611 -4.89 36.48 -10.81
CA ALA A 611 -5.78 37.61 -10.55
C ALA A 611 -5.83 38.67 -11.67
N SER A 612 -4.81 38.72 -12.54
CA SER A 612 -4.69 39.68 -13.65
C SER A 612 -4.49 39.02 -15.02
N ALA A 613 -4.67 37.70 -15.07
CA ALA A 613 -4.37 36.89 -16.24
C ALA A 613 -5.34 37.14 -17.39
N ASN A 614 -4.81 37.21 -18.62
CA ASN A 614 -5.60 37.00 -19.82
C ASN A 614 -5.94 35.51 -20.01
N ASP A 615 -6.78 35.19 -21.00
CA ASP A 615 -7.29 33.83 -21.19
C ASP A 615 -6.19 32.78 -21.42
N LEU A 616 -5.14 33.14 -22.16
CA LEU A 616 -4.00 32.26 -22.43
C LEU A 616 -3.24 31.92 -21.13
N GLN A 617 -2.92 32.95 -20.35
CA GLN A 617 -2.19 32.80 -19.10
C GLN A 617 -3.01 32.01 -18.08
N ARG A 618 -4.31 32.33 -17.97
CA ARG A 618 -5.24 31.66 -17.06
C ARG A 618 -5.35 30.17 -17.37
N GLU A 619 -5.56 29.82 -18.64
CA GLU A 619 -5.62 28.43 -19.10
C GLU A 619 -4.31 27.69 -18.76
N ALA A 620 -3.15 28.30 -19.04
CA ALA A 620 -1.85 27.67 -18.80
C ALA A 620 -1.54 27.47 -17.29
N ILE A 621 -1.87 28.45 -16.44
CA ILE A 621 -1.72 28.36 -14.99
C ILE A 621 -2.62 27.26 -14.44
N LEU A 622 -3.90 27.22 -14.82
CA LEU A 622 -4.83 26.19 -14.35
C LEU A 622 -4.40 24.78 -14.76
N ARG A 623 -3.89 24.62 -16.00
CA ARG A 623 -3.29 23.36 -16.47
C ARG A 623 -2.05 22.93 -15.68
N SER A 624 -1.31 23.86 -15.08
CA SER A 624 -0.14 23.50 -14.24
C SER A 624 -0.52 22.85 -12.91
N PHE A 625 -1.79 22.89 -12.51
CA PHE A 625 -2.34 22.23 -11.32
C PHE A 625 -3.15 20.97 -11.65
N ASP A 626 -2.92 20.31 -12.78
CA ASP A 626 -3.72 19.15 -13.19
C ASP A 626 -3.23 17.79 -12.60
N GLY A 627 -3.95 16.71 -12.87
CA GLY A 627 -3.56 15.34 -12.55
C GLY A 627 -3.54 15.05 -11.05
N SER A 628 -2.37 14.79 -10.51
CA SER A 628 -2.20 14.33 -9.13
C SER A 628 -2.46 15.38 -8.05
N PHE A 629 -2.34 16.68 -8.36
CA PHE A 629 -2.77 17.74 -7.43
C PHE A 629 -4.21 17.53 -6.98
N PHE A 630 -5.08 17.07 -7.89
CA PHE A 630 -6.49 16.86 -7.60
C PHE A 630 -6.82 15.48 -7.01
N LYS A 631 -5.88 14.53 -7.08
CA LYS A 631 -5.98 13.23 -6.39
C LYS A 631 -5.58 13.34 -4.91
N GLY A 632 -4.59 14.16 -4.57
CA GLY A 632 -4.03 14.31 -3.22
C GLY A 632 -4.70 15.36 -2.29
N ARG A 633 -5.92 15.84 -2.59
CA ARG A 633 -6.56 16.96 -1.85
C ARG A 633 -6.68 16.75 -0.34
N PHE A 634 -6.80 15.50 0.09
CA PHE A 634 -6.88 15.14 1.50
C PHE A 634 -5.58 15.48 2.26
N TYR A 635 -4.44 15.30 1.61
CA TYR A 635 -3.11 15.43 2.21
C TYR A 635 -2.57 16.85 2.15
N ALA A 636 -2.92 17.62 1.10
CA ALA A 636 -2.62 19.06 1.00
C ALA A 636 -3.12 19.85 2.24
N ARG A 637 -4.14 19.34 2.93
CA ARG A 637 -4.81 19.97 4.07
C ARG A 637 -4.43 19.35 5.44
N ARG A 638 -3.59 18.31 5.45
CA ARG A 638 -3.15 17.60 6.67
C ARG A 638 -1.68 17.15 6.55
N PRO A 639 -0.71 18.10 6.55
CA PRO A 639 0.70 17.79 6.27
C PRO A 639 1.40 16.92 7.32
N THR A 640 0.82 16.74 8.52
CA THR A 640 1.47 16.13 9.68
C THR A 640 1.15 14.64 9.91
N GLY A 641 0.37 13.98 9.04
CA GLY A 641 -0.09 12.59 9.25
C GLY A 641 -0.08 11.70 8.00
N MET A 642 0.80 11.97 7.05
CA MET A 642 0.87 11.25 5.78
C MET A 642 1.50 9.86 5.96
N LEU A 643 0.83 8.82 5.45
CA LEU A 643 1.33 7.44 5.43
C LEU A 643 2.10 7.16 4.13
N ASP A 644 3.19 6.43 4.27
CA ASP A 644 4.21 6.20 3.24
C ASP A 644 3.79 5.08 2.27
N VAL A 645 3.36 5.41 1.05
CA VAL A 645 3.25 4.39 -0.02
C VAL A 645 3.65 4.95 -1.38
N GLY A 646 4.93 4.76 -1.74
CA GLY A 646 5.40 4.74 -3.13
C GLY A 646 5.68 6.08 -3.80
N ASN A 647 6.36 6.00 -4.95
CA ASN A 647 6.84 7.13 -5.77
C ASN A 647 5.73 7.95 -6.46
N ASP A 648 4.46 7.77 -6.07
CA ASP A 648 3.28 8.33 -6.73
C ASP A 648 2.41 9.19 -5.78
N ARG A 649 2.78 10.49 -5.75
CA ARG A 649 1.88 11.65 -5.99
C ARG A 649 0.80 12.05 -4.97
N GLU A 650 1.25 12.64 -3.86
CA GLU A 650 0.43 13.53 -3.01
C GLU A 650 1.03 14.95 -2.98
N PHE A 651 0.27 15.96 -3.41
CA PHE A 651 0.74 17.35 -3.51
C PHE A 651 0.27 18.18 -2.32
N GLY A 652 1.13 19.07 -1.82
CA GLY A 652 0.82 20.01 -0.74
C GLY A 652 1.90 21.08 -0.58
N PHE A 653 1.54 22.19 0.05
CA PHE A 653 2.44 23.30 0.39
C PHE A 653 2.45 23.49 1.91
N LEU A 654 3.61 23.84 2.48
CA LEU A 654 3.75 24.26 3.88
C LEU A 654 3.31 25.71 4.10
N TYR A 655 3.34 26.52 3.04
CA TYR A 655 2.81 27.87 3.02
C TYR A 655 1.34 27.86 2.58
N GLU A 656 0.48 28.39 3.44
CA GLU A 656 -0.92 28.66 3.10
C GLU A 656 -1.05 30.10 2.57
N PRO A 657 -1.51 30.31 1.32
CA PRO A 657 -1.75 31.65 0.79
C PRO A 657 -2.81 32.39 1.63
N PRO A 658 -2.69 33.70 1.84
CA PRO A 658 -3.67 34.48 2.58
C PRO A 658 -4.97 34.61 1.78
N THR A 659 -6.09 34.75 2.49
CA THR A 659 -7.43 34.75 1.88
C THR A 659 -7.63 35.91 0.90
N ASP A 660 -7.04 37.09 1.13
CA ASP A 660 -7.14 38.25 0.24
C ASP A 660 -6.53 37.98 -1.15
N LEU A 661 -5.42 37.24 -1.19
CA LEU A 661 -4.77 36.85 -2.44
C LEU A 661 -5.61 35.82 -3.19
N LEU A 662 -6.15 34.83 -2.47
CA LEU A 662 -7.07 33.84 -3.03
C LEU A 662 -8.34 34.52 -3.57
N ASP A 663 -8.92 35.44 -2.82
CA ASP A 663 -10.09 36.19 -3.23
C ASP A 663 -9.87 36.94 -4.55
N ARG A 664 -8.76 37.69 -4.67
CA ARG A 664 -8.45 38.40 -5.92
C ARG A 664 -8.27 37.43 -7.09
N ALA A 665 -7.55 36.33 -6.88
CA ALA A 665 -7.30 35.34 -7.92
C ALA A 665 -8.60 34.67 -8.40
N PHE A 666 -9.41 34.15 -7.49
CA PHE A 666 -10.60 33.39 -7.84
C PHE A 666 -11.78 34.26 -8.27
N ALA A 667 -11.89 35.50 -7.77
CA ALA A 667 -12.84 36.47 -8.32
C ALA A 667 -12.58 36.70 -9.82
N ALA A 668 -11.33 36.92 -10.21
CA ALA A 668 -10.96 37.11 -11.62
C ALA A 668 -11.19 35.85 -12.46
N VAL A 669 -10.86 34.66 -11.92
CA VAL A 669 -11.04 33.39 -12.63
C VAL A 669 -12.51 33.07 -12.87
N PHE A 670 -13.37 33.24 -11.87
CA PHE A 670 -14.79 32.94 -11.99
C PHE A 670 -15.59 33.99 -12.76
N ALA A 671 -15.10 35.25 -12.82
CA ALA A 671 -15.69 36.29 -13.66
C ALA A 671 -15.41 36.08 -15.16
N ALA A 672 -14.41 35.27 -15.52
CA ALA A 672 -14.01 35.09 -16.90
C ALA A 672 -14.86 34.05 -17.64
N GLU A 673 -15.39 34.43 -18.80
CA GLU A 673 -16.06 33.50 -19.71
C GLU A 673 -15.03 32.61 -20.41
N THR A 674 -14.98 31.34 -20.02
CA THR A 674 -13.98 30.39 -20.51
C THR A 674 -14.62 29.07 -20.93
N ARG A 675 -13.86 28.22 -21.62
CA ARG A 675 -14.34 26.89 -22.06
C ARG A 675 -14.58 25.96 -20.85
N PRO A 676 -15.45 24.95 -20.96
CA PRO A 676 -15.81 24.08 -19.83
C PRO A 676 -14.61 23.47 -19.09
N GLU A 677 -13.59 23.00 -19.82
CA GLU A 677 -12.39 22.41 -19.20
C GLU A 677 -11.64 23.40 -18.29
N VAL A 678 -11.61 24.70 -18.64
CA VAL A 678 -10.97 25.74 -17.83
C VAL A 678 -11.79 26.03 -16.56
N ARG A 679 -13.12 26.12 -16.70
CA ARG A 679 -14.04 26.30 -15.55
C ARG A 679 -13.94 25.12 -14.58
N ARG A 680 -13.89 23.90 -15.11
CA ARG A 680 -13.67 22.67 -14.35
C ARG A 680 -12.36 22.78 -13.56
N GLN A 681 -11.23 23.06 -14.21
CA GLN A 681 -9.93 23.20 -13.53
C GLN A 681 -9.92 24.30 -12.45
N ALA A 682 -10.60 25.42 -12.70
CA ALA A 682 -10.76 26.49 -11.70
C ALA A 682 -11.46 25.99 -10.42
N LEU A 683 -12.55 25.24 -10.54
CA LEU A 683 -13.26 24.65 -9.39
C LEU A 683 -12.38 23.65 -8.63
N LEU A 684 -11.64 22.82 -9.37
CA LEU A 684 -10.73 21.84 -8.77
C LEU A 684 -9.59 22.54 -8.00
N LEU A 685 -9.04 23.64 -8.53
CA LEU A 685 -8.01 24.44 -7.87
C LEU A 685 -8.55 25.26 -6.69
N ALA A 686 -9.76 25.79 -6.79
CA ALA A 686 -10.44 26.48 -5.69
C ALA A 686 -10.61 25.52 -4.50
N SER A 687 -11.07 24.30 -4.78
CA SER A 687 -11.12 23.24 -3.76
C SER A 687 -9.71 22.90 -3.26
N PHE A 688 -8.68 22.75 -4.09
CA PHE A 688 -7.32 22.48 -3.62
C PHE A 688 -6.83 23.48 -2.54
N PHE A 689 -7.03 24.78 -2.73
CA PHE A 689 -6.68 25.82 -1.75
C PHE A 689 -7.73 26.05 -0.64
N ASN A 690 -8.78 25.21 -0.59
CA ASN A 690 -9.92 25.35 0.31
C ASN A 690 -10.61 26.74 0.22
N VAL A 691 -10.66 27.33 -0.96
CA VAL A 691 -11.32 28.63 -1.19
C VAL A 691 -12.78 28.61 -0.76
N PRO A 692 -13.60 27.57 -1.07
CA PRO A 692 -15.00 27.55 -0.66
C PRO A 692 -15.22 27.68 0.86
N GLY A 693 -14.29 27.17 1.67
CA GLY A 693 -14.37 27.24 3.13
C GLY A 693 -13.72 28.47 3.74
N ARG A 694 -12.89 29.19 2.98
CA ARG A 694 -12.07 30.32 3.48
C ARG A 694 -12.57 31.68 3.05
N THR A 695 -13.26 31.78 1.91
CA THR A 695 -13.75 33.06 1.39
C THR A 695 -15.14 33.38 1.93
N GLY A 696 -15.35 34.65 2.28
CA GLY A 696 -16.67 35.23 2.55
C GLY A 696 -17.18 36.12 1.41
N ARG A 697 -16.48 36.21 0.28
CA ARG A 697 -16.89 37.10 -0.82
C ARG A 697 -18.13 36.55 -1.54
N PRO A 698 -19.24 37.31 -1.58
CA PRO A 698 -20.47 36.85 -2.21
C PRO A 698 -20.30 36.41 -3.66
N ALA A 699 -19.55 37.17 -4.46
CA ALA A 699 -19.33 36.86 -5.88
C ALA A 699 -18.68 35.48 -6.11
N ILE A 700 -17.72 35.07 -5.26
CA ILE A 700 -17.03 33.78 -5.41
C ILE A 700 -17.96 32.65 -5.00
N GLN A 701 -18.67 32.80 -3.88
CA GLN A 701 -19.62 31.79 -3.40
C GLN A 701 -20.81 31.62 -4.35
N ALA A 702 -21.32 32.72 -4.90
CA ALA A 702 -22.36 32.70 -5.94
C ALA A 702 -21.87 31.97 -7.20
N ALA A 703 -20.63 32.21 -7.65
CA ALA A 703 -20.05 31.50 -8.78
C ALA A 703 -19.91 29.98 -8.54
N LEU A 704 -19.50 29.57 -7.34
CA LEU A 704 -19.43 28.15 -6.95
C LEU A 704 -20.81 27.48 -7.00
N LEU A 705 -21.85 28.14 -6.47
CA LEU A 705 -23.22 27.64 -6.48
C LEU A 705 -23.80 27.59 -7.90
N LYS A 706 -23.60 28.64 -8.71
CA LYS A 706 -24.04 28.68 -10.12
C LYS A 706 -23.42 27.55 -10.94
N SER A 707 -22.21 27.13 -10.61
CA SER A 707 -21.50 26.04 -11.31
C SER A 707 -22.14 24.65 -11.12
N LEU A 708 -23.01 24.47 -10.12
CA LEU A 708 -23.82 23.24 -9.99
C LEU A 708 -24.80 23.07 -11.15
N ALA A 709 -25.28 24.17 -11.72
CA ALA A 709 -26.18 24.20 -12.87
C ALA A 709 -25.45 24.46 -14.21
N ASP A 710 -24.12 24.30 -14.27
CA ASP A 710 -23.37 24.50 -15.50
C ASP A 710 -23.83 23.50 -16.59
N PRO A 711 -23.94 23.91 -17.87
CA PRO A 711 -24.36 23.00 -18.94
C PRO A 711 -23.40 21.79 -19.12
N ASP A 712 -22.12 21.93 -18.78
CA ASP A 712 -21.15 20.85 -18.93
C ASP A 712 -21.14 19.89 -17.71
N PRO A 713 -21.30 18.56 -17.92
CA PRO A 713 -21.35 17.59 -16.82
C PRO A 713 -20.04 17.50 -16.04
N GLY A 714 -18.88 17.71 -16.68
CA GLY A 714 -17.58 17.69 -16.01
C GLY A 714 -17.38 18.88 -15.09
N VAL A 715 -17.95 20.04 -15.43
CA VAL A 715 -17.97 21.22 -14.56
C VAL A 715 -18.89 20.99 -13.35
N ARG A 716 -20.10 20.46 -13.57
CA ARG A 716 -21.04 20.14 -12.46
C ARG A 716 -20.42 19.19 -11.45
N GLU A 717 -19.74 18.13 -11.92
CA GLU A 717 -19.07 17.18 -11.04
C GLU A 717 -17.95 17.81 -10.21
N ALA A 718 -17.14 18.68 -10.83
CA ALA A 718 -16.13 19.44 -10.11
C ALA A 718 -16.75 20.42 -9.08
N ALA A 719 -17.88 21.04 -9.42
CA ALA A 719 -18.61 21.95 -8.55
C ALA A 719 -19.17 21.22 -7.33
N ARG A 720 -19.79 20.05 -7.51
CA ARG A 720 -20.31 19.22 -6.40
C ARG A 720 -19.23 18.90 -5.38
N LYS A 721 -18.03 18.53 -5.84
CA LYS A 721 -16.89 18.27 -4.96
C LYS A 721 -16.44 19.52 -4.20
N ALA A 722 -16.37 20.68 -4.88
CA ALA A 722 -15.99 21.94 -4.24
C ALA A 722 -17.07 22.47 -3.27
N VAL A 723 -18.35 22.23 -3.56
CA VAL A 723 -19.47 22.76 -2.76
C VAL A 723 -19.76 21.88 -1.55
N GLY A 724 -19.92 20.57 -1.73
CA GLY A 724 -20.42 19.68 -0.68
C GLY A 724 -19.47 19.55 0.50
N ASP A 725 -18.18 19.43 0.21
CA ASP A 725 -17.18 19.14 1.25
C ASP A 725 -16.61 20.44 1.85
N ASP A 726 -16.54 21.52 1.06
CA ASP A 726 -15.71 22.68 1.42
C ASP A 726 -16.49 23.99 1.60
N LEU A 727 -17.65 24.19 0.95
CA LEU A 727 -18.32 25.50 0.95
C LEU A 727 -18.86 25.88 2.34
N SER A 728 -18.42 27.05 2.82
CA SER A 728 -19.05 27.70 3.97
C SER A 728 -20.32 28.44 3.53
N LEU A 729 -21.45 28.06 4.12
CA LEU A 729 -22.72 28.77 3.95
C LEU A 729 -22.96 29.83 5.04
N GLN A 730 -21.96 30.16 5.84
CA GLN A 730 -22.11 31.16 6.90
C GLN A 730 -22.49 32.54 6.32
N GLY A 731 -23.48 33.20 6.93
CA GLY A 731 -23.91 34.54 6.55
C GLY A 731 -24.75 34.62 5.27
N VAL A 732 -25.09 33.50 4.62
CA VAL A 732 -26.03 33.48 3.47
C VAL A 732 -27.39 34.02 3.89
N GLU A 733 -27.81 33.81 5.14
CA GLU A 733 -29.08 34.30 5.67
C GLU A 733 -29.24 35.83 5.59
N ASN A 734 -28.13 36.57 5.46
CA ASN A 734 -28.10 38.02 5.36
C ASN A 734 -27.85 38.52 3.93
N ASP A 735 -27.80 37.63 2.93
CA ASP A 735 -27.47 37.94 1.53
C ASP A 735 -28.54 37.34 0.60
N PRO A 736 -29.48 38.17 0.12
CA PRO A 736 -30.60 37.72 -0.71
C PRO A 736 -30.18 37.01 -2.01
N GLU A 737 -29.07 37.43 -2.63
CA GLU A 737 -28.59 36.84 -3.88
C GLU A 737 -28.01 35.44 -3.64
N ARG A 738 -27.21 35.29 -2.57
CA ARG A 738 -26.67 33.97 -2.18
C ARG A 738 -27.78 33.03 -1.73
N LEU A 739 -28.77 33.54 -0.99
CA LEU A 739 -29.92 32.74 -0.56
C LEU A 739 -30.74 32.26 -1.76
N ALA A 740 -31.03 33.14 -2.72
CA ALA A 740 -31.71 32.77 -3.96
C ALA A 740 -30.95 31.68 -4.74
N ALA A 741 -29.62 31.75 -4.81
CA ALA A 741 -28.80 30.73 -5.45
C ALA A 741 -28.86 29.36 -4.73
N VAL A 742 -28.82 29.35 -3.39
CA VAL A 742 -29.00 28.12 -2.60
C VAL A 742 -30.38 27.52 -2.81
N LEU A 743 -31.44 28.33 -2.77
CA LEU A 743 -32.82 27.89 -2.99
C LEU A 743 -33.03 27.33 -4.39
N ALA A 744 -32.48 27.98 -5.42
CA ALA A 744 -32.57 27.51 -6.80
C ALA A 744 -31.86 26.16 -6.98
N ALA A 745 -30.67 25.99 -6.40
CA ALA A 745 -29.91 24.75 -6.51
C ALA A 745 -30.55 23.60 -5.70
N LEU A 746 -31.21 23.88 -4.56
CA LEU A 746 -32.02 22.90 -3.83
C LEU A 746 -33.27 22.44 -4.60
N ARG A 747 -33.74 23.22 -5.58
CA ARG A 747 -34.83 22.82 -6.50
C ARG A 747 -34.31 22.06 -7.73
N GLY A 748 -33.00 21.88 -7.84
CA GLY A 748 -32.33 21.20 -8.94
C GLY A 748 -32.32 19.66 -8.81
N PRO A 749 -31.47 18.98 -9.60
CA PRO A 749 -31.28 17.53 -9.57
C PRO A 749 -30.89 16.99 -8.19
N ILE A 750 -31.20 15.72 -7.93
CA ILE A 750 -31.02 15.08 -6.62
C ILE A 750 -29.55 15.07 -6.16
N GLU A 751 -28.61 14.97 -7.08
CA GLU A 751 -27.18 14.95 -6.78
C GLU A 751 -26.72 16.31 -6.21
N ASP A 752 -27.31 17.40 -6.70
CA ASP A 752 -27.00 18.76 -6.24
C ASP A 752 -27.66 19.03 -4.88
N GLN A 753 -28.89 18.53 -4.70
CA GLN A 753 -29.60 18.57 -3.42
C GLN A 753 -28.79 17.88 -2.31
N ALA A 754 -28.31 16.65 -2.55
CA ALA A 754 -27.56 15.88 -1.56
C ALA A 754 -26.27 16.58 -1.11
N VAL A 755 -25.59 17.26 -2.04
CA VAL A 755 -24.37 18.05 -1.78
C VAL A 755 -24.69 19.29 -0.95
N LEU A 756 -25.75 20.03 -1.28
CA LEU A 756 -26.16 21.22 -0.54
C LEU A 756 -26.70 20.90 0.84
N ILE A 757 -27.46 19.82 1.01
CA ILE A 757 -27.98 19.39 2.31
C ILE A 757 -26.82 19.09 3.29
N ARG A 758 -25.73 18.49 2.80
CA ARG A 758 -24.49 18.33 3.59
C ARG A 758 -23.83 19.66 3.95
N ALA A 759 -23.85 20.64 3.04
CA ALA A 759 -23.32 21.96 3.35
C ALA A 759 -24.20 22.69 4.38
N LEU A 760 -25.53 22.55 4.28
CA LEU A 760 -26.53 23.18 5.16
C LEU A 760 -26.47 22.66 6.59
N SER A 761 -26.16 21.38 6.81
CA SER A 761 -26.00 20.83 8.17
C SER A 761 -24.91 21.51 8.98
N ARG A 762 -24.02 22.28 8.33
CA ARG A 762 -22.96 23.07 8.96
C ARG A 762 -23.36 24.52 9.26
N ASN A 763 -24.55 24.98 8.85
CA ASN A 763 -25.08 26.30 9.18
C ASN A 763 -26.49 26.23 9.82
N PRO A 764 -26.58 26.17 11.17
CA PRO A 764 -27.85 26.10 11.89
C PRO A 764 -28.81 27.27 11.62
N ARG A 765 -28.32 28.49 11.36
CA ARG A 765 -29.18 29.67 11.15
C ARG A 765 -29.98 29.59 9.86
N LEU A 766 -29.38 29.06 8.79
CA LEU A 766 -30.08 28.86 7.52
C LEU A 766 -31.20 27.83 7.64
N LEU A 767 -31.05 26.86 8.55
CA LEU A 767 -32.06 25.87 8.82
C LEU A 767 -33.30 26.47 9.53
N GLU A 768 -33.25 27.73 9.98
CA GLU A 768 -34.41 28.46 10.52
C GLU A 768 -35.19 29.23 9.43
N HIS A 769 -34.66 29.34 8.22
CA HIS A 769 -35.29 30.13 7.15
C HIS A 769 -36.57 29.44 6.59
N PRO A 770 -37.76 30.07 6.65
CA PRO A 770 -39.03 29.41 6.36
C PRO A 770 -39.12 28.74 4.99
N GLU A 771 -38.63 29.39 3.93
CA GLU A 771 -38.67 28.84 2.57
C GLU A 771 -37.75 27.61 2.40
N LEU A 772 -36.61 27.62 3.08
CA LEU A 772 -35.65 26.51 3.03
C LEU A 772 -36.20 25.30 3.79
N VAL A 773 -36.78 25.54 4.97
CA VAL A 773 -37.49 24.52 5.75
C VAL A 773 -38.65 23.93 4.95
N GLY A 774 -39.41 24.76 4.24
CA GLY A 774 -40.49 24.31 3.36
C GLY A 774 -40.00 23.34 2.29
N ILE A 775 -38.89 23.66 1.61
CA ILE A 775 -38.27 22.77 0.62
C ILE A 775 -37.81 21.48 1.27
N LEU A 776 -37.07 21.54 2.39
CA LEU A 776 -36.58 20.34 3.08
C LEU A 776 -37.72 19.43 3.58
N ARG A 777 -38.82 20.00 4.10
CA ARG A 777 -40.01 19.24 4.50
C ARG A 777 -40.73 18.60 3.32
N SER A 778 -40.78 19.27 2.16
CA SER A 778 -41.38 18.67 0.95
C SER A 778 -40.67 17.36 0.54
N LEU A 779 -39.37 17.25 0.84
CA LEU A 779 -38.56 16.07 0.57
C LEU A 779 -38.83 14.90 1.54
N LEU A 780 -39.49 15.11 2.70
CA LEU A 780 -39.82 14.04 3.66
C LEU A 780 -40.76 12.98 3.08
N SER A 781 -41.61 13.38 2.11
CA SER A 781 -42.52 12.49 1.40
C SER A 781 -41.81 11.50 0.48
N ARG A 782 -40.51 11.72 0.23
CA ARG A 782 -39.73 10.86 -0.64
C ARG A 782 -39.37 9.55 0.04
N ASP A 783 -39.28 8.57 -0.83
CA ASP A 783 -38.89 7.21 -0.59
C ASP A 783 -37.43 7.03 -0.11
N ASP A 784 -36.54 7.98 -0.44
CA ASP A 784 -35.12 8.03 -0.07
C ASP A 784 -34.80 9.13 0.94
N ALA A 785 -35.82 9.75 1.55
CA ALA A 785 -35.69 10.92 2.42
C ALA A 785 -34.71 10.69 3.59
N ALA A 786 -34.72 9.50 4.19
CA ALA A 786 -33.82 9.16 5.29
C ALA A 786 -32.34 9.30 4.91
N LEU A 787 -31.98 8.91 3.68
CA LEU A 787 -30.60 8.96 3.18
C LEU A 787 -30.23 10.36 2.69
N LEU A 788 -31.14 11.02 1.97
CA LEU A 788 -30.93 12.37 1.43
C LEU A 788 -30.84 13.43 2.53
N LEU A 789 -31.80 13.43 3.47
CA LEU A 789 -31.91 14.42 4.54
C LEU A 789 -31.11 14.07 5.79
N ARG A 790 -30.46 12.90 5.85
CA ARG A 790 -29.63 12.45 6.99
C ARG A 790 -28.79 13.56 7.64
N PRO A 791 -28.07 14.44 6.90
CA PRO A 791 -27.23 15.48 7.51
C PRO A 791 -28.01 16.48 8.37
N VAL A 792 -29.30 16.69 8.07
CA VAL A 792 -30.15 17.70 8.70
C VAL A 792 -31.30 17.10 9.51
N LEU A 793 -31.61 15.81 9.36
CA LEU A 793 -32.69 15.13 10.08
C LEU A 793 -32.50 15.10 11.60
N GLY A 794 -31.28 15.28 12.10
CA GLY A 794 -31.01 15.43 13.54
C GLY A 794 -31.29 16.83 14.10
N SER A 795 -31.56 17.82 13.24
CA SER A 795 -31.71 19.22 13.65
C SER A 795 -33.11 19.54 14.22
N PRO A 796 -33.25 20.54 15.12
CA PRO A 796 -34.53 20.90 15.74
C PRO A 796 -35.66 21.34 14.77
N VAL A 797 -35.32 21.56 13.50
CA VAL A 797 -36.26 21.96 12.43
C VAL A 797 -37.31 20.90 12.12
N PHE A 798 -36.90 19.64 12.22
CA PHE A 798 -37.81 18.51 12.15
C PHE A 798 -38.26 18.14 13.54
N SER A 799 -39.58 17.99 13.70
CA SER A 799 -40.14 17.38 14.90
C SER A 799 -39.64 15.96 15.05
N ASP A 800 -39.64 15.45 16.28
CA ASP A 800 -39.22 14.07 16.56
C ASP A 800 -40.08 13.08 15.75
N GLY A 801 -41.39 13.35 15.59
CA GLY A 801 -42.29 12.54 14.77
C GLY A 801 -41.90 12.50 13.28
N GLU A 802 -41.64 13.66 12.66
CA GLU A 802 -41.20 13.73 11.26
C GLU A 802 -39.87 12.99 11.03
N ALA A 803 -38.92 13.15 11.94
CA ALA A 803 -37.62 12.51 11.83
C ALA A 803 -37.72 10.99 12.01
N ILE A 804 -38.43 10.53 13.05
CA ILE A 804 -38.63 9.10 13.32
C ILE A 804 -39.36 8.42 12.18
N GLU A 805 -40.40 9.05 11.65
CA GLU A 805 -41.19 8.50 10.54
C GLU A 805 -40.35 8.39 9.25
N ALA A 806 -39.50 9.38 8.96
CA ALA A 806 -38.57 9.31 7.84
C ALA A 806 -37.53 8.17 8.04
N LEU A 807 -36.97 8.04 9.25
CA LEU A 807 -36.04 6.97 9.60
C LEU A 807 -36.69 5.58 9.48
N HIS A 808 -37.92 5.44 9.98
CA HIS A 808 -38.69 4.21 9.95
C HIS A 808 -38.93 3.74 8.52
N ARG A 809 -39.41 4.62 7.63
CA ARG A 809 -39.59 4.29 6.20
C ARG A 809 -38.29 3.98 5.46
N GLY A 810 -37.19 4.60 5.87
CA GLY A 810 -35.90 4.50 5.20
C GLY A 810 -34.99 3.38 5.70
N TRP A 811 -35.30 2.76 6.84
CA TRP A 811 -34.43 1.78 7.50
C TRP A 811 -34.09 0.60 6.58
N ASP A 812 -35.12 -0.04 6.00
CA ASP A 812 -34.94 -1.21 5.13
C ASP A 812 -34.37 -0.87 3.75
N ARG A 813 -34.36 0.42 3.39
CA ARG A 813 -33.84 0.92 2.11
C ARG A 813 -32.35 1.26 2.18
N ALA A 814 -31.77 1.32 3.37
CA ALA A 814 -30.34 1.53 3.56
C ALA A 814 -29.57 0.24 3.18
N PRO A 815 -28.87 0.23 2.03
CA PRO A 815 -28.30 -0.97 1.44
C PRO A 815 -27.14 -1.55 2.25
N ASP A 816 -26.41 -0.72 3.01
CA ASP A 816 -25.22 -1.14 3.73
C ASP A 816 -25.21 -0.74 5.24
N PRO A 817 -24.38 -1.42 6.06
CA PRO A 817 -24.32 -1.16 7.49
C PRO A 817 -23.84 0.25 7.87
N LYS A 818 -23.03 0.92 7.05
CA LYS A 818 -22.52 2.27 7.35
C LYS A 818 -23.66 3.28 7.26
N GLU A 819 -24.56 3.11 6.30
CA GLU A 819 -25.73 3.96 6.18
C GLU A 819 -26.70 3.76 7.35
N ARG A 820 -27.00 2.51 7.73
CA ARG A 820 -27.85 2.20 8.90
C ARG A 820 -27.26 2.71 10.21
N LEU A 821 -25.95 2.59 10.41
CA LEU A 821 -25.27 3.20 11.56
C LEU A 821 -25.47 4.72 11.60
N ALA A 822 -25.34 5.39 10.45
CA ALA A 822 -25.54 6.83 10.39
C ALA A 822 -27.00 7.24 10.63
N LEU A 823 -27.98 6.39 10.26
CA LEU A 823 -29.39 6.58 10.63
C LEU A 823 -29.61 6.39 12.14
N LEU A 824 -28.94 5.41 12.78
CA LEU A 824 -28.97 5.23 14.23
C LEU A 824 -28.45 6.45 14.98
N GLU A 825 -27.38 7.10 14.51
CA GLU A 825 -26.88 8.33 15.14
C GLU A 825 -27.93 9.46 15.09
N VAL A 826 -28.70 9.55 14.01
CA VAL A 826 -29.81 10.51 13.92
C VAL A 826 -30.90 10.16 14.93
N LEU A 827 -31.26 8.88 15.07
CA LEU A 827 -32.23 8.42 16.08
C LEU A 827 -31.74 8.75 17.51
N PHE A 828 -30.46 8.50 17.81
CA PHE A 828 -29.88 8.76 19.14
C PHE A 828 -29.77 10.24 19.49
N ALA A 829 -29.69 11.12 18.49
CA ALA A 829 -29.78 12.56 18.70
C ALA A 829 -31.18 13.00 19.20
N ARG A 830 -32.24 12.19 18.96
CA ARG A 830 -33.63 12.47 19.36
C ARG A 830 -33.99 11.93 20.73
N ARG A 831 -33.23 12.33 21.76
CA ARG A 831 -33.43 11.86 23.14
C ARG A 831 -34.83 12.10 23.70
N GLY A 832 -35.55 13.13 23.23
CA GLY A 832 -36.90 13.47 23.70
C GLY A 832 -37.91 12.35 23.44
N ALA A 833 -37.92 11.80 22.23
CA ALA A 833 -38.75 10.67 21.85
C ALA A 833 -38.16 9.30 22.22
N LEU A 834 -36.85 9.21 22.45
CA LEU A 834 -36.15 7.94 22.71
C LEU A 834 -36.00 7.59 24.20
N ASP A 835 -35.61 8.55 25.06
CA ASP A 835 -35.38 8.31 26.50
C ASP A 835 -36.67 8.51 27.32
N VAL A 836 -37.65 7.68 27.02
CA VAL A 836 -38.92 7.54 27.74
C VAL A 836 -39.10 6.08 28.15
N GLU A 837 -39.93 5.82 29.17
CA GLU A 837 -40.10 4.47 29.72
C GLU A 837 -40.73 3.51 28.71
N GLU A 838 -41.67 4.01 27.91
CA GLU A 838 -42.28 3.33 26.75
C GLU A 838 -42.28 4.27 25.52
N PRO A 839 -41.34 4.10 24.59
CA PRO A 839 -41.30 4.88 23.34
C PRO A 839 -42.49 4.58 22.42
N ALA A 840 -42.78 5.50 21.50
CA ALA A 840 -43.78 5.26 20.45
C ALA A 840 -43.41 4.03 19.58
N GLU A 841 -44.41 3.37 19.01
CA GLU A 841 -44.27 2.14 18.22
C GLU A 841 -43.17 2.22 17.14
N PRO A 842 -43.07 3.28 16.30
CA PRO A 842 -42.00 3.37 15.30
C PRO A 842 -40.58 3.40 15.89
N VAL A 843 -40.40 3.94 17.11
CA VAL A 843 -39.11 3.94 17.80
C VAL A 843 -38.79 2.54 18.33
N GLN A 844 -39.78 1.85 18.87
CA GLN A 844 -39.62 0.46 19.30
C GLN A 844 -39.28 -0.45 18.12
N ASP A 845 -39.94 -0.25 16.97
CA ASP A 845 -39.68 -0.99 15.74
C ASP A 845 -38.28 -0.73 15.20
N LEU A 846 -37.83 0.52 15.14
CA LEU A 846 -36.47 0.87 14.75
C LEU A 846 -35.42 0.26 15.69
N LEU A 847 -35.61 0.33 17.01
CA LEU A 847 -34.69 -0.28 17.98
C LEU A 847 -34.68 -1.80 17.84
N LYS A 848 -35.86 -2.42 17.67
CA LYS A 848 -36.01 -3.86 17.44
C LYS A 848 -35.34 -4.28 16.14
N ALA A 849 -35.52 -3.53 15.06
CA ALA A 849 -34.87 -3.77 13.78
C ALA A 849 -33.34 -3.65 13.92
N ALA A 850 -32.86 -2.65 14.64
CA ALA A 850 -31.43 -2.41 14.86
C ALA A 850 -30.74 -3.49 15.70
N VAL A 851 -31.36 -3.96 16.79
CA VAL A 851 -30.79 -5.08 17.59
C VAL A 851 -30.97 -6.45 16.94
N ASN A 852 -31.71 -6.52 15.84
CA ASN A 852 -31.88 -7.71 15.03
C ASN A 852 -31.25 -7.57 13.64
N ASP A 853 -30.50 -6.49 13.40
CA ASP A 853 -29.89 -6.20 12.11
C ASP A 853 -28.91 -7.31 11.72
N PRO A 854 -28.82 -7.70 10.44
CA PRO A 854 -27.86 -8.72 9.98
C PRO A 854 -26.40 -8.40 10.37
N SER A 855 -26.03 -7.12 10.39
CA SER A 855 -24.69 -6.66 10.77
C SER A 855 -24.49 -6.58 12.28
N ALA A 856 -23.54 -7.36 12.79
CA ALA A 856 -23.15 -7.32 14.20
C ALA A 856 -22.71 -5.92 14.67
N VAL A 857 -22.09 -5.11 13.80
CA VAL A 857 -21.65 -3.74 14.14
C VAL A 857 -22.86 -2.82 14.39
N VAL A 858 -23.95 -3.00 13.63
CA VAL A 858 -25.20 -2.24 13.82
C VAL A 858 -25.86 -2.65 15.14
N ARG A 859 -25.97 -3.97 15.40
CA ARG A 859 -26.50 -4.50 16.66
C ARG A 859 -25.71 -4.02 17.87
N GLU A 860 -24.38 -4.04 17.78
CA GLU A 860 -23.48 -3.57 18.85
C GLU A 860 -23.70 -2.10 19.15
N ARG A 861 -23.73 -1.27 18.10
CA ARG A 861 -23.98 0.16 18.26
C ARG A 861 -25.35 0.42 18.89
N ALA A 862 -26.38 -0.29 18.42
CA ALA A 862 -27.73 -0.22 18.97
C ALA A 862 -27.77 -0.51 20.49
N LEU A 863 -27.08 -1.56 20.92
CA LEU A 863 -27.04 -1.97 22.33
C LEU A 863 -26.17 -1.05 23.20
N SER A 864 -25.07 -0.52 22.66
CA SER A 864 -24.07 0.26 23.40
C SER A 864 -24.60 1.59 23.97
N VAL A 865 -25.63 2.17 23.36
CA VAL A 865 -26.17 3.49 23.74
C VAL A 865 -27.36 3.37 24.70
N VAL A 866 -28.07 2.23 24.67
CA VAL A 866 -29.33 2.04 25.40
C VAL A 866 -29.16 2.11 26.93
N SER A 867 -28.03 1.67 27.48
CA SER A 867 -27.76 1.81 28.93
C SER A 867 -27.54 3.26 29.37
N GLY A 868 -27.22 4.15 28.44
CA GLY A 868 -27.09 5.60 28.68
C GLY A 868 -28.42 6.38 28.65
N LEU A 869 -29.54 5.71 28.36
CA LEU A 869 -30.89 6.30 28.29
C LEU A 869 -31.66 5.94 29.57
N GLY A 870 -31.60 6.79 30.59
CA GLY A 870 -31.96 6.44 31.96
C GLY A 870 -33.42 6.04 32.19
N ARG A 871 -34.37 6.62 31.44
CA ARG A 871 -35.80 6.26 31.54
C ARG A 871 -36.08 4.98 30.75
N LEU A 872 -35.56 4.88 29.53
CA LEU A 872 -35.68 3.66 28.71
C LEU A 872 -35.01 2.44 29.37
N TRP A 873 -33.86 2.66 30.01
CA TRP A 873 -33.09 1.64 30.72
C TRP A 873 -33.81 1.06 31.94
N ARG A 874 -34.72 1.81 32.56
CA ARG A 874 -35.57 1.28 33.64
C ARG A 874 -36.78 0.53 33.10
N GLY A 875 -37.28 0.91 31.93
CA GLY A 875 -38.45 0.31 31.30
C GLY A 875 -38.26 -1.13 30.80
N GLY A 876 -39.38 -1.75 30.40
CA GLY A 876 -39.42 -3.13 29.92
C GLY A 876 -38.78 -3.34 28.54
N VAL A 877 -38.70 -2.30 27.71
CA VAL A 877 -38.07 -2.34 26.38
C VAL A 877 -36.59 -2.72 26.49
N SER A 878 -35.82 -2.06 27.36
CA SER A 878 -34.39 -2.36 27.55
C SER A 878 -34.15 -3.77 28.09
N THR A 879 -35.05 -4.31 28.91
CA THR A 879 -35.00 -5.71 29.37
C THR A 879 -35.10 -6.67 28.19
N ARG A 880 -36.01 -6.43 27.25
CA ARG A 880 -36.16 -7.25 26.03
C ARG A 880 -34.91 -7.15 25.14
N LEU A 881 -34.35 -5.94 24.98
CA LEU A 881 -33.12 -5.74 24.20
C LEU A 881 -31.92 -6.49 24.82
N LEU A 882 -31.79 -6.50 26.15
CA LEU A 882 -30.72 -7.25 26.84
C LEU A 882 -30.88 -8.76 26.70
N LEU A 883 -32.10 -9.29 26.82
CA LEU A 883 -32.34 -10.71 26.59
C LEU A 883 -32.01 -11.11 25.16
N SER A 884 -32.29 -10.24 24.18
CA SER A 884 -31.85 -10.41 22.79
C SER A 884 -30.32 -10.46 22.68
N ALA A 885 -29.60 -9.54 23.35
CA ALA A 885 -28.14 -9.51 23.34
C ALA A 885 -27.51 -10.76 23.97
N LEU A 886 -28.06 -11.27 25.09
CA LEU A 886 -27.60 -12.52 25.74
C LEU A 886 -27.85 -13.76 24.88
N SER A 887 -28.72 -13.64 23.88
CA SER A 887 -29.13 -14.72 22.98
C SER A 887 -28.50 -14.61 21.59
N ASP A 888 -27.76 -13.53 21.35
CA ASP A 888 -27.19 -13.19 20.05
C ASP A 888 -26.28 -14.32 19.53
N ASP A 889 -26.18 -14.46 18.22
CA ASP A 889 -25.29 -15.46 17.61
C ASP A 889 -23.81 -15.04 17.67
N THR A 890 -23.53 -13.75 17.85
CA THR A 890 -22.17 -13.21 17.90
C THR A 890 -21.62 -13.23 19.34
N PRO A 891 -20.49 -13.91 19.61
CA PRO A 891 -19.93 -14.02 20.96
C PRO A 891 -19.59 -12.69 21.63
N SER A 892 -19.12 -11.69 20.88
CA SER A 892 -18.82 -10.35 21.40
C SER A 892 -20.08 -9.63 21.89
N LEU A 893 -21.22 -9.81 21.20
CA LEU A 893 -22.51 -9.24 21.60
C LEU A 893 -23.09 -9.93 22.84
N ARG A 894 -22.92 -11.25 22.96
CA ARG A 894 -23.27 -11.96 24.21
C ARG A 894 -22.43 -11.48 25.39
N GLN A 895 -21.13 -11.25 25.19
CA GLN A 895 -20.26 -10.64 26.21
C GLN A 895 -20.69 -9.21 26.54
N LEU A 896 -21.04 -8.39 25.55
CA LEU A 896 -21.56 -7.05 25.77
C LEU A 896 -22.87 -7.10 26.56
N GLY A 897 -23.79 -8.01 26.20
CA GLY A 897 -25.03 -8.24 26.92
C GLY A 897 -24.80 -8.64 28.38
N LEU A 898 -23.86 -9.54 28.66
CA LEU A 898 -23.46 -9.93 30.03
C LEU A 898 -22.95 -8.72 30.82
N LYS A 899 -22.10 -7.89 30.21
CA LYS A 899 -21.56 -6.67 30.82
C LYS A 899 -22.65 -5.64 31.11
N LEU A 900 -23.55 -5.39 30.15
CA LEU A 900 -24.65 -4.43 30.29
C LEU A 900 -25.70 -4.92 31.31
N ALA A 901 -25.98 -6.22 31.35
CA ALA A 901 -26.90 -6.82 32.32
C ALA A 901 -26.40 -6.65 33.76
N ALA A 902 -25.08 -6.57 33.99
CA ALA A 902 -24.50 -6.32 35.31
C ALA A 902 -24.91 -4.96 35.90
N SER A 903 -25.14 -3.95 35.05
CA SER A 903 -25.55 -2.61 35.47
C SER A 903 -27.07 -2.40 35.53
N LYS A 904 -27.87 -3.45 35.31
CA LYS A 904 -29.33 -3.38 35.41
C LYS A 904 -29.80 -4.05 36.70
N GLU A 905 -30.26 -3.22 37.64
CA GLU A 905 -30.75 -3.68 38.93
C GLU A 905 -31.89 -4.70 38.79
N GLY A 906 -31.84 -5.76 39.59
CA GLY A 906 -32.87 -6.82 39.60
C GLY A 906 -32.91 -7.72 38.36
N PHE A 907 -32.05 -7.53 37.36
CA PHE A 907 -32.08 -8.31 36.11
C PHE A 907 -31.86 -9.82 36.37
N TRP A 908 -30.85 -10.18 37.16
CA TRP A 908 -30.52 -11.58 37.48
C TRP A 908 -31.48 -12.26 38.47
N ALA A 909 -32.42 -11.51 39.08
CA ALA A 909 -33.48 -12.10 39.90
C ALA A 909 -34.54 -12.81 39.04
N ARG A 910 -34.58 -12.53 37.74
CA ARG A 910 -35.57 -13.08 36.82
C ARG A 910 -35.24 -14.53 36.43
N PRO A 911 -36.23 -15.44 36.39
CA PRO A 911 -36.03 -16.81 35.95
C PRO A 911 -35.48 -16.94 34.51
N ASP A 912 -35.98 -16.12 33.58
CA ASP A 912 -35.54 -16.13 32.18
C ASP A 912 -34.07 -15.69 32.04
N ALA A 913 -33.63 -14.67 32.76
CA ALA A 913 -32.23 -14.23 32.76
C ALA A 913 -31.27 -15.32 33.29
N ARG A 914 -31.67 -16.06 34.33
CA ARG A 914 -30.88 -17.18 34.87
C ARG A 914 -30.83 -18.38 33.92
N GLU A 915 -31.90 -18.62 33.16
CA GLU A 915 -31.92 -19.61 32.08
C GLU A 915 -30.93 -19.27 30.96
N HIS A 916 -30.78 -17.99 30.61
CA HIS A 916 -29.70 -17.57 29.70
C HIS A 916 -28.32 -17.85 30.29
N LEU A 917 -28.12 -17.55 31.57
CA LEU A 917 -26.83 -17.75 32.22
C LEU A 917 -26.39 -19.22 32.25
N LEU A 918 -27.32 -20.16 32.49
CA LEU A 918 -27.07 -21.60 32.39
C LEU A 918 -26.52 -22.02 31.01
N ARG A 919 -27.03 -21.41 29.93
CA ARG A 919 -26.55 -21.69 28.57
C ARG A 919 -25.18 -21.06 28.32
N LEU A 920 -24.98 -19.83 28.77
CA LEU A 920 -23.73 -19.09 28.54
C LEU A 920 -22.53 -19.70 29.28
N LEU A 921 -22.75 -20.45 30.36
CA LEU A 921 -21.70 -21.21 31.04
C LEU A 921 -21.13 -22.36 30.22
N VAL A 922 -21.88 -22.87 29.24
CA VAL A 922 -21.41 -23.90 28.31
C VAL A 922 -21.42 -23.37 26.88
N ASP A 923 -21.31 -22.06 26.73
CA ASP A 923 -21.20 -21.41 25.43
C ASP A 923 -19.98 -21.97 24.67
N PRO A 924 -20.05 -22.18 23.35
CA PRO A 924 -18.89 -22.61 22.57
C PRO A 924 -17.68 -21.67 22.70
N ASP A 925 -17.89 -20.37 22.90
CA ASP A 925 -16.83 -19.38 23.05
C ASP A 925 -16.32 -19.30 24.50
N ALA A 926 -15.02 -19.55 24.68
CA ALA A 926 -14.37 -19.57 25.99
C ALA A 926 -14.44 -18.23 26.74
N LYS A 927 -14.43 -17.10 26.02
CA LYS A 927 -14.52 -15.75 26.62
C LYS A 927 -15.94 -15.47 27.11
N VAL A 928 -16.97 -15.96 26.41
CA VAL A 928 -18.36 -15.90 26.88
C VAL A 928 -18.52 -16.72 28.17
N ARG A 929 -18.01 -17.96 28.19
CA ARG A 929 -18.02 -18.79 29.41
C ARG A 929 -17.33 -18.10 30.59
N ALA A 930 -16.17 -17.49 30.35
CA ALA A 930 -15.41 -16.78 31.37
C ALA A 930 -16.18 -15.55 31.92
N GLU A 931 -16.86 -14.78 31.06
CA GLU A 931 -17.65 -13.62 31.48
C GLU A 931 -18.94 -14.04 32.19
N ALA A 932 -19.59 -15.13 31.77
CA ALA A 932 -20.74 -15.71 32.45
C ALA A 932 -20.38 -16.20 33.86
N LEU A 933 -19.26 -16.93 34.01
CA LEU A 933 -18.73 -17.32 35.31
C LEU A 933 -18.45 -16.10 36.20
N LYS A 934 -17.91 -15.02 35.62
CA LYS A 934 -17.69 -13.76 36.33
C LYS A 934 -19.00 -13.14 36.85
N ARG A 935 -20.10 -13.20 36.09
CA ARG A 935 -21.42 -12.72 36.58
C ARG A 935 -21.91 -13.53 37.79
N ILE A 936 -21.65 -14.84 37.80
CA ILE A 936 -22.01 -15.72 38.92
C ILE A 936 -21.19 -15.40 40.16
N GLU A 937 -19.90 -15.12 39.99
CA GLU A 937 -18.99 -14.70 41.06
C GLU A 937 -19.49 -13.37 41.68
N GLU A 938 -19.73 -12.34 40.86
CA GLU A 938 -20.10 -11.00 41.32
C GLU A 938 -21.46 -10.92 42.02
N HIS A 939 -22.46 -11.65 41.53
CA HIS A 939 -23.83 -11.62 42.08
C HIS A 939 -24.16 -12.79 43.02
N ARG A 940 -23.17 -13.63 43.36
CA ARG A 940 -23.31 -14.80 44.25
C ARG A 940 -24.48 -15.73 43.87
N LEU A 941 -24.62 -16.01 42.58
CA LEU A 941 -25.83 -16.65 42.05
C LEU A 941 -25.97 -18.15 42.39
N LEU A 942 -24.89 -18.83 42.80
CA LEU A 942 -24.93 -20.27 43.14
C LEU A 942 -25.75 -20.55 44.39
N VAL A 943 -25.78 -19.60 45.34
CA VAL A 943 -26.59 -19.70 46.56
C VAL A 943 -28.08 -19.60 46.22
N SER A 944 -28.43 -18.72 45.28
CA SER A 944 -29.83 -18.49 44.88
C SER A 944 -30.37 -19.52 43.89
N GLU A 945 -29.51 -20.20 43.13
CA GLU A 945 -29.90 -21.19 42.13
C GLU A 945 -28.85 -22.32 42.05
N PRO A 946 -28.97 -23.35 42.92
CA PRO A 946 -27.99 -24.44 43.02
C PRO A 946 -27.77 -25.22 41.71
N LYS A 947 -28.71 -25.16 40.75
CA LYS A 947 -28.56 -25.78 39.43
C LYS A 947 -27.36 -25.22 38.65
N LEU A 948 -26.98 -23.96 38.89
CA LEU A 948 -25.80 -23.35 38.28
C LEU A 948 -24.50 -24.05 38.72
N ALA A 949 -24.45 -24.63 39.92
CA ALA A 949 -23.24 -25.26 40.45
C ALA A 949 -22.79 -26.46 39.62
N ARG A 950 -23.74 -27.28 39.15
CA ARG A 950 -23.46 -28.43 38.26
C ARG A 950 -22.90 -27.98 36.91
N ARG A 951 -23.40 -26.86 36.40
CA ARG A 951 -22.95 -26.25 35.14
C ARG A 951 -21.59 -25.57 35.27
N VAL A 952 -21.29 -24.96 36.43
CA VAL A 952 -19.93 -24.46 36.75
C VAL A 952 -18.95 -25.62 36.89
N LYS A 953 -19.35 -26.76 37.47
CA LYS A 953 -18.49 -27.97 37.52
C LYS A 953 -18.12 -28.48 36.13
N ALA A 954 -19.02 -28.41 35.14
CA ALA A 954 -18.72 -28.81 33.77
C ALA A 954 -17.52 -28.04 33.15
N LEU A 955 -17.29 -26.79 33.56
CA LEU A 955 -16.13 -25.98 33.14
C LEU A 955 -14.77 -26.54 33.59
N ALA A 956 -14.74 -27.51 34.53
CA ALA A 956 -13.50 -28.15 34.96
C ALA A 956 -12.79 -28.95 33.84
N SER A 957 -13.52 -29.25 32.76
CA SER A 957 -12.99 -29.86 31.53
C SER A 957 -12.36 -28.85 30.56
N ASP A 958 -12.53 -27.54 30.78
CA ASP A 958 -11.85 -26.47 30.05
C ASP A 958 -10.50 -26.15 30.72
N PRO A 959 -9.35 -26.41 30.08
CA PRO A 959 -8.03 -26.18 30.68
C PRO A 959 -7.79 -24.74 31.16
N ALA A 960 -8.41 -23.75 30.49
CA ALA A 960 -8.23 -22.34 30.83
C ALA A 960 -9.11 -21.88 32.01
N LEU A 961 -10.25 -22.55 32.26
CA LEU A 961 -11.23 -22.16 33.28
C LEU A 961 -11.27 -23.08 34.50
N LYS A 962 -10.66 -24.26 34.42
CA LYS A 962 -10.64 -25.28 35.49
C LYS A 962 -10.36 -24.71 36.88
N GLY A 963 -9.29 -23.91 37.02
CA GLY A 963 -8.91 -23.32 38.31
C GLY A 963 -9.93 -22.32 38.84
N ARG A 964 -10.50 -21.47 37.98
CA ARG A 964 -11.51 -20.46 38.37
C ARG A 964 -12.86 -21.10 38.71
N ALA A 965 -13.29 -22.10 37.95
CA ALA A 965 -14.55 -22.80 38.20
C ALA A 965 -14.57 -23.47 39.58
N THR A 966 -13.47 -24.17 39.93
CA THR A 966 -13.31 -24.77 41.27
C THR A 966 -13.32 -23.71 42.37
N ALA A 967 -12.60 -22.59 42.17
CA ALA A 967 -12.58 -21.50 43.15
C ALA A 967 -13.96 -20.86 43.36
N ALA A 968 -14.76 -20.69 42.30
CA ALA A 968 -16.10 -20.12 42.38
C ALA A 968 -17.08 -20.99 43.17
N LEU A 969 -16.99 -22.32 43.04
CA LEU A 969 -17.79 -23.28 43.84
C LEU A 969 -17.45 -23.16 45.32
N VAL A 970 -16.16 -23.21 45.66
CA VAL A 970 -15.68 -23.10 47.05
C VAL A 970 -16.09 -21.78 47.69
N ALA A 971 -15.90 -20.66 46.97
CA ALA A 971 -16.22 -19.32 47.48
C ALA A 971 -17.72 -19.12 47.80
N GLN A 972 -18.60 -19.94 47.20
CA GLN A 972 -20.05 -19.89 47.44
C GLN A 972 -20.56 -21.07 48.29
N GLY A 973 -19.66 -21.82 48.94
CA GLY A 973 -19.99 -22.84 49.93
C GLY A 973 -20.30 -24.24 49.38
N PHE A 974 -19.93 -24.53 48.12
CA PHE A 974 -20.08 -25.85 47.52
C PHE A 974 -18.75 -26.62 47.62
N ASP A 975 -18.83 -27.91 47.96
CA ASP A 975 -17.69 -28.83 47.85
C ASP A 975 -17.52 -29.25 46.38
N PRO A 976 -16.41 -28.89 45.71
CA PRO A 976 -16.20 -29.23 44.31
C PRO A 976 -16.21 -30.73 44.05
N GLU A 977 -15.78 -31.57 44.99
CA GLU A 977 -15.73 -33.03 44.81
C GLU A 977 -17.11 -33.68 44.96
N ALA A 978 -18.03 -33.06 45.70
CA ALA A 978 -19.40 -33.54 45.87
C ALA A 978 -20.37 -33.07 44.75
N VAL A 979 -19.96 -32.11 43.91
CA VAL A 979 -20.78 -31.62 42.79
C VAL A 979 -20.43 -32.38 41.51
N GLU A 980 -21.39 -33.12 40.97
CA GLU A 980 -21.25 -33.76 39.65
C GLU A 980 -21.63 -32.80 38.51
N ALA A 981 -20.80 -32.79 37.46
CA ALA A 981 -21.11 -32.08 36.23
C ALA A 981 -22.36 -32.70 35.58
N ASP A 982 -23.30 -31.87 35.13
CA ASP A 982 -24.50 -32.31 34.44
C ASP A 982 -24.31 -32.49 32.92
N ILE A 983 -23.15 -32.07 32.40
CA ILE A 983 -22.75 -32.21 31.01
C ILE A 983 -21.22 -32.26 30.90
N GLU A 984 -20.71 -33.01 29.92
CA GLU A 984 -19.31 -32.97 29.51
C GLU A 984 -19.13 -31.97 28.37
N LEU A 985 -18.13 -31.09 28.44
CA LEU A 985 -17.78 -30.19 27.32
C LEU A 985 -17.07 -31.01 26.24
N LEU A 986 -17.84 -31.67 25.37
CA LEU A 986 -17.29 -32.39 24.21
C LEU A 986 -16.74 -31.40 23.16
N ARG A 987 -15.71 -31.82 22.43
CA ARG A 987 -15.13 -31.02 21.34
C ARG A 987 -16.22 -30.65 20.32
N PRO A 988 -16.34 -29.37 19.94
CA PRO A 988 -17.40 -28.94 19.04
C PRO A 988 -17.20 -29.55 17.65
N ARG A 989 -18.13 -30.42 17.22
CA ARG A 989 -18.15 -30.99 15.86
C ARG A 989 -19.18 -30.29 14.99
N LEU A 990 -18.86 -30.10 13.70
CA LEU A 990 -19.78 -29.50 12.74
C LEU A 990 -20.82 -30.53 12.27
N LEU A 991 -22.10 -30.25 12.46
CA LEU A 991 -23.19 -31.03 11.86
C LEU A 991 -23.29 -30.75 10.35
N ASN A 992 -23.85 -31.68 9.56
CA ASN A 992 -23.87 -31.51 8.10
C ASN A 992 -24.85 -30.38 7.69
N LEU A 993 -24.34 -29.28 7.11
CA LEU A 993 -25.12 -28.12 6.69
C LEU A 993 -26.06 -28.42 5.51
N ALA A 994 -25.64 -29.23 4.54
CA ALA A 994 -26.48 -29.60 3.40
C ALA A 994 -27.69 -30.42 3.84
N SER A 995 -27.47 -31.41 4.72
CA SER A 995 -28.55 -32.16 5.37
C SER A 995 -29.43 -31.26 6.22
N PHE A 996 -28.86 -30.29 6.94
CA PHE A 996 -29.65 -29.32 7.68
C PHE A 996 -30.56 -28.51 6.74
N ARG A 997 -30.01 -27.91 5.68
CA ARG A 997 -30.76 -27.11 4.70
C ARG A 997 -31.92 -27.91 4.08
N GLN A 998 -31.66 -29.16 3.70
CA GLN A 998 -32.64 -29.96 2.95
C GLN A 998 -33.66 -30.67 3.85
N GLN A 999 -33.24 -31.15 5.02
CA GLN A 999 -34.05 -32.08 5.82
C GLN A 999 -34.52 -31.47 7.15
N VAL A 1000 -33.76 -30.54 7.72
CA VAL A 1000 -34.04 -30.01 9.06
C VAL A 1000 -34.65 -28.61 9.02
N ASN A 1001 -34.02 -27.67 8.31
CA ASN A 1001 -34.47 -26.29 8.22
C ASN A 1001 -35.94 -26.17 7.73
N PRO A 1002 -36.40 -26.93 6.72
CA PRO A 1002 -37.79 -26.84 6.26
C PRO A 1002 -38.83 -27.25 7.32
N ILE A 1003 -38.43 -28.06 8.32
CA ILE A 1003 -39.34 -28.47 9.41
C ILE A 1003 -39.83 -27.24 10.18
N PHE A 1004 -38.99 -26.21 10.36
CA PHE A 1004 -39.37 -25.05 11.14
C PHE A 1004 -40.42 -24.15 10.47
N TYR A 1005 -40.60 -24.28 9.16
CA TYR A 1005 -41.53 -23.48 8.36
C TYR A 1005 -42.80 -24.25 7.98
N ARG A 1006 -42.86 -25.56 8.28
CA ARG A 1006 -44.03 -26.37 7.99
C ARG A 1006 -45.14 -26.05 8.99
N VAL A 1007 -46.32 -25.74 8.46
CA VAL A 1007 -47.53 -25.47 9.24
C VAL A 1007 -48.07 -26.80 9.81
N GLY A 1008 -48.32 -26.85 11.12
CA GLY A 1008 -48.92 -28.00 11.79
C GLY A 1008 -50.45 -28.05 11.63
N GLU A 1009 -51.10 -29.07 12.19
CA GLU A 1009 -52.56 -29.22 12.20
C GLU A 1009 -53.29 -28.06 12.92
N ASP A 1010 -52.57 -27.35 13.79
CA ASP A 1010 -53.04 -26.16 14.51
C ASP A 1010 -52.93 -24.85 13.71
N GLY A 1011 -52.44 -24.89 12.46
CA GLY A 1011 -52.30 -23.72 11.60
C GLY A 1011 -51.04 -22.88 11.84
N TYR A 1012 -50.11 -23.30 12.71
CA TYR A 1012 -48.87 -22.57 12.99
C TYR A 1012 -47.61 -23.36 12.61
N ALA A 1013 -46.57 -22.66 12.13
CA ALA A 1013 -45.22 -23.19 11.93
C ALA A 1013 -44.31 -22.81 13.11
N CYS A 1014 -43.24 -23.58 13.33
CA CYS A 1014 -42.30 -23.32 14.44
C CYS A 1014 -41.72 -21.90 14.37
N VAL A 1015 -41.42 -21.39 13.17
CA VAL A 1015 -40.87 -20.03 12.97
C VAL A 1015 -41.76 -18.94 13.56
N HIS A 1016 -43.09 -19.09 13.56
CA HIS A 1016 -43.99 -18.07 14.11
C HIS A 1016 -43.75 -17.85 15.62
N CYS A 1017 -43.43 -18.91 16.35
CA CYS A 1017 -43.05 -18.80 17.76
C CYS A 1017 -41.55 -18.57 17.94
N HIS A 1018 -40.71 -18.99 16.98
CA HIS A 1018 -39.26 -18.98 17.09
C HIS A 1018 -38.54 -17.79 16.43
N ALA A 1019 -39.24 -16.90 15.72
CA ALA A 1019 -38.70 -15.69 15.08
C ALA A 1019 -37.90 -14.80 16.03
N ASN A 1020 -38.44 -14.64 17.24
CA ASN A 1020 -37.87 -13.81 18.30
C ASN A 1020 -37.60 -14.60 19.58
N HIS A 1021 -37.53 -15.94 19.47
CA HIS A 1021 -37.38 -16.80 20.63
C HIS A 1021 -35.93 -16.81 21.13
N THR A 1022 -35.80 -16.69 22.45
CA THR A 1022 -34.56 -16.36 23.15
C THR A 1022 -33.48 -17.46 23.09
N ILE A 1023 -33.80 -18.67 22.63
CA ILE A 1023 -32.88 -19.81 22.69
C ILE A 1023 -32.67 -20.41 21.31
N LEU A 1024 -33.76 -20.90 20.74
CA LEU A 1024 -33.86 -21.29 19.35
C LEU A 1024 -34.51 -20.16 18.56
N ARG A 1025 -33.70 -19.29 17.95
CA ARG A 1025 -34.13 -18.25 17.03
C ARG A 1025 -34.12 -18.79 15.60
N ILE A 1026 -35.28 -18.74 14.94
CA ILE A 1026 -35.42 -19.12 13.53
C ILE A 1026 -35.79 -17.86 12.76
N ALA A 1027 -34.93 -17.39 11.87
CA ALA A 1027 -35.18 -16.24 11.03
C ALA A 1027 -36.46 -16.41 10.20
N GLU A 1028 -37.25 -15.36 10.07
CA GLU A 1028 -38.42 -15.37 9.20
C GLU A 1028 -37.99 -15.45 7.73
N ALA A 1029 -38.79 -16.12 6.91
CA ALA A 1029 -38.56 -16.20 5.47
C ALA A 1029 -39.18 -14.99 4.78
N ASP A 1030 -38.51 -14.42 3.77
CA ASP A 1030 -39.10 -13.41 2.90
C ASP A 1030 -40.23 -14.08 2.07
N PRO A 1031 -41.48 -13.60 2.13
CA PRO A 1031 -42.59 -14.19 1.38
C PRO A 1031 -42.37 -14.23 -0.15
N ALA A 1032 -41.59 -13.30 -0.71
CA ALA A 1032 -41.30 -13.20 -2.14
C ALA A 1032 -39.98 -13.87 -2.55
N ARG A 1033 -39.04 -14.06 -1.62
CA ARG A 1033 -37.66 -14.49 -1.94
C ARG A 1033 -37.18 -15.75 -1.20
N GLY A 1034 -37.97 -16.28 -0.26
CA GLY A 1034 -37.58 -17.42 0.57
C GLY A 1034 -36.53 -17.06 1.63
N ILE A 1035 -35.80 -18.06 2.12
CA ILE A 1035 -34.77 -17.89 3.16
C ILE A 1035 -33.45 -17.50 2.50
N SER A 1036 -32.87 -16.37 2.90
CA SER A 1036 -31.54 -15.97 2.45
C SER A 1036 -30.46 -16.89 3.04
N GLY A 1037 -29.29 -16.96 2.39
CA GLY A 1037 -28.16 -17.75 2.90
C GLY A 1037 -27.71 -17.33 4.31
N GLU A 1038 -27.81 -16.04 4.63
CA GLU A 1038 -27.53 -15.50 5.96
C GLU A 1038 -28.56 -15.95 6.99
N ALA A 1039 -29.86 -15.85 6.67
CA ALA A 1039 -30.95 -16.31 7.52
C ALA A 1039 -30.87 -17.83 7.78
N LEU A 1040 -30.50 -18.62 6.77
CA LEU A 1040 -30.25 -20.06 6.93
C LEU A 1040 -29.13 -20.33 7.94
N MET A 1041 -28.05 -19.55 7.90
CA MET A 1041 -26.95 -19.71 8.86
C MET A 1041 -27.33 -19.26 10.26
N THR A 1042 -28.13 -18.20 10.40
CA THR A 1042 -28.73 -17.84 11.70
C THR A 1042 -29.52 -19.01 12.27
N ASN A 1043 -30.35 -19.68 11.45
CA ASN A 1043 -31.10 -20.86 11.88
C ASN A 1043 -30.18 -22.01 12.27
N TYR A 1044 -29.21 -22.32 11.42
CA TYR A 1044 -28.24 -23.41 11.64
C TYR A 1044 -27.52 -23.22 12.98
N ASN A 1045 -26.92 -22.04 13.18
CA ASN A 1045 -26.23 -21.68 14.41
C ASN A 1045 -27.16 -21.71 15.62
N SER A 1046 -28.41 -21.26 15.46
CA SER A 1046 -29.35 -21.27 16.56
C SER A 1046 -29.85 -22.67 16.94
N VAL A 1047 -29.93 -23.60 15.98
CA VAL A 1047 -30.32 -24.99 16.23
C VAL A 1047 -29.21 -25.74 16.97
N LEU A 1048 -27.93 -25.47 16.65
CA LEU A 1048 -26.80 -26.04 17.38
C LEU A 1048 -26.85 -25.74 18.89
N LYS A 1049 -27.43 -24.61 19.31
CA LYS A 1049 -27.57 -24.20 20.73
C LYS A 1049 -28.48 -25.12 21.55
N VAL A 1050 -29.33 -25.92 20.90
CA VAL A 1050 -30.38 -26.74 21.55
C VAL A 1050 -30.19 -28.23 21.33
N ILE A 1051 -29.02 -28.64 20.83
CA ILE A 1051 -28.63 -30.03 20.58
C ILE A 1051 -27.65 -30.50 21.65
N ASN A 1052 -27.79 -31.75 22.06
CA ASN A 1052 -26.82 -32.46 22.89
C ASN A 1052 -26.20 -33.59 22.05
N LEU A 1053 -24.90 -33.51 21.77
CA LEU A 1053 -24.20 -34.52 20.95
C LEU A 1053 -23.82 -35.78 21.75
N GLY A 1054 -23.62 -35.65 23.07
CA GLY A 1054 -23.27 -36.77 23.95
C GLY A 1054 -24.48 -37.64 24.31
N ASP A 1055 -25.66 -37.03 24.32
CA ASP A 1055 -26.94 -37.73 24.43
C ASP A 1055 -27.94 -37.11 23.42
N PRO A 1056 -27.90 -37.54 22.14
CA PRO A 1056 -28.73 -37.01 21.06
C PRO A 1056 -30.21 -36.89 21.39
N GLU A 1057 -30.77 -37.89 22.07
CA GLU A 1057 -32.20 -37.97 22.38
C GLU A 1057 -32.61 -36.98 23.49
N SER A 1058 -31.66 -36.52 24.30
CA SER A 1058 -31.87 -35.45 25.28
C SER A 1058 -31.98 -34.04 24.68
N SER A 1059 -31.70 -33.86 23.39
CA SER A 1059 -31.73 -32.56 22.70
C SER A 1059 -33.09 -31.87 22.84
N LEU A 1060 -33.09 -30.57 23.15
CA LEU A 1060 -34.32 -29.81 23.38
C LEU A 1060 -35.17 -29.70 22.12
N VAL A 1061 -34.53 -29.61 20.94
CA VAL A 1061 -35.22 -29.59 19.63
C VAL A 1061 -35.98 -30.90 19.34
N LEU A 1062 -35.67 -31.99 20.04
CA LEU A 1062 -36.37 -33.27 19.93
C LEU A 1062 -37.43 -33.47 21.01
N ARG A 1063 -37.14 -33.06 22.26
CA ARG A 1063 -38.01 -33.29 23.43
C ARG A 1063 -39.13 -32.28 23.56
N LYS A 1064 -38.84 -30.99 23.39
CA LYS A 1064 -39.83 -29.91 23.58
C LYS A 1064 -41.02 -30.04 22.61
N PRO A 1065 -40.83 -30.34 21.32
CA PRO A 1065 -41.97 -30.48 20.42
C PRO A 1065 -42.80 -31.76 20.64
N ARG A 1066 -42.46 -32.62 21.61
CA ARG A 1066 -43.28 -33.75 22.08
C ARG A 1066 -43.97 -33.49 23.40
N SER A 1067 -43.63 -32.36 24.03
CA SER A 1067 -44.13 -32.00 25.34
C SER A 1067 -45.51 -31.35 25.22
N PRO A 1068 -46.40 -31.56 26.20
CA PRO A 1068 -47.65 -30.82 26.28
C PRO A 1068 -47.41 -29.31 26.40
N GLN A 1069 -48.44 -28.54 26.09
CA GLN A 1069 -48.35 -27.09 26.12
C GLN A 1069 -48.11 -26.57 27.55
N GLY A 1070 -47.10 -25.74 27.74
CA GLY A 1070 -46.82 -25.14 29.06
C GLY A 1070 -45.55 -24.29 29.12
N GLN A 1071 -45.40 -23.52 30.20
CA GLN A 1071 -44.38 -22.47 30.35
C GLN A 1071 -43.01 -22.97 30.84
N GLY A 1072 -42.57 -24.14 30.36
CA GLY A 1072 -41.18 -24.61 30.45
C GLY A 1072 -40.76 -25.35 31.72
N GLY A 1073 -41.62 -25.49 32.73
CA GLY A 1073 -41.36 -26.23 33.97
C GLY A 1073 -41.35 -27.75 33.81
N ALA A 1074 -40.81 -28.46 34.80
CA ALA A 1074 -40.88 -29.92 34.89
C ALA A 1074 -42.32 -30.34 35.17
N ASP A 1075 -42.87 -31.21 34.32
CA ASP A 1075 -44.23 -31.73 34.43
C ASP A 1075 -44.15 -33.26 34.49
N PRO A 1076 -44.51 -33.90 35.62
CA PRO A 1076 -44.46 -35.35 35.75
C PRO A 1076 -45.46 -36.08 34.85
N SER A 1077 -46.49 -35.39 34.34
CA SER A 1077 -47.41 -35.94 33.33
C SER A 1077 -46.84 -35.89 31.90
N SER A 1078 -45.76 -35.13 31.68
CA SER A 1078 -45.10 -35.04 30.39
C SER A 1078 -44.24 -36.28 30.12
N PRO A 1079 -44.33 -36.91 28.94
CA PRO A 1079 -43.50 -38.06 28.57
C PRO A 1079 -42.01 -37.72 28.50
N THR A 1080 -41.64 -36.44 28.47
CA THR A 1080 -40.25 -35.98 28.48
C THR A 1080 -39.88 -35.21 29.75
N GLY A 1081 -40.78 -35.08 30.73
CA GLY A 1081 -40.58 -34.27 31.94
C GLY A 1081 -40.43 -32.77 31.69
N LEU A 1082 -40.89 -32.26 30.53
CA LEU A 1082 -40.76 -30.87 30.10
C LEU A 1082 -42.10 -30.39 29.51
N THR A 1083 -42.31 -29.08 29.44
CA THR A 1083 -43.43 -28.46 28.71
C THR A 1083 -42.93 -27.55 27.58
N HIS A 1084 -43.74 -27.31 26.54
CA HIS A 1084 -43.40 -26.46 25.40
C HIS A 1084 -44.50 -25.43 25.11
N VAL A 1085 -44.14 -24.14 25.05
CA VAL A 1085 -45.12 -23.04 24.91
C VAL A 1085 -45.93 -23.17 23.61
N GLY A 1086 -45.30 -23.63 22.53
CA GLY A 1086 -45.97 -23.87 21.26
C GLY A 1086 -46.76 -25.18 21.18
N GLY A 1087 -46.93 -25.93 22.28
CA GLY A 1087 -47.61 -27.23 22.29
C GLY A 1087 -46.85 -28.35 21.56
N PRO A 1088 -47.39 -29.58 21.53
CA PRO A 1088 -46.79 -30.68 20.80
C PRO A 1088 -46.85 -30.40 19.29
N ARG A 1089 -45.75 -30.67 18.57
CA ARG A 1089 -45.63 -30.62 17.11
C ARG A 1089 -45.52 -32.01 16.50
N TRP A 1090 -45.26 -33.04 17.30
CA TRP A 1090 -45.35 -34.43 16.91
C TRP A 1090 -45.61 -35.35 18.11
N GLU A 1091 -46.45 -36.38 17.89
CA GLU A 1091 -47.01 -37.26 18.93
C GLU A 1091 -46.02 -38.31 19.46
N SER A 1092 -45.03 -38.73 18.66
CA SER A 1092 -44.12 -39.82 19.02
C SER A 1092 -42.72 -39.67 18.44
N THR A 1093 -41.79 -40.51 18.91
CA THR A 1093 -40.44 -40.65 18.34
C THR A 1093 -40.44 -41.24 16.93
N ASP A 1094 -41.56 -41.81 16.48
CA ASP A 1094 -41.67 -42.37 15.14
C ASP A 1094 -41.97 -41.33 14.05
N HIS A 1095 -42.29 -40.10 14.46
CA HIS A 1095 -42.66 -39.03 13.55
C HIS A 1095 -41.51 -38.65 12.58
N PRO A 1096 -41.78 -38.41 11.28
CA PRO A 1096 -40.74 -38.11 10.30
C PRO A 1096 -39.83 -36.95 10.66
N ALA A 1097 -40.38 -35.86 11.24
CA ALA A 1097 -39.59 -34.71 11.67
C ALA A 1097 -38.64 -35.04 12.84
N TYR A 1098 -39.10 -35.85 13.81
CA TYR A 1098 -38.28 -36.32 14.92
C TYR A 1098 -37.15 -37.22 14.42
N LYS A 1099 -37.47 -38.18 13.54
CA LYS A 1099 -36.48 -39.07 12.92
C LYS A 1099 -35.46 -38.30 12.08
N ALA A 1100 -35.88 -37.30 11.31
CA ALA A 1100 -34.98 -36.47 10.50
C ALA A 1100 -34.00 -35.67 11.38
N LEU A 1101 -34.50 -34.98 12.41
CA LEU A 1101 -33.69 -34.26 13.38
C LEU A 1101 -32.72 -35.20 14.13
N LEU A 1102 -33.21 -36.33 14.64
CA LEU A 1102 -32.40 -37.29 15.40
C LEU A 1102 -31.35 -37.96 14.51
N THR A 1103 -31.68 -38.28 13.25
CA THR A 1103 -30.74 -38.84 12.27
C THR A 1103 -29.63 -37.83 11.97
N TRP A 1104 -29.99 -36.56 11.75
CA TRP A 1104 -29.03 -35.49 11.53
C TRP A 1104 -28.09 -35.31 12.73
N ILE A 1105 -28.63 -35.30 13.97
CA ILE A 1105 -27.82 -35.20 15.21
C ILE A 1105 -26.90 -36.42 15.37
N ARG A 1106 -27.43 -37.64 15.19
CA ARG A 1106 -26.66 -38.90 15.34
C ARG A 1106 -25.58 -39.08 14.29
N ALA A 1107 -25.75 -38.50 13.10
CA ALA A 1107 -24.73 -38.55 12.05
C ALA A 1107 -23.39 -37.94 12.50
N ALA A 1108 -23.39 -36.99 13.45
CA ALA A 1108 -22.16 -36.45 14.07
C ALA A 1108 -21.56 -37.36 15.17
N SER A 1109 -22.40 -38.15 15.85
CA SER A 1109 -21.99 -39.06 16.93
C SER A 1109 -21.41 -40.38 16.42
N ALA A 1110 -21.83 -40.89 15.25
CA ALA A 1110 -21.39 -42.18 14.72
C ALA A 1110 -19.94 -42.23 14.22
N SER A 1111 -19.32 -41.07 13.95
CA SER A 1111 -17.92 -40.97 13.49
C SER A 1111 -16.88 -41.26 14.59
N SER A 1112 -17.28 -41.54 15.84
CA SER A 1112 -16.35 -41.91 16.92
C SER A 1112 -16.21 -43.43 17.15
N ALA A 1113 -17.05 -44.28 16.55
CA ALA A 1113 -17.10 -45.70 16.90
C ALA A 1113 -16.66 -46.68 15.80
N THR A 1114 -16.49 -46.23 14.55
CA THR A 1114 -15.92 -47.04 13.47
C THR A 1114 -15.15 -46.13 12.52
N GLY A 1115 -14.00 -46.58 12.00
CA GLY A 1115 -13.25 -45.90 10.94
C GLY A 1115 -14.03 -45.83 9.63
N ALA A 1116 -15.11 -45.06 9.62
CA ALA A 1116 -15.94 -44.78 8.45
C ALA A 1116 -15.20 -43.80 7.53
N ALA A 1117 -15.23 -44.10 6.24
CA ALA A 1117 -14.43 -43.45 5.21
C ALA A 1117 -14.55 -41.91 5.22
N PRO A 1118 -13.45 -41.18 4.95
CA PRO A 1118 -13.48 -39.73 4.84
C PRO A 1118 -14.48 -39.28 3.77
N SER A 1119 -14.98 -38.06 3.91
CA SER A 1119 -15.82 -37.41 2.90
C SER A 1119 -15.27 -37.69 1.49
N ALA A 1120 -16.14 -37.94 0.51
CA ALA A 1120 -15.72 -38.13 -0.88
C ALA A 1120 -14.96 -36.90 -1.44
N ALA A 1121 -15.00 -35.75 -0.74
CA ALA A 1121 -14.29 -34.55 -1.12
C ALA A 1121 -12.84 -34.53 -0.63
N ARG A 1122 -11.91 -34.14 -1.50
CA ARG A 1122 -10.48 -34.02 -1.20
C ARG A 1122 -10.08 -32.56 -1.10
N PHE A 1123 -9.31 -32.24 -0.07
CA PHE A 1123 -8.81 -30.90 0.19
C PHE A 1123 -7.34 -30.80 -0.22
N SER A 1124 -7.00 -29.73 -0.92
CA SER A 1124 -5.63 -29.36 -1.26
C SER A 1124 -5.47 -27.87 -1.06
N ALA A 1125 -4.27 -27.43 -0.68
CA ALA A 1125 -3.98 -26.02 -0.52
C ALA A 1125 -2.68 -25.64 -1.23
N ASP A 1126 -2.45 -24.35 -1.42
CA ASP A 1126 -1.18 -23.81 -1.90
C ASP A 1126 -0.02 -24.08 -0.94
N SER A 1127 -0.30 -24.12 0.38
CA SER A 1127 0.68 -24.48 1.41
C SER A 1127 0.02 -24.98 2.70
N TYR A 1128 0.78 -25.66 3.54
CA TYR A 1128 0.38 -26.00 4.92
C TYR A 1128 1.58 -26.30 5.82
N SER A 1129 1.41 -26.17 7.14
CA SER A 1129 2.39 -26.62 8.14
C SER A 1129 2.13 -28.07 8.59
N PRO A 1130 3.18 -28.85 8.95
CA PRO A 1130 2.99 -30.16 9.58
C PRO A 1130 2.09 -30.07 10.83
N GLY A 1131 1.08 -30.95 10.91
CA GLY A 1131 0.06 -30.92 11.96
C GLY A 1131 -1.12 -29.98 11.70
N TYR A 1132 -1.16 -29.32 10.53
CA TYR A 1132 -2.24 -28.43 10.06
C TYR A 1132 -2.59 -28.71 8.59
N GLU A 1133 -2.67 -29.98 8.22
CA GLU A 1133 -2.87 -30.44 6.84
C GLU A 1133 -4.21 -29.95 6.25
N PRO A 1134 -4.33 -29.78 4.92
CA PRO A 1134 -5.58 -29.32 4.29
C PRO A 1134 -6.79 -30.19 4.61
N ALA A 1135 -6.58 -31.49 4.87
CA ALA A 1135 -7.61 -32.42 5.28
C ALA A 1135 -8.28 -32.05 6.62
N GLN A 1136 -7.58 -31.33 7.51
CA GLN A 1136 -8.15 -30.86 8.77
C GLN A 1136 -9.20 -29.77 8.59
N ALA A 1137 -9.23 -29.08 7.43
CA ALA A 1137 -10.32 -28.17 7.11
C ALA A 1137 -11.59 -28.87 6.59
N GLY A 1138 -11.66 -30.20 6.69
CA GLY A 1138 -12.84 -30.97 6.28
C GLY A 1138 -13.03 -32.23 7.10
N ASP A 1139 -12.47 -32.29 8.31
CA ASP A 1139 -12.52 -33.47 9.19
C ASP A 1139 -13.72 -33.44 10.16
N GLY A 1140 -14.41 -32.30 10.24
CA GLY A 1140 -15.58 -32.06 11.07
C GLY A 1140 -15.26 -31.67 12.52
N ASP A 1141 -13.99 -31.53 12.93
CA ASP A 1141 -13.56 -31.16 14.28
C ASP A 1141 -13.14 -29.68 14.34
N LEU A 1142 -13.95 -28.84 15.02
CA LEU A 1142 -13.64 -27.40 15.14
C LEU A 1142 -12.44 -27.10 16.05
N GLY A 1143 -11.85 -28.12 16.67
CA GLY A 1143 -10.60 -28.06 17.42
C GLY A 1143 -9.34 -28.35 16.61
N THR A 1144 -9.46 -28.86 15.38
CA THR A 1144 -8.38 -28.99 14.39
C THR A 1144 -8.53 -27.90 13.32
N LEU A 1145 -7.48 -27.67 12.54
CA LEU A 1145 -7.54 -26.65 11.48
C LEU A 1145 -6.44 -26.85 10.43
N TRP A 1146 -6.79 -26.56 9.18
CA TRP A 1146 -5.76 -26.27 8.18
C TRP A 1146 -5.19 -24.87 8.42
N ARG A 1147 -3.89 -24.74 8.21
CA ARG A 1147 -3.19 -23.46 8.22
C ARG A 1147 -2.10 -23.45 7.17
N THR A 1148 -2.00 -22.35 6.42
CA THR A 1148 -0.89 -22.09 5.51
C THR A 1148 0.43 -22.23 6.25
N GLU A 1149 1.45 -22.62 5.49
CA GLU A 1149 2.75 -22.95 6.04
C GLU A 1149 3.29 -21.78 6.86
N PHE A 1150 3.42 -21.95 8.18
CA PHE A 1150 4.05 -20.99 9.09
C PHE A 1150 5.35 -21.55 9.68
N VAL A 1151 5.67 -22.82 9.39
CA VAL A 1151 6.94 -23.49 9.71
C VAL A 1151 7.70 -23.62 8.39
N GLY A 1152 8.51 -22.61 8.05
CA GLY A 1152 9.22 -22.56 6.77
C GLY A 1152 8.88 -21.30 5.97
N ALA A 1153 8.17 -21.45 4.85
CA ALA A 1153 8.05 -20.41 3.84
C ALA A 1153 7.14 -19.21 4.22
N SER A 1154 6.13 -19.37 5.08
CA SER A 1154 5.16 -18.29 5.43
C SER A 1154 4.71 -17.49 4.20
N PRO A 1155 4.21 -18.17 3.14
CA PRO A 1155 3.91 -17.53 1.87
C PRO A 1155 2.94 -16.36 2.10
N GLY A 1156 3.08 -15.26 1.37
CA GLY A 1156 2.12 -14.17 1.42
C GLY A 1156 0.87 -14.48 0.59
N TYR A 1157 -0.21 -13.75 0.84
CA TYR A 1157 -1.43 -13.82 0.06
C TYR A 1157 -1.19 -13.53 -1.45
N PRO A 1158 -2.01 -14.09 -2.35
CA PRO A 1158 -3.21 -14.87 -2.06
C PRO A 1158 -2.93 -16.33 -1.69
N HIS A 1159 -3.76 -16.88 -0.80
CA HIS A 1159 -3.75 -18.30 -0.42
C HIS A 1159 -4.95 -19.02 -0.97
N GLU A 1160 -4.80 -20.31 -1.26
CA GLU A 1160 -5.80 -21.08 -1.99
C GLU A 1160 -6.08 -22.37 -1.23
N LEU A 1161 -7.33 -22.56 -0.81
CA LEU A 1161 -7.85 -23.83 -0.32
C LEU A 1161 -8.88 -24.35 -1.32
N VAL A 1162 -8.56 -25.49 -1.93
CA VAL A 1162 -9.31 -26.11 -3.03
C VAL A 1162 -9.97 -27.40 -2.55
N VAL A 1163 -11.24 -27.55 -2.89
CA VAL A 1163 -12.05 -28.74 -2.60
C VAL A 1163 -12.43 -29.43 -3.92
N ASP A 1164 -11.96 -30.67 -4.13
CA ASP A 1164 -12.46 -31.57 -5.18
C ASP A 1164 -13.68 -32.32 -4.65
N LEU A 1165 -14.85 -32.14 -5.25
CA LEU A 1165 -16.10 -32.78 -4.85
C LEU A 1165 -16.22 -34.25 -5.32
N GLY A 1166 -15.23 -34.73 -6.07
CA GLY A 1166 -15.13 -36.09 -6.62
C GLY A 1166 -16.01 -36.34 -7.87
N ALA A 1167 -17.04 -35.52 -8.08
CA ALA A 1167 -17.91 -35.55 -9.26
C ALA A 1167 -18.48 -34.15 -9.54
N MET A 1168 -19.02 -33.94 -10.74
CA MET A 1168 -19.75 -32.71 -11.06
C MET A 1168 -20.98 -32.58 -10.18
N ARG A 1169 -21.06 -31.49 -9.41
CA ARG A 1169 -22.19 -31.16 -8.54
C ARG A 1169 -22.65 -29.75 -8.80
N LYS A 1170 -23.91 -29.46 -8.51
CA LYS A 1170 -24.42 -28.09 -8.52
C LYS A 1170 -23.98 -27.40 -7.22
N VAL A 1171 -23.09 -26.42 -7.32
CA VAL A 1171 -22.49 -25.72 -6.17
C VAL A 1171 -23.28 -24.47 -5.83
N GLU A 1172 -23.89 -24.46 -4.64
CA GLU A 1172 -24.87 -23.48 -4.20
C GLU A 1172 -24.35 -22.60 -3.04
N GLY A 1173 -23.24 -22.99 -2.40
CA GLY A 1173 -22.61 -22.16 -1.39
C GLY A 1173 -21.30 -22.71 -0.83
N LEU A 1174 -20.62 -21.89 -0.04
CA LEU A 1174 -19.39 -22.23 0.67
C LEU A 1174 -19.47 -21.73 2.12
N LEU A 1175 -19.19 -22.59 3.08
CA LEU A 1175 -19.07 -22.26 4.50
C LEU A 1175 -17.61 -22.33 4.93
N TYR A 1176 -17.02 -21.19 5.26
CA TYR A 1176 -15.71 -21.08 5.88
C TYR A 1176 -15.86 -20.90 7.39
N VAL A 1177 -15.21 -21.76 8.17
CA VAL A 1177 -15.13 -21.62 9.62
C VAL A 1177 -13.73 -21.17 9.98
N PRO A 1178 -13.55 -19.94 10.49
CA PRO A 1178 -12.26 -19.48 10.97
C PRO A 1178 -11.81 -20.32 12.17
N ARG A 1179 -10.52 -20.33 12.46
CA ARG A 1179 -10.01 -20.96 13.69
C ARG A 1179 -10.67 -20.38 14.95
N GLN A 1180 -10.96 -21.25 15.91
CA GLN A 1180 -11.75 -20.92 17.11
C GLN A 1180 -10.91 -20.37 18.27
N ASP A 1181 -9.60 -20.59 18.25
CA ASP A 1181 -8.66 -20.31 19.33
C ASP A 1181 -7.92 -18.95 19.21
N GLY A 1182 -7.97 -18.28 18.05
CA GLY A 1182 -7.31 -16.98 17.86
C GLY A 1182 -7.59 -16.30 16.52
N PRO A 1183 -7.18 -15.04 16.32
CA PRO A 1183 -7.40 -14.31 15.07
C PRO A 1183 -6.38 -14.64 13.97
N ASP A 1184 -5.23 -15.23 14.33
CA ASP A 1184 -4.09 -15.43 13.43
C ASP A 1184 -4.42 -16.39 12.28
N GLY A 1185 -4.46 -15.84 11.07
CA GLY A 1185 -4.78 -16.57 9.85
C GLY A 1185 -6.25 -16.50 9.46
N ARG A 1186 -7.06 -15.63 10.08
CA ARG A 1186 -8.44 -15.42 9.63
C ARG A 1186 -8.45 -14.58 8.37
N VAL A 1187 -9.13 -15.09 7.34
CA VAL A 1187 -9.23 -14.40 6.05
C VAL A 1187 -10.06 -13.12 6.19
N LYS A 1188 -9.55 -12.01 5.68
CA LYS A 1188 -10.24 -10.73 5.55
C LYS A 1188 -10.83 -10.60 4.16
N ASP A 1189 -10.04 -10.29 3.14
CA ASP A 1189 -10.52 -10.19 1.76
C ASP A 1189 -10.43 -11.58 1.09
N TYR A 1190 -11.45 -11.98 0.32
CA TYR A 1190 -11.50 -13.30 -0.33
C TYR A 1190 -12.19 -13.27 -1.70
N GLU A 1191 -11.93 -14.31 -2.49
CA GLU A 1191 -12.65 -14.66 -3.72
C GLU A 1191 -13.01 -16.15 -3.72
N VAL A 1192 -14.12 -16.50 -4.35
CA VAL A 1192 -14.50 -17.90 -4.60
C VAL A 1192 -14.56 -18.13 -6.10
N ARG A 1193 -13.94 -19.22 -6.57
CA ARG A 1193 -13.90 -19.62 -7.98
C ARG A 1193 -14.34 -21.07 -8.13
N LEU A 1194 -14.93 -21.37 -9.28
CA LEU A 1194 -15.37 -22.72 -9.66
C LEU A 1194 -14.54 -23.23 -10.83
N SER A 1195 -14.38 -24.55 -10.92
CA SER A 1195 -13.72 -25.22 -12.03
C SER A 1195 -14.29 -26.64 -12.26
N ASP A 1196 -14.25 -27.09 -13.50
CA ASP A 1196 -14.66 -28.44 -13.91
C ASP A 1196 -13.47 -29.43 -13.86
N ASP A 1197 -12.24 -28.92 -14.04
CA ASP A 1197 -11.01 -29.70 -14.21
C ASP A 1197 -9.93 -29.44 -13.14
N GLY A 1198 -10.12 -28.44 -12.27
CA GLY A 1198 -9.18 -28.01 -11.23
C GLY A 1198 -7.99 -27.20 -11.74
N GLN A 1199 -7.93 -26.92 -13.05
CA GLN A 1199 -6.84 -26.18 -13.71
C GLN A 1199 -7.33 -24.85 -14.29
N THR A 1200 -8.48 -24.89 -14.95
CA THR A 1200 -9.13 -23.75 -15.58
C THR A 1200 -10.20 -23.20 -14.65
N TRP A 1201 -9.97 -22.01 -14.11
CA TRP A 1201 -10.86 -21.38 -13.14
C TRP A 1201 -11.73 -20.32 -13.80
N THR A 1202 -12.98 -20.25 -13.36
CA THR A 1202 -13.91 -19.16 -13.71
C THR A 1202 -13.43 -17.81 -13.16
N GLU A 1203 -13.91 -16.71 -13.75
CA GLU A 1203 -13.92 -15.42 -13.05
C GLU A 1203 -14.61 -15.58 -11.68
N PRO A 1204 -14.16 -14.89 -10.61
CA PRO A 1204 -14.70 -15.07 -9.28
C PRO A 1204 -16.22 -14.99 -9.24
N VAL A 1205 -16.83 -16.08 -8.80
CA VAL A 1205 -18.28 -16.20 -8.63
C VAL A 1205 -18.77 -15.53 -7.35
N ALA A 1206 -17.86 -15.25 -6.41
CA ALA A 1206 -18.07 -14.40 -5.26
C ALA A 1206 -16.76 -13.71 -4.85
N ARG A 1207 -16.86 -12.50 -4.29
CA ARG A 1207 -15.76 -11.80 -3.62
C ARG A 1207 -16.33 -11.11 -2.39
N GLY A 1208 -15.54 -10.97 -1.34
CA GLY A 1208 -16.02 -10.27 -0.16
C GLY A 1208 -14.94 -9.98 0.87
N ARG A 1209 -15.40 -9.38 1.97
CA ARG A 1209 -14.59 -9.15 3.16
C ARG A 1209 -15.27 -9.76 4.38
N TRP A 1210 -14.56 -10.55 5.15
CA TRP A 1210 -15.02 -11.09 6.43
C TRP A 1210 -14.48 -10.29 7.61
N ALA A 1211 -15.26 -10.25 8.69
CA ALA A 1211 -14.88 -9.63 9.95
C ALA A 1211 -13.96 -10.54 10.78
N ASN A 1212 -13.14 -9.92 11.65
CA ASN A 1212 -12.20 -10.62 12.52
C ASN A 1212 -12.90 -11.23 13.74
N ASP A 1213 -13.60 -12.33 13.53
CA ASP A 1213 -14.30 -13.04 14.59
C ASP A 1213 -14.38 -14.56 14.27
N PRO A 1214 -14.57 -15.43 15.29
CA PRO A 1214 -14.61 -16.89 15.10
C PRO A 1214 -15.91 -17.39 14.44
N THR A 1215 -16.86 -16.52 14.10
CA THR A 1215 -18.17 -16.96 13.58
C THR A 1215 -18.05 -17.61 12.21
N PHE A 1216 -19.02 -18.44 11.87
CA PHE A 1216 -19.05 -19.13 10.58
C PHE A 1216 -19.35 -18.14 9.45
N LYS A 1217 -18.65 -18.29 8.33
CA LYS A 1217 -18.72 -17.38 7.18
C LYS A 1217 -19.31 -18.11 5.99
N PHE A 1218 -20.58 -17.82 5.67
CA PHE A 1218 -21.22 -18.40 4.50
C PHE A 1218 -21.18 -17.47 3.30
N VAL A 1219 -20.94 -18.05 2.13
CA VAL A 1219 -20.95 -17.39 0.83
C VAL A 1219 -22.00 -18.10 -0.03
N ALA A 1220 -23.10 -17.40 -0.32
CA ALA A 1220 -24.08 -17.88 -1.29
C ALA A 1220 -23.45 -17.83 -2.69
N LEU A 1221 -23.61 -18.90 -3.46
CA LEU A 1221 -23.07 -19.04 -4.81
C LEU A 1221 -24.21 -19.22 -5.83
N PRO A 1222 -24.01 -18.87 -7.10
CA PRO A 1222 -25.07 -18.84 -8.11
C PRO A 1222 -25.64 -20.22 -8.52
N GLY A 1223 -25.31 -21.31 -7.83
CA GLY A 1223 -25.88 -22.64 -8.13
C GLY A 1223 -25.38 -23.25 -9.44
N ARG A 1224 -24.09 -23.10 -9.75
CA ARG A 1224 -23.49 -23.56 -11.03
C ARG A 1224 -22.92 -24.98 -10.91
N PRO A 1225 -23.02 -25.82 -11.96
CA PRO A 1225 -22.28 -27.08 -12.05
C PRO A 1225 -20.77 -26.81 -11.92
N ALA A 1226 -20.10 -27.55 -11.04
CA ALA A 1226 -18.65 -27.58 -10.92
C ALA A 1226 -18.19 -28.86 -10.20
N ARG A 1227 -16.95 -29.26 -10.41
CA ARG A 1227 -16.30 -30.33 -9.63
C ARG A 1227 -15.37 -29.78 -8.56
N TYR A 1228 -14.72 -28.65 -8.82
CA TYR A 1228 -13.74 -28.03 -7.93
C TYR A 1228 -14.23 -26.66 -7.47
N VAL A 1229 -14.02 -26.37 -6.18
CA VAL A 1229 -14.29 -25.07 -5.57
C VAL A 1229 -13.02 -24.55 -4.91
N GLN A 1230 -12.59 -23.34 -5.27
CA GLN A 1230 -11.43 -22.67 -4.67
C GLN A 1230 -11.89 -21.50 -3.82
N LEU A 1231 -11.54 -21.53 -2.53
CA LEU A 1231 -11.51 -20.35 -1.69
C LEU A 1231 -10.11 -19.72 -1.79
N ARG A 1232 -10.05 -18.51 -2.36
CA ARG A 1232 -8.83 -17.73 -2.47
C ARG A 1232 -8.86 -16.57 -1.48
N GLY A 1233 -8.12 -16.69 -0.38
CA GLY A 1233 -7.88 -15.56 0.49
C GLY A 1233 -7.01 -14.53 -0.24
N LEU A 1234 -7.27 -13.24 -0.05
CA LEU A 1234 -6.51 -12.11 -0.60
C LEU A 1234 -5.79 -11.28 0.48
N SER A 1235 -6.28 -11.31 1.72
CA SER A 1235 -5.63 -10.70 2.88
C SER A 1235 -6.08 -11.35 4.19
N GLU A 1236 -5.27 -11.21 5.23
CA GLU A 1236 -5.59 -11.60 6.61
C GLU A 1236 -6.09 -10.38 7.42
N VAL A 1237 -6.85 -10.63 8.47
CA VAL A 1237 -7.51 -9.60 9.29
C VAL A 1237 -6.57 -8.60 9.94
N ASP A 1238 -5.38 -9.02 10.37
CA ASP A 1238 -4.32 -8.21 10.99
C ASP A 1238 -3.11 -8.00 10.03
N GLY A 1239 -3.28 -8.29 8.74
CA GLY A 1239 -2.26 -8.08 7.70
C GLY A 1239 -1.13 -9.11 7.69
N ARG A 1240 -1.30 -10.25 8.36
CA ARG A 1240 -0.31 -11.33 8.41
C ARG A 1240 -0.35 -12.19 7.14
N PRO A 1241 0.74 -12.90 6.79
CA PRO A 1241 0.78 -13.79 5.63
C PRO A 1241 0.14 -15.16 5.89
N SER A 1242 -0.67 -15.31 6.95
CA SER A 1242 -1.28 -16.59 7.31
C SER A 1242 -2.72 -16.65 6.82
N MET A 1243 -3.14 -17.82 6.35
CA MET A 1243 -4.53 -18.19 6.16
C MET A 1243 -4.77 -19.51 6.90
N SER A 1244 -5.93 -19.66 7.52
CA SER A 1244 -6.33 -20.84 8.26
C SER A 1244 -7.82 -21.08 8.12
N ALA A 1245 -8.23 -22.34 8.18
CA ALA A 1245 -9.62 -22.75 8.20
C ALA A 1245 -9.76 -23.89 9.20
N ALA A 1246 -10.59 -23.72 10.22
CA ALA A 1246 -11.01 -24.85 11.05
C ALA A 1246 -11.88 -25.80 10.23
N GLU A 1247 -12.81 -25.27 9.43
CA GLU A 1247 -13.61 -26.06 8.50
C GLU A 1247 -13.88 -25.28 7.21
N LEU A 1248 -14.03 -26.00 6.11
CA LEU A 1248 -14.47 -25.50 4.83
C LEU A 1248 -15.48 -26.49 4.20
N VAL A 1249 -16.76 -26.14 4.23
CA VAL A 1249 -17.84 -27.00 3.74
C VAL A 1249 -18.44 -26.43 2.46
N ILE A 1250 -18.55 -27.27 1.43
CA ILE A 1250 -19.19 -26.91 0.17
C ILE A 1250 -20.64 -27.37 0.17
N ASP A 1251 -21.56 -26.42 -0.01
CA ASP A 1251 -22.96 -26.71 -0.18
C ASP A 1251 -23.24 -27.06 -1.65
N SER A 1252 -23.55 -28.33 -1.91
CA SER A 1252 -23.72 -28.84 -3.27
C SER A 1252 -24.73 -29.99 -3.37
N SER A 1253 -25.41 -30.06 -4.51
CA SER A 1253 -26.41 -31.10 -4.83
C SER A 1253 -26.01 -31.93 -6.07
N PRO A 1254 -26.45 -33.21 -6.18
CA PRO A 1254 -26.24 -34.00 -7.39
C PRO A 1254 -26.90 -33.35 -8.61
N ILE A 1255 -26.27 -33.42 -9.78
CA ILE A 1255 -26.88 -32.98 -11.04
C ILE A 1255 -27.82 -34.09 -11.51
N PRO A 1256 -29.13 -33.83 -11.72
CA PRO A 1256 -30.06 -34.84 -12.21
C PRO A 1256 -29.61 -35.37 -13.58
N THR A 1257 -29.46 -36.68 -13.71
CA THR A 1257 -29.23 -37.35 -14.99
C THR A 1257 -30.58 -37.53 -15.68
N THR A 1258 -30.87 -36.72 -16.71
CA THR A 1258 -32.00 -36.98 -17.60
C THR A 1258 -31.68 -38.21 -18.44
N SER A 1259 -32.12 -39.39 -18.00
CA SER A 1259 -32.43 -40.50 -18.88
C SER A 1259 -33.93 -40.44 -19.16
N GLY A 1260 -34.30 -40.56 -20.43
CA GLY A 1260 -35.63 -40.23 -20.94
C GLY A 1260 -36.74 -41.15 -20.43
N GLU A 1261 -37.92 -40.54 -20.30
CA GLU A 1261 -39.27 -41.03 -20.64
C GLU A 1261 -40.29 -40.34 -19.72
N GLY A 1262 -41.37 -39.82 -20.30
CA GLY A 1262 -42.59 -39.47 -19.57
C GLY A 1262 -42.98 -38.00 -19.60
N GLU A 1263 -43.83 -37.64 -20.56
CA GLU A 1263 -44.85 -36.61 -20.42
C GLU A 1263 -45.74 -36.85 -19.17
N GLU A 1264 -46.44 -35.79 -18.75
CA GLU A 1264 -47.40 -35.70 -17.63
C GLU A 1264 -46.76 -35.61 -16.24
N ALA A 1265 -47.05 -34.64 -15.35
CA ALA A 1265 -48.27 -33.87 -15.19
C ALA A 1265 -47.99 -32.48 -14.61
N ASN A 1266 -48.71 -31.52 -15.18
CA ASN A 1266 -49.07 -30.23 -14.59
C ASN A 1266 -50.02 -30.45 -13.40
N GLN A 1267 -50.09 -29.49 -12.46
CA GLN A 1267 -50.98 -29.36 -11.28
C GLN A 1267 -50.47 -29.86 -9.91
N ARG A 1268 -49.95 -28.95 -9.07
CA ARG A 1268 -50.67 -28.32 -7.94
C ARG A 1268 -49.80 -27.31 -7.20
#